data_AF-A0A932T1Y4-F1
#
_entry.id   AF-A0A932T1Y4-F1
#
_cell.length_a   1.000
_cell.length_b   1.000
_cell.length_c   1.000
_cell.angle_alpha   90.00
_cell.angle_beta   90.00
_cell.angle_gamma   90.00
#
_symmetry.space_group_name_H-M   'P 1'
#
loop_
_entity.id
_entity.type
_entity.pdbx_description
1 polymer ?
#
loop_
_entity_poly.entity_id
_entity_poly.type
_entity_poly.pdbx_seq_one_letter_code
_entity_poly.pdbx_strand_id
1 'polypeptide(L)'
;MARQLVTGVLDIQLQQLEENGLKHLPLYRDIALMRKNIGALVEKEMEQAVELLVKAQHGTEAERDESFRKARQMIRQIVTRLATERQNLLRRLKSAEIAAQVQRLIDMQSKVWQTTRTIPQQVPSKQEALALAAIEDQGDVKQLFLQLVETLADVSEWGGPLGTGAAEGLQILQAAGVGKELDAAGTHLGALSYADAATSQVRVIKGLRLLLERLNEAHNQIGNDKHGSVALARELIARQEKLREQTKEADLTQPEAERLVEAQATIRKDLNQLSQALGAAPAAEALLEQARSAAYEATGRLFDARQDEALAEQQKVVANLTGLAEQLASAADVAHSDKSSAEAAKQVRDLEQARADIERIRQEQMQVDRTAMENAGGAAPQEQQVSQNLSKVDDNRSLPKAVVTRLASAEQATAAAAKALARGPNAAPDAMQRETLEQADRAVERAASEIAAALDDARRTAKGVEIGELARAAETLERAAAAERDMARAAKSAADKSGLEASAAKAMSQRQADVEGLARAVAQAVEPIAGEAAQSANAAAQDAAASRAQLDQAAAKPGTDSKPAAQSAAQAAAGAAEKLSQAAAKLRRQIDTAAQGLVAESSRQLERVSPVREAVDQALAKAESPLSERMQRLAAAEKAVRKAQVAQQRAAGQAAAADAMQLADALRDAQAEQAKADQAARQLAAGRRASPLETITREHAVAEQAGKLAESAAKRPQSQAARDAGKPDALSESLRDAARAATRAARAALDGDQTQAQAGRDQARQALDRAAHLASTEADEAAAAPAGKPDATAQKKVGEAIADAAKLAQPDAPPAGEILADAGKSSGQAQREAEAGDAPKARAAQEQTKKSLKSAADELKAAREKMSQEQAKQLAEQARQAEQLAAQAVPADPSAVAALRDAQSRAKQGAAESAEQALRAAEAQNQAGKDMQRAAANLSAREQRIERDKAIAEAVRDLARDQAQAAEDIAARSRDLLAENSADGDTGENDPGAGQAGDDPAAGAPAKGGKPSRRRQAAERLSQAQRDFARAQRGTGEAAEEIAGQSNVGNRPLRDAMSRASKMTPRNSGKGQPASPNSAQPDAAGQAGSASQSGLPDDSDDLGTGFIPNSPEATAELMAGEEAAARAAAELGRGHLAQSDGRDSPRDASGANEDSASGNPEQTASNQQGERGGKKKSSRASSGGNSPKSDRDDQSPENQDLKRGPPRTDAVAAAAPTESGKPTTPNRDVDFANRGVGRESWFAKLPPDLRKAIRAKAQRPPPRSYEDKLQKYFESID
;
A
#
# COMPACT_ATOMS: atom_id res chain seq x y z
N MET A 1 13.30 1.72 22.24
CA MET A 1 11.84 1.81 22.47
C MET A 1 11.07 2.18 21.21
N ALA A 2 11.27 3.35 20.59
CA ALA A 2 10.52 3.74 19.37
C ALA A 2 10.52 2.67 18.25
N ARG A 3 11.68 2.04 17.97
CA ARG A 3 11.80 0.85 17.09
C ARG A 3 10.75 -0.22 17.41
N GLN A 4 10.68 -0.67 18.67
CA GLN A 4 9.73 -1.70 19.14
C GLN A 4 8.26 -1.26 19.10
N LEU A 5 7.97 0.04 19.22
CA LEU A 5 6.60 0.56 19.20
C LEU A 5 6.04 0.63 17.77
N VAL A 6 6.86 1.02 16.79
CA VAL A 6 6.42 1.07 15.38
C VAL A 6 6.43 -0.32 14.75
N THR A 7 7.47 -1.15 14.94
CA THR A 7 7.46 -2.52 14.39
C THR A 7 6.58 -3.48 15.18
N GLY A 8 6.38 -3.26 16.49
CA GLY A 8 5.62 -4.19 17.34
C GLY A 8 4.15 -4.37 16.94
N VAL A 9 3.50 -3.31 16.44
CA VAL A 9 2.12 -3.41 15.93
C VAL A 9 2.07 -4.24 14.64
N LEU A 10 3.04 -4.05 13.74
CA LEU A 10 3.15 -4.81 12.50
C LEU A 10 3.50 -6.28 12.78
N ASP A 11 4.37 -6.54 13.77
CA ASP A 11 4.73 -7.88 14.20
C ASP A 11 3.53 -8.62 14.81
N ILE A 12 2.69 -7.93 15.60
CA ILE A 12 1.42 -8.48 16.11
C ILE A 12 0.45 -8.77 14.96
N GLN A 13 0.31 -7.88 13.97
CA GLN A 13 -0.57 -8.10 12.81
C GLN A 13 -0.09 -9.25 11.92
N LEU A 14 1.21 -9.34 11.64
CA LEU A 14 1.81 -10.48 10.95
C LEU A 14 1.53 -11.76 11.73
N GLN A 15 1.83 -11.79 13.03
CA GLN A 15 1.59 -12.96 13.88
C GLN A 15 0.10 -13.36 13.93
N GLN A 16 -0.84 -12.41 13.99
CA GLN A 16 -2.27 -12.72 13.89
C GLN A 16 -2.65 -13.31 12.54
N LEU A 17 -2.09 -12.82 11.43
CA LEU A 17 -2.28 -13.42 10.11
C LEU A 17 -1.63 -14.82 10.03
N GLU A 18 -0.49 -15.03 10.68
CA GLU A 18 0.17 -16.35 10.78
C GLU A 18 -0.70 -17.36 11.55
N GLU A 19 -1.17 -16.97 12.75
CA GLU A 19 -1.97 -17.80 13.66
C GLU A 19 -3.34 -18.16 13.08
N ASN A 20 -3.91 -17.30 12.23
CA ASN A 20 -5.13 -17.57 11.47
C ASN A 20 -4.88 -18.28 10.12
N GLY A 21 -3.63 -18.65 9.80
CA GLY A 21 -3.28 -19.36 8.56
C GLY A 21 -3.29 -18.50 7.29
N LEU A 22 -3.45 -17.18 7.42
CA LEU A 22 -3.63 -16.20 6.35
C LEU A 22 -2.32 -15.68 5.73
N LYS A 23 -1.18 -16.38 5.93
CA LYS A 23 0.14 -16.02 5.34
C LYS A 23 0.13 -15.89 3.81
N HIS A 24 -0.86 -16.49 3.15
CA HIS A 24 -1.04 -16.51 1.71
C HIS A 24 -1.81 -15.30 1.16
N LEU A 25 -2.37 -14.43 2.02
CA LEU A 25 -3.00 -13.18 1.58
C LEU A 25 -1.90 -12.18 1.14
N PRO A 26 -2.10 -11.41 0.05
CA PRO A 26 -1.19 -10.34 -0.37
C PRO A 26 -0.84 -9.36 0.77
N LEU A 27 -1.83 -9.07 1.63
CA LEU A 27 -1.70 -8.22 2.82
C LEU A 27 -0.57 -8.67 3.77
N TYR A 28 -0.33 -9.99 3.93
CA TYR A 28 0.76 -10.49 4.77
C TYR A 28 2.14 -10.12 4.19
N ARG A 29 2.30 -10.27 2.86
CA ARG A 29 3.53 -9.90 2.13
C ARG A 29 3.78 -8.39 2.19
N ASP A 30 2.73 -7.59 2.06
CA ASP A 30 2.79 -6.12 2.20
C ASP A 30 3.28 -5.67 3.58
N ILE A 31 2.66 -6.17 4.65
CA ILE A 31 3.03 -5.80 6.02
C ILE A 31 4.48 -6.24 6.32
N ALA A 32 4.92 -7.39 5.80
CA ALA A 32 6.29 -7.88 5.95
C ALA A 32 7.34 -7.04 5.19
N LEU A 33 7.05 -6.63 3.95
CA LEU A 33 7.88 -5.70 3.19
C LEU A 33 7.99 -4.34 3.89
N MET A 34 6.88 -3.83 4.41
CA MET A 34 6.85 -2.53 5.05
C MET A 34 7.58 -2.50 6.40
N ARG A 35 7.46 -3.58 7.19
CA ARG A 35 8.29 -3.81 8.39
C ARG A 35 9.78 -3.71 8.07
N LYS A 36 10.22 -4.25 6.93
CA LYS A 36 11.62 -4.16 6.46
C LYS A 36 12.00 -2.71 6.12
N ASN A 37 11.16 -1.99 5.37
CA ASN A 37 11.43 -0.59 4.99
C ASN A 37 11.50 0.34 6.20
N ILE A 38 10.52 0.25 7.13
CA ILE A 38 10.52 1.00 8.39
C ILE A 38 11.73 0.64 9.24
N GLY A 39 12.13 -0.63 9.29
CA GLY A 39 13.34 -1.09 9.97
C GLY A 39 14.60 -0.40 9.44
N ALA A 40 14.78 -0.36 8.13
CA ALA A 40 15.92 0.28 7.48
C ALA A 40 15.96 1.81 7.69
N LEU A 41 14.80 2.48 7.63
CA LEU A 41 14.67 3.92 7.90
C LEU A 41 15.09 4.25 9.35
N VAL A 42 14.60 3.46 10.31
CA VAL A 42 14.88 3.63 11.73
C VAL A 42 16.34 3.32 12.07
N GLU A 43 16.97 2.36 11.42
CA GLU A 43 18.41 2.08 11.64
C GLU A 43 19.28 3.22 11.10
N LYS A 44 19.06 3.69 9.86
CA LYS A 44 19.99 4.64 9.24
C LYS A 44 19.80 6.10 9.67
N GLU A 45 18.56 6.55 9.91
CA GLU A 45 18.28 7.98 10.08
C GLU A 45 18.13 8.40 11.55
N MET A 46 17.60 7.55 12.44
CA MET A 46 17.58 7.87 13.87
C MET A 46 18.97 7.80 14.51
N GLU A 47 19.90 6.99 13.99
CA GLU A 47 21.29 6.98 14.47
C GLU A 47 21.96 8.35 14.25
N GLN A 48 21.79 8.95 13.06
CA GLN A 48 22.26 10.30 12.76
C GLN A 48 21.58 11.39 13.62
N ALA A 49 20.28 11.25 13.89
CA ALA A 49 19.58 12.18 14.78
C ALA A 49 20.10 12.12 16.22
N VAL A 50 20.44 10.92 16.71
CA VAL A 50 21.07 10.71 18.02
C VAL A 50 22.50 11.27 18.04
N GLU A 51 23.31 11.07 16.99
CA GLU A 51 24.64 11.68 16.89
C GLU A 51 24.59 13.22 16.96
N LEU A 52 23.59 13.85 16.33
CA LEU A 52 23.40 15.31 16.42
C LEU A 52 23.03 15.77 17.84
N LEU A 53 22.21 14.99 18.57
CA LEU A 53 21.88 15.27 19.97
C LEU A 53 23.07 15.04 20.92
N VAL A 54 23.93 14.05 20.64
CA VAL A 54 25.18 13.81 21.39
C VAL A 54 26.20 14.92 21.10
N LYS A 55 26.35 15.36 19.84
CA LYS A 55 27.15 16.54 19.49
C LYS A 55 26.63 17.80 20.20
N ALA A 56 25.32 17.97 20.31
CA ALA A 56 24.73 19.06 21.08
C ALA A 56 25.16 19.00 22.56
N GLN A 57 25.24 17.83 23.21
CA GLN A 57 25.69 17.77 24.62
C GLN A 57 27.13 18.23 24.86
N HIS A 58 27.97 18.26 23.81
CA HIS A 58 29.40 18.59 23.93
C HIS A 58 29.82 19.91 23.24
N GLY A 59 28.90 20.58 22.53
CA GLY A 59 29.16 21.84 21.84
C GLY A 59 29.04 23.10 22.71
N THR A 60 29.61 24.20 22.22
CA THR A 60 29.36 25.55 22.74
C THR A 60 27.88 25.92 22.63
N GLU A 61 27.45 26.99 23.29
CA GLU A 61 26.03 27.37 23.35
C GLU A 61 25.40 27.62 21.96
N ALA A 62 26.15 28.22 21.03
CA ALA A 62 25.71 28.41 19.65
C ALA A 62 25.65 27.10 18.85
N GLU A 63 26.66 26.23 18.99
CA GLU A 63 26.69 24.91 18.34
C GLU A 63 25.60 23.97 18.89
N ARG A 64 25.26 24.12 20.18
CA ARG A 64 24.11 23.47 20.83
C ARG A 64 22.82 23.86 20.13
N ASP A 65 22.58 25.16 20.01
CA ASP A 65 21.37 25.69 19.42
C ASP A 65 21.21 25.28 17.95
N GLU A 66 22.30 25.28 17.18
CA GLU A 66 22.31 24.80 15.80
C GLU A 66 22.08 23.28 15.72
N SER A 67 22.75 22.50 16.56
CA SER A 67 22.59 21.04 16.62
C SER A 67 21.18 20.63 17.06
N PHE A 68 20.57 21.35 18.01
CA PHE A 68 19.17 21.14 18.41
C PHE A 68 18.16 21.54 17.32
N ARG A 69 18.47 22.53 16.48
CA ARG A 69 17.64 22.86 15.30
C ARG A 69 17.75 21.76 14.24
N LYS A 70 18.97 21.35 13.90
CA LYS A 70 19.25 20.26 12.94
C LYS A 70 18.63 18.92 13.39
N ALA A 71 18.80 18.55 14.67
CA ALA A 71 18.18 17.37 15.24
C ALA A 71 16.65 17.44 15.20
N ARG A 72 16.02 18.57 15.58
CA ARG A 72 14.56 18.76 15.46
C ARG A 72 14.06 18.78 14.01
N GLN A 73 14.89 19.18 13.04
CA GLN A 73 14.55 19.12 11.62
C GLN A 73 14.63 17.68 11.10
N MET A 74 15.70 16.95 11.43
CA MET A 74 15.89 15.54 11.08
C MET A 74 14.84 14.63 11.73
N ILE A 75 14.52 14.82 13.02
CA ILE A 75 13.44 14.11 13.70
C ILE A 75 12.10 14.38 13.02
N ARG A 76 11.80 15.63 12.62
CA ARG A 76 10.59 15.94 11.85
C ARG A 76 10.58 15.27 10.47
N GLN A 77 11.69 15.27 9.73
CA GLN A 77 11.80 14.55 8.45
C GLN A 77 11.56 13.04 8.62
N ILE A 78 12.11 12.42 9.67
CA ILE A 78 11.88 11.02 10.03
C ILE A 78 10.41 10.77 10.38
N VAL A 79 9.79 11.65 11.17
CA VAL A 79 8.36 11.58 11.51
C VAL A 79 7.47 11.75 10.28
N THR A 80 7.78 12.69 9.38
CA THR A 80 7.04 12.88 8.11
C THR A 80 7.19 11.67 7.20
N ARG A 81 8.39 11.09 7.05
CA ARG A 81 8.60 9.84 6.29
C ARG A 81 7.89 8.64 6.91
N LEU A 82 7.94 8.49 8.24
CA LEU A 82 7.15 7.48 8.96
C LEU A 82 5.64 7.71 8.79
N ALA A 83 5.18 8.96 8.74
CA ALA A 83 3.79 9.30 8.45
C ALA A 83 3.40 8.96 7.00
N THR A 84 4.28 9.20 6.02
CA THR A 84 4.10 8.78 4.62
C THR A 84 4.03 7.25 4.49
N GLU A 85 4.94 6.50 5.11
CA GLU A 85 4.89 5.03 5.11
C GLU A 85 3.65 4.50 5.82
N ARG A 86 3.29 5.08 6.98
CA ARG A 86 2.02 4.80 7.66
C ARG A 86 0.81 5.14 6.81
N GLN A 87 0.85 6.19 5.99
CA GLN A 87 -0.25 6.56 5.10
C GLN A 87 -0.35 5.62 3.90
N ASN A 88 0.78 5.13 3.37
CA ASN A 88 0.81 4.06 2.38
C ASN A 88 0.22 2.76 2.96
N LEU A 89 0.55 2.42 4.21
CA LEU A 89 -0.07 1.33 4.96
C LEU A 89 -1.58 1.52 5.10
N LEU A 90 -2.02 2.70 5.56
CA LEU A 90 -3.43 3.00 5.75
C LEU A 90 -4.20 2.95 4.42
N ARG A 91 -3.61 3.39 3.32
CA ARG A 91 -4.20 3.24 1.97
C ARG A 91 -4.33 1.77 1.56
N ARG A 92 -3.29 0.96 1.71
CA ARG A 92 -3.32 -0.48 1.38
C ARG A 92 -4.29 -1.26 2.28
N LEU A 93 -4.25 -1.02 3.60
CA LEU A 93 -5.19 -1.57 4.56
C LEU A 93 -6.62 -1.16 4.25
N LYS A 94 -6.88 0.13 3.93
CA LYS A 94 -8.23 0.60 3.64
C LYS A 94 -8.78 0.01 2.35
N SER A 95 -7.95 -0.14 1.32
CA SER A 95 -8.27 -0.88 0.10
C SER A 95 -8.71 -2.32 0.41
N ALA A 96 -7.91 -3.06 1.19
CA ALA A 96 -8.22 -4.43 1.58
C ALA A 96 -9.46 -4.53 2.50
N GLU A 97 -9.66 -3.56 3.40
CA GLU A 97 -10.84 -3.45 4.27
C GLU A 97 -12.12 -3.29 3.46
N ILE A 98 -12.13 -2.38 2.47
CA ILE A 98 -13.29 -2.15 1.60
C ILE A 98 -13.56 -3.38 0.74
N ALA A 99 -12.53 -4.00 0.13
CA ALA A 99 -12.71 -5.24 -0.62
C ALA A 99 -13.31 -6.37 0.25
N ALA A 100 -12.85 -6.52 1.49
CA ALA A 100 -13.41 -7.48 2.45
C ALA A 100 -14.85 -7.14 2.90
N GLN A 101 -15.20 -5.86 3.01
CA GLN A 101 -16.58 -5.41 3.28
C GLN A 101 -17.51 -5.75 2.11
N VAL A 102 -17.07 -5.51 0.86
CA VAL A 102 -17.82 -5.88 -0.35
C VAL A 102 -18.00 -7.40 -0.43
N GLN A 103 -16.95 -8.18 -0.17
CA GLN A 103 -17.02 -9.64 -0.13
C GLN A 103 -18.05 -10.13 0.90
N ARG A 104 -18.02 -9.57 2.12
CA ARG A 104 -18.98 -9.89 3.18
C ARG A 104 -20.43 -9.57 2.76
N LEU A 105 -20.65 -8.43 2.11
CA LEU A 105 -21.95 -8.04 1.59
C LEU A 105 -22.46 -8.99 0.50
N ILE A 106 -21.58 -9.43 -0.41
CA ILE A 106 -21.90 -10.45 -1.42
C ILE A 106 -22.29 -11.77 -0.75
N ASP A 107 -21.54 -12.22 0.24
CA ASP A 107 -21.80 -13.47 0.96
C ASP A 107 -23.10 -13.43 1.76
N MET A 108 -23.39 -12.31 2.46
CA MET A 108 -24.64 -12.11 3.18
C MET A 108 -25.83 -12.07 2.22
N GLN A 109 -25.80 -11.22 1.19
CA GLN A 109 -26.88 -11.13 0.20
C GLN A 109 -27.11 -12.45 -0.54
N SER A 110 -26.06 -13.24 -0.79
CA SER A 110 -26.17 -14.58 -1.38
C SER A 110 -26.89 -15.56 -0.46
N LYS A 111 -26.70 -15.47 0.86
CA LYS A 111 -27.44 -16.26 1.86
C LYS A 111 -28.90 -15.85 1.92
N VAL A 112 -29.21 -14.55 2.00
CA VAL A 112 -30.60 -14.06 2.00
C VAL A 112 -31.34 -14.52 0.73
N TRP A 113 -30.68 -14.45 -0.44
CA TRP A 113 -31.22 -14.95 -1.69
C TRP A 113 -31.49 -16.47 -1.68
N GLN A 114 -30.56 -17.27 -1.15
CA GLN A 114 -30.78 -18.72 -0.98
C GLN A 114 -31.98 -19.00 -0.07
N THR A 115 -32.06 -18.36 1.09
CA THR A 115 -33.21 -18.47 2.02
C THR A 115 -34.50 -18.10 1.28
N THR A 116 -34.57 -16.89 0.71
CA THR A 116 -35.74 -16.34 -0.01
C THR A 116 -36.27 -17.29 -1.08
N ARG A 117 -35.38 -17.85 -1.91
CA ARG A 117 -35.73 -18.80 -2.96
C ARG A 117 -36.33 -20.11 -2.44
N THR A 118 -35.95 -20.54 -1.23
CA THR A 118 -36.46 -21.78 -0.64
C THR A 118 -37.78 -21.62 0.12
N ILE A 119 -38.17 -20.41 0.54
CA ILE A 119 -39.39 -20.17 1.33
C ILE A 119 -40.64 -20.82 0.68
N PRO A 120 -40.94 -20.65 -0.63
CA PRO A 120 -42.13 -21.25 -1.24
C PRO A 120 -42.17 -22.79 -1.22
N GLN A 121 -41.03 -23.45 -0.95
CA GLN A 121 -40.88 -24.91 -0.93
C GLN A 121 -40.96 -25.50 0.49
N GLN A 122 -41.04 -24.66 1.52
CA GLN A 122 -41.09 -25.09 2.92
C GLN A 122 -42.53 -25.31 3.41
N VAL A 123 -42.69 -26.04 4.51
CA VAL A 123 -43.99 -26.17 5.19
C VAL A 123 -44.44 -24.84 5.83
N PRO A 124 -45.74 -24.52 5.91
CA PRO A 124 -46.23 -23.19 6.33
C PRO A 124 -45.63 -22.67 7.65
N SER A 125 -45.51 -23.53 8.67
CA SER A 125 -44.91 -23.18 9.97
C SER A 125 -43.41 -22.83 9.93
N LYS A 126 -42.72 -23.16 8.84
CA LYS A 126 -41.34 -22.71 8.55
C LYS A 126 -41.31 -21.54 7.59
N GLN A 127 -42.33 -21.34 6.76
CA GLN A 127 -42.39 -20.21 5.81
C GLN A 127 -42.38 -18.88 6.56
N GLU A 128 -43.24 -18.71 7.57
CA GLU A 128 -43.31 -17.47 8.36
C GLU A 128 -41.98 -17.15 9.06
N ALA A 129 -41.36 -18.15 9.70
CA ALA A 129 -40.08 -17.98 10.40
C ALA A 129 -38.92 -17.65 9.44
N LEU A 130 -38.86 -18.27 8.26
CA LEU A 130 -37.83 -18.00 7.25
C LEU A 130 -38.08 -16.69 6.49
N ALA A 131 -39.34 -16.26 6.33
CA ALA A 131 -39.69 -14.96 5.77
C ALA A 131 -39.29 -13.83 6.71
N LEU A 132 -39.55 -13.95 8.02
CA LEU A 132 -39.10 -12.96 9.01
C LEU A 132 -37.58 -12.86 9.02
N ALA A 133 -36.87 -13.99 9.12
CA ALA A 133 -35.41 -14.01 9.08
C ALA A 133 -34.84 -13.43 7.78
N ALA A 134 -35.46 -13.70 6.62
CA ALA A 134 -35.03 -13.11 5.36
C ALA A 134 -35.26 -11.59 5.30
N ILE A 135 -36.31 -11.05 5.95
CA ILE A 135 -36.56 -9.61 6.06
C ILE A 135 -35.51 -8.96 6.96
N GLU A 136 -35.23 -9.56 8.12
CA GLU A 136 -34.20 -9.10 9.07
C GLU A 136 -32.80 -9.09 8.41
N ASP A 137 -32.36 -10.22 7.85
CA ASP A 137 -31.08 -10.32 7.14
C ASP A 137 -30.99 -9.32 5.96
N GLN A 138 -32.10 -9.07 5.24
CA GLN A 138 -32.13 -8.11 4.13
C GLN A 138 -31.94 -6.66 4.62
N GLY A 139 -32.48 -6.34 5.81
CA GLY A 139 -32.26 -5.08 6.50
C GLY A 139 -30.80 -4.87 6.88
N ASP A 140 -30.16 -5.88 7.46
CA ASP A 140 -28.73 -5.88 7.81
C ASP A 140 -27.83 -5.65 6.60
N VAL A 141 -28.10 -6.35 5.47
CA VAL A 141 -27.37 -6.12 4.21
C VAL A 141 -27.54 -4.67 3.73
N LYS A 142 -28.73 -4.09 3.83
CA LYS A 142 -28.97 -2.68 3.45
C LYS A 142 -28.18 -1.71 4.33
N GLN A 143 -28.10 -1.92 5.64
CA GLN A 143 -27.32 -1.06 6.54
C GLN A 143 -25.81 -1.12 6.22
N LEU A 144 -25.27 -2.33 6.07
CA LEU A 144 -23.87 -2.53 5.70
C LEU A 144 -23.54 -1.94 4.31
N PHE A 145 -24.48 -1.97 3.37
CA PHE A 145 -24.33 -1.33 2.06
C PHE A 145 -24.24 0.20 2.16
N LEU A 146 -25.08 0.84 2.99
CA LEU A 146 -25.01 2.30 3.20
C LEU A 146 -23.68 2.72 3.82
N GLN A 147 -23.17 1.97 4.79
CA GLN A 147 -21.85 2.20 5.39
C GLN A 147 -20.70 2.02 4.37
N LEU A 148 -20.81 1.03 3.49
CA LEU A 148 -19.86 0.84 2.38
C LEU A 148 -19.89 2.03 1.40
N VAL A 149 -21.07 2.50 1.00
CA VAL A 149 -21.23 3.66 0.12
C VAL A 149 -20.61 4.92 0.73
N GLU A 150 -20.81 5.15 2.03
CA GLU A 150 -20.16 6.28 2.72
C GLU A 150 -18.64 6.11 2.77
N THR A 151 -18.15 4.92 3.09
CA THR A 151 -16.70 4.62 3.12
C THR A 151 -16.06 4.82 1.74
N LEU A 152 -16.78 4.47 0.66
CA LEU A 152 -16.36 4.74 -0.71
C LEU A 152 -16.42 6.24 -1.03
N ALA A 153 -17.40 7.00 -0.52
CA ALA A 153 -17.47 8.46 -0.68
C ALA A 153 -16.25 9.14 -0.03
N ASP A 154 -15.99 8.88 1.24
CA ASP A 154 -14.81 9.36 1.99
C ASP A 154 -13.49 9.06 1.23
N VAL A 155 -13.34 7.84 0.71
CA VAL A 155 -12.12 7.42 0.01
C VAL A 155 -12.07 7.95 -1.42
N SER A 156 -13.21 8.21 -2.06
CA SER A 156 -13.27 8.82 -3.40
C SER A 156 -12.68 10.24 -3.41
N GLU A 157 -12.72 10.96 -2.28
CA GLU A 157 -12.12 12.28 -2.15
C GLU A 157 -10.57 12.23 -2.10
N TRP A 158 -9.98 11.06 -1.86
CA TRP A 158 -8.52 10.87 -1.86
C TRP A 158 -8.00 10.86 -3.31
N GLY A 159 -6.80 11.40 -3.57
CA GLY A 159 -6.15 11.26 -4.87
C GLY A 159 -5.46 9.91 -5.09
N GLY A 160 -5.11 9.64 -6.35
CA GLY A 160 -4.46 8.39 -6.77
C GLY A 160 -5.41 7.19 -6.96
N PRO A 161 -4.88 6.00 -7.32
CA PRO A 161 -5.69 4.90 -7.86
C PRO A 161 -6.81 4.42 -6.94
N LEU A 162 -6.59 4.42 -5.61
CA LEU A 162 -7.60 3.99 -4.63
C LEU A 162 -8.83 4.91 -4.64
N GLY A 163 -8.63 6.22 -4.70
CA GLY A 163 -9.74 7.18 -4.72
C GLY A 163 -10.44 7.21 -6.08
N THR A 164 -9.69 7.07 -7.18
CA THR A 164 -10.27 6.85 -8.51
C THR A 164 -11.12 5.57 -8.55
N GLY A 165 -10.62 4.47 -7.98
CA GLY A 165 -11.34 3.20 -7.87
C GLY A 165 -12.58 3.29 -6.99
N ALA A 166 -12.54 4.05 -5.89
CA ALA A 166 -13.70 4.31 -5.04
C ALA A 166 -14.76 5.19 -5.74
N ALA A 167 -14.34 6.25 -6.43
CA ALA A 167 -15.23 7.11 -7.23
C ALA A 167 -15.94 6.33 -8.35
N GLU A 168 -15.20 5.53 -9.13
CA GLU A 168 -15.79 4.66 -10.14
C GLU A 168 -16.65 3.56 -9.51
N GLY A 169 -16.28 3.05 -8.34
CA GLY A 169 -17.09 2.11 -7.56
C GLY A 169 -18.47 2.66 -7.20
N LEU A 170 -18.54 3.92 -6.76
CA LEU A 170 -19.81 4.62 -6.52
C LEU A 170 -20.64 4.76 -7.80
N GLN A 171 -20.01 5.15 -8.91
CA GLN A 171 -20.68 5.25 -10.21
C GLN A 171 -21.23 3.90 -10.68
N ILE A 172 -20.48 2.80 -10.49
CA ILE A 172 -20.93 1.42 -10.77
C ILE A 172 -22.15 1.07 -9.92
N LEU A 173 -22.11 1.32 -8.60
CA LEU A 173 -23.24 1.05 -7.71
C LEU A 173 -24.49 1.86 -8.08
N GLN A 174 -24.32 3.12 -8.48
CA GLN A 174 -25.39 4.02 -8.90
C GLN A 174 -25.99 3.59 -10.24
N ALA A 175 -25.15 3.28 -11.24
CA ALA A 175 -25.58 2.85 -12.58
C ALA A 175 -26.25 1.46 -12.55
N ALA A 176 -25.74 0.54 -11.73
CA ALA A 176 -26.38 -0.75 -11.48
C ALA A 176 -27.62 -0.66 -10.59
N GLY A 177 -27.95 0.52 -10.04
CA GLY A 177 -29.14 0.75 -9.24
C GLY A 177 -29.17 0.00 -7.90
N VAL A 178 -28.01 -0.38 -7.35
CA VAL A 178 -27.91 -1.35 -6.24
C VAL A 178 -28.73 -0.95 -5.01
N GLY A 179 -28.74 0.32 -4.64
CA GLY A 179 -29.58 0.83 -3.54
C GLY A 179 -31.08 0.67 -3.80
N LYS A 180 -31.54 0.94 -5.05
CA LYS A 180 -32.95 0.77 -5.44
C LYS A 180 -33.38 -0.69 -5.46
N GLU A 181 -32.49 -1.58 -5.89
CA GLU A 181 -32.75 -3.03 -5.90
C GLU A 181 -32.72 -3.63 -4.48
N LEU A 182 -31.94 -3.06 -3.55
CA LEU A 182 -32.02 -3.37 -2.11
C LEU A 182 -33.37 -2.95 -1.51
N ASP A 183 -33.84 -1.74 -1.83
CA ASP A 183 -35.16 -1.25 -1.40
C ASP A 183 -36.31 -2.10 -1.98
N ALA A 184 -36.22 -2.45 -3.26
CA ALA A 184 -37.17 -3.34 -3.93
C ALA A 184 -37.17 -4.75 -3.30
N ALA A 185 -35.99 -5.32 -3.02
CA ALA A 185 -35.88 -6.62 -2.36
C ALA A 185 -36.57 -6.64 -0.99
N GLY A 186 -36.31 -5.65 -0.13
CA GLY A 186 -36.98 -5.52 1.17
C GLY A 186 -38.49 -5.35 1.05
N THR A 187 -38.94 -4.51 0.10
CA THR A 187 -40.37 -4.28 -0.18
C THR A 187 -41.07 -5.56 -0.66
N HIS A 188 -40.45 -6.30 -1.58
CA HIS A 188 -40.99 -7.56 -2.10
C HIS A 188 -41.01 -8.66 -1.04
N LEU A 189 -40.02 -8.74 -0.14
CA LEU A 189 -40.06 -9.66 1.00
C LEU A 189 -41.21 -9.34 1.96
N GLY A 190 -41.38 -8.05 2.33
CA GLY A 190 -42.50 -7.61 3.17
C GLY A 190 -43.88 -7.85 2.53
N ALA A 191 -43.97 -7.80 1.20
CA ALA A 191 -45.16 -8.14 0.42
C ALA A 191 -45.35 -9.66 0.16
N LEU A 192 -44.44 -10.52 0.67
CA LEU A 192 -44.39 -11.96 0.42
C LEU A 192 -44.17 -12.37 -1.05
N SER A 193 -43.72 -11.43 -1.90
CA SER A 193 -43.37 -11.62 -3.31
C SER A 193 -41.95 -12.20 -3.47
N TYR A 194 -41.73 -13.42 -2.98
CA TYR A 194 -40.40 -14.04 -2.90
C TYR A 194 -39.66 -14.16 -4.25
N ALA A 195 -40.37 -14.30 -5.36
CA ALA A 195 -39.76 -14.38 -6.70
C ALA A 195 -39.18 -13.02 -7.17
N ASP A 196 -39.89 -11.92 -6.91
CA ASP A 196 -39.47 -10.57 -7.26
C ASP A 196 -38.37 -10.07 -6.31
N ALA A 197 -38.46 -10.46 -5.03
CA ALA A 197 -37.38 -10.30 -4.06
C ALA A 197 -36.10 -11.00 -4.54
N ALA A 198 -36.19 -12.29 -4.88
CA ALA A 198 -35.04 -13.06 -5.38
C ALA A 198 -34.43 -12.46 -6.67
N THR A 199 -35.26 -11.88 -7.54
CA THR A 199 -34.80 -11.20 -8.76
C THR A 199 -34.01 -9.93 -8.44
N SER A 200 -34.52 -9.10 -7.53
CA SER A 200 -33.86 -7.87 -7.09
C SER A 200 -32.54 -8.19 -6.34
N GLN A 201 -32.56 -9.21 -5.48
CA GLN A 201 -31.39 -9.70 -4.76
C GLN A 201 -30.23 -10.13 -5.69
N VAL A 202 -30.53 -10.80 -6.81
CA VAL A 202 -29.51 -11.17 -7.81
C VAL A 202 -28.88 -9.95 -8.48
N ARG A 203 -29.66 -8.89 -8.74
CA ARG A 203 -29.15 -7.63 -9.30
C ARG A 203 -28.20 -6.92 -8.34
N VAL A 204 -28.53 -6.91 -7.04
CA VAL A 204 -27.64 -6.42 -5.97
C VAL A 204 -26.32 -7.19 -5.96
N ILE A 205 -26.35 -8.53 -5.98
CA ILE A 205 -25.14 -9.37 -6.01
C ILE A 205 -24.28 -9.06 -7.24
N LYS A 206 -24.91 -8.86 -8.41
CA LYS A 206 -24.19 -8.49 -9.66
C LYS A 206 -23.50 -7.13 -9.53
N GLY A 207 -24.18 -6.11 -9.01
CA GLY A 207 -23.61 -4.78 -8.82
C GLY A 207 -22.45 -4.76 -7.81
N LEU A 208 -22.57 -5.51 -6.71
CA LEU A 208 -21.49 -5.65 -5.72
C LEU A 208 -20.26 -6.39 -6.28
N ARG A 209 -20.45 -7.37 -7.17
CA ARG A 209 -19.33 -8.05 -7.84
C ARG A 209 -18.56 -7.14 -8.79
N LEU A 210 -19.27 -6.30 -9.56
CA LEU A 210 -18.64 -5.29 -10.44
C LEU A 210 -17.85 -4.25 -9.63
N LEU A 211 -18.35 -3.86 -8.44
CA LEU A 211 -17.61 -3.02 -7.51
C LEU A 211 -16.31 -3.71 -7.02
N LEU A 212 -16.40 -4.98 -6.59
CA LEU A 212 -15.24 -5.73 -6.10
C LEU A 212 -14.15 -5.86 -7.17
N GLU A 213 -14.54 -6.18 -8.40
CA GLU A 213 -13.67 -6.24 -9.56
C GLU A 213 -12.93 -4.90 -9.75
N ARG A 214 -13.67 -3.77 -9.77
CA ARG A 214 -13.08 -2.44 -9.94
C ARG A 214 -12.14 -2.02 -8.79
N LEU A 215 -12.47 -2.39 -7.55
CA LEU A 215 -11.62 -2.14 -6.39
C LEU A 215 -10.32 -2.96 -6.44
N ASN A 216 -10.40 -4.21 -6.90
CA ASN A 216 -9.23 -5.07 -7.11
C ASN A 216 -8.36 -4.54 -8.27
N GLU A 217 -8.95 -4.05 -9.37
CA GLU A 217 -8.19 -3.36 -10.43
C GLU A 217 -7.44 -2.12 -9.90
N ALA A 218 -8.09 -1.30 -9.07
CA ALA A 218 -7.47 -0.14 -8.44
C ALA A 218 -6.37 -0.52 -7.44
N HIS A 219 -6.51 -1.65 -6.75
CA HIS A 219 -5.47 -2.25 -5.91
C HIS A 219 -4.27 -2.74 -6.73
N ASN A 220 -4.54 -3.41 -7.86
CA ASN A 220 -3.54 -3.92 -8.80
C ASN A 220 -2.83 -2.80 -9.62
N GLN A 221 -3.17 -1.53 -9.38
CA GLN A 221 -2.42 -0.35 -9.84
C GLN A 221 -1.55 0.27 -8.73
N ILE A 222 -1.63 -0.23 -7.49
CA ILE A 222 -0.87 0.23 -6.31
C ILE A 222 0.27 -0.74 -5.96
N GLY A 223 0.17 -1.99 -6.42
CA GLY A 223 1.28 -2.94 -6.55
C GLY A 223 1.33 -3.47 -7.98
N ASN A 224 2.54 -3.63 -8.55
CA ASN A 224 2.79 -4.07 -9.94
C ASN A 224 2.46 -5.57 -10.18
N ASP A 225 1.32 -6.05 -9.70
CA ASP A 225 1.00 -7.48 -9.61
C ASP A 225 0.45 -8.10 -10.90
N LYS A 226 0.30 -7.33 -12.00
CA LYS A 226 0.12 -7.93 -13.35
C LYS A 226 1.35 -8.72 -13.81
N HIS A 227 2.56 -8.37 -13.34
CA HIS A 227 3.73 -9.23 -13.52
C HIS A 227 3.64 -10.51 -12.66
N GLY A 228 2.81 -10.52 -11.61
CA GLY A 228 2.63 -11.63 -10.70
C GLY A 228 2.04 -12.89 -11.35
N SER A 229 1.03 -12.76 -12.22
CA SER A 229 0.44 -13.92 -12.91
C SER A 229 1.38 -14.53 -13.96
N VAL A 230 2.11 -13.70 -14.71
CA VAL A 230 3.16 -14.15 -15.64
C VAL A 230 4.34 -14.78 -14.89
N ALA A 231 4.76 -14.20 -13.75
CA ALA A 231 5.82 -14.75 -12.91
C ALA A 231 5.40 -16.09 -12.28
N LEU A 232 4.17 -16.22 -11.79
CA LEU A 232 3.63 -17.49 -11.27
C LEU A 232 3.54 -18.56 -12.35
N ALA A 233 3.13 -18.21 -13.58
CA ALA A 233 3.15 -19.13 -14.70
C ALA A 233 4.59 -19.60 -15.02
N ARG A 234 5.56 -18.68 -15.09
CA ARG A 234 6.99 -19.01 -15.29
C ARG A 234 7.59 -19.84 -14.15
N GLU A 235 7.21 -19.57 -12.91
CA GLU A 235 7.63 -20.37 -11.75
C GLU A 235 7.05 -21.79 -11.83
N LEU A 236 5.80 -21.95 -12.25
CA LEU A 236 5.18 -23.27 -12.43
C LEU A 236 5.78 -24.05 -13.59
N ILE A 237 6.19 -23.40 -14.69
CA ILE A 237 6.98 -24.01 -15.76
C ILE A 237 8.28 -24.58 -15.19
N ALA A 238 9.10 -23.74 -14.53
CA ALA A 238 10.39 -24.16 -13.98
C ALA A 238 10.27 -25.27 -12.91
N ARG A 239 9.23 -25.23 -12.07
CA ARG A 239 8.93 -26.31 -11.10
C ARG A 239 8.52 -27.61 -11.81
N GLN A 240 7.72 -27.53 -12.86
CA GLN A 240 7.26 -28.70 -13.62
C GLN A 240 8.38 -29.34 -14.45
N GLU A 241 9.26 -28.55 -15.06
CA GLU A 241 10.45 -29.02 -15.77
C GLU A 241 11.42 -29.72 -14.82
N LYS A 242 11.67 -29.12 -13.65
CA LYS A 242 12.50 -29.76 -12.61
C LYS A 242 11.91 -31.10 -12.15
N LEU A 243 10.60 -31.15 -11.93
CA LEU A 243 9.91 -32.39 -11.56
C LEU A 243 9.94 -33.42 -12.70
N ARG A 244 9.91 -32.98 -13.97
CA ARG A 244 10.04 -33.85 -15.14
C ARG A 244 11.44 -34.47 -15.20
N GLU A 245 12.49 -33.70 -14.97
CA GLU A 245 13.85 -34.25 -14.95
C GLU A 245 14.05 -35.22 -13.77
N GLN A 246 13.54 -34.90 -12.59
CA GLN A 246 13.48 -35.85 -11.46
C GLN A 246 12.69 -37.12 -11.79
N THR A 247 11.59 -37.01 -12.55
CA THR A 247 10.79 -38.15 -13.02
C THR A 247 11.56 -39.02 -14.03
N LYS A 248 12.48 -38.42 -14.79
CA LYS A 248 13.32 -39.08 -15.80
C LYS A 248 14.54 -39.77 -15.20
N GLU A 249 15.04 -39.30 -14.06
CA GLU A 249 16.17 -39.89 -13.33
C GLU A 249 15.74 -40.92 -12.26
N ALA A 250 14.49 -40.89 -11.78
CA ALA A 250 14.00 -41.77 -10.72
C ALA A 250 13.75 -43.21 -11.19
N ASP A 251 13.89 -44.15 -10.25
CA ASP A 251 13.38 -45.52 -10.36
C ASP A 251 12.05 -45.57 -9.59
N LEU A 252 10.92 -45.78 -10.29
CA LEU A 252 9.55 -45.65 -9.76
C LEU A 252 9.13 -46.73 -8.73
N THR A 253 10.09 -47.17 -7.93
CA THR A 253 9.89 -47.79 -6.62
C THR A 253 8.98 -46.94 -5.73
N GLN A 254 8.19 -47.62 -4.88
CA GLN A 254 7.16 -46.99 -4.03
C GLN A 254 7.56 -45.67 -3.33
N PRO A 255 8.71 -45.55 -2.64
CA PRO A 255 9.04 -44.32 -1.91
C PRO A 255 9.47 -43.14 -2.81
N GLU A 256 9.88 -43.39 -4.06
CA GLU A 256 10.21 -42.32 -5.02
C GLU A 256 8.96 -41.90 -5.80
N ALA A 257 8.13 -42.86 -6.22
CA ALA A 257 6.84 -42.60 -6.83
C ALA A 257 5.93 -41.75 -5.93
N GLU A 258 5.83 -42.05 -4.63
CA GLU A 258 5.04 -41.25 -3.66
C GLU A 258 5.50 -39.79 -3.59
N ARG A 259 6.82 -39.53 -3.60
CA ARG A 259 7.38 -38.16 -3.58
C ARG A 259 7.09 -37.39 -4.86
N LEU A 260 7.21 -38.03 -6.02
CA LEU A 260 6.91 -37.42 -7.32
C LEU A 260 5.41 -37.10 -7.44
N VAL A 261 4.54 -37.99 -6.94
CA VAL A 261 3.09 -37.77 -6.83
C VAL A 261 2.75 -36.56 -5.94
N GLU A 262 3.40 -36.41 -4.79
CA GLU A 262 3.18 -35.28 -3.88
C GLU A 262 3.66 -33.94 -4.49
N ALA A 263 4.80 -33.95 -5.18
CA ALA A 263 5.30 -32.80 -5.93
C ALA A 263 4.35 -32.41 -7.08
N GLN A 264 3.86 -33.37 -7.86
CA GLN A 264 2.91 -33.14 -8.96
C GLN A 264 1.55 -32.63 -8.43
N ALA A 265 1.10 -33.13 -7.28
CA ALA A 265 -0.11 -32.65 -6.59
C ALA A 265 0.05 -31.20 -6.08
N THR A 266 1.27 -30.80 -5.70
CA THR A 266 1.57 -29.41 -5.32
C THR A 266 1.45 -28.47 -6.52
N ILE A 267 2.03 -28.82 -7.68
CA ILE A 267 1.85 -28.04 -8.92
C ILE A 267 0.35 -27.92 -9.29
N ARG A 268 -0.42 -29.01 -9.13
CA ARG A 268 -1.88 -28.97 -9.37
C ARG A 268 -2.64 -28.04 -8.41
N LYS A 269 -2.17 -27.88 -7.17
CA LYS A 269 -2.72 -26.91 -6.21
C LYS A 269 -2.37 -25.48 -6.59
N ASP A 270 -1.16 -25.23 -7.04
CA ASP A 270 -0.70 -23.90 -7.44
C ASP A 270 -1.38 -23.46 -8.76
N LEU A 271 -1.66 -24.39 -9.69
CA LEU A 271 -2.57 -24.17 -10.84
C LEU A 271 -4.01 -23.80 -10.43
N ASN A 272 -4.45 -24.17 -9.22
CA ASN A 272 -5.73 -23.71 -8.68
C ASN A 272 -5.68 -22.27 -8.17
N GLN A 273 -4.53 -21.82 -7.67
CA GLN A 273 -4.33 -20.43 -7.27
C GLN A 273 -4.17 -19.51 -8.50
N LEU A 274 -3.45 -19.95 -9.53
CA LEU A 274 -3.27 -19.19 -10.77
C LEU A 274 -4.62 -18.84 -11.43
N SER A 275 -5.59 -19.76 -11.44
CA SER A 275 -6.97 -19.51 -11.92
C SER A 275 -7.69 -18.40 -11.17
N GLN A 276 -7.53 -18.34 -9.83
CA GLN A 276 -8.18 -17.31 -9.02
C GLN A 276 -7.59 -15.91 -9.30
N ALA A 277 -6.34 -15.86 -9.76
CA ALA A 277 -5.67 -14.63 -10.17
C ALA A 277 -5.95 -14.20 -11.62
N LEU A 278 -6.53 -15.08 -12.46
CA LEU A 278 -6.63 -14.85 -13.92
C LEU A 278 -7.89 -14.12 -14.40
N GLY A 279 -8.96 -14.09 -13.60
CA GLY A 279 -10.22 -13.43 -13.97
C GLY A 279 -10.88 -14.03 -15.22
N ALA A 280 -11.76 -13.26 -15.86
CA ALA A 280 -12.55 -13.70 -17.00
C ALA A 280 -11.82 -13.53 -18.35
N ALA A 281 -10.74 -14.29 -18.57
CA ALA A 281 -9.97 -14.31 -19.81
C ALA A 281 -10.14 -15.66 -20.55
N PRO A 282 -11.11 -15.82 -21.48
CA PRO A 282 -11.54 -17.13 -21.97
C PRO A 282 -10.46 -17.98 -22.66
N ALA A 283 -9.50 -17.35 -23.33
CA ALA A 283 -8.39 -18.04 -23.99
C ALA A 283 -7.35 -18.56 -22.99
N ALA A 284 -7.02 -17.75 -21.98
CA ALA A 284 -6.11 -18.12 -20.88
C ALA A 284 -6.74 -19.21 -19.98
N GLU A 285 -8.04 -19.12 -19.73
CA GLU A 285 -8.80 -20.12 -18.96
C GLU A 285 -8.78 -21.50 -19.64
N ALA A 286 -8.89 -21.54 -20.98
CA ALA A 286 -8.81 -22.78 -21.74
C ALA A 286 -7.43 -23.46 -21.64
N LEU A 287 -6.33 -22.69 -21.78
CA LEU A 287 -4.96 -23.23 -21.62
C LEU A 287 -4.69 -23.70 -20.18
N LEU A 288 -5.20 -22.98 -19.19
CA LEU A 288 -5.08 -23.35 -17.79
C LEU A 288 -5.81 -24.65 -17.46
N GLU A 289 -7.03 -24.85 -17.97
CA GLU A 289 -7.74 -26.13 -17.81
C GLU A 289 -7.03 -27.29 -18.50
N GLN A 290 -6.43 -27.07 -19.66
CA GLN A 290 -5.60 -28.07 -20.32
C GLN A 290 -4.34 -28.41 -19.50
N ALA A 291 -3.70 -27.42 -18.86
CA ALA A 291 -2.60 -27.64 -17.92
C ALA A 291 -3.05 -28.41 -16.67
N ARG A 292 -4.24 -28.12 -16.12
CA ARG A 292 -4.84 -28.84 -14.99
C ARG A 292 -5.12 -30.31 -15.31
N SER A 293 -5.73 -30.59 -16.46
CA SER A 293 -6.03 -31.96 -16.90
C SER A 293 -4.74 -32.78 -17.04
N ALA A 294 -3.74 -32.24 -17.75
CA ALA A 294 -2.44 -32.88 -17.90
C ALA A 294 -1.73 -33.10 -16.54
N ALA A 295 -1.80 -32.15 -15.60
CA ALA A 295 -1.19 -32.30 -14.28
C ALA A 295 -1.91 -33.36 -13.42
N TYR A 296 -3.23 -33.51 -13.60
CA TYR A 296 -4.00 -34.58 -12.96
C TYR A 296 -3.63 -35.95 -13.55
N GLU A 297 -3.58 -36.08 -14.88
CA GLU A 297 -3.20 -37.32 -15.55
C GLU A 297 -1.77 -37.73 -15.21
N ALA A 298 -0.81 -36.79 -15.23
CA ALA A 298 0.57 -37.02 -14.78
C ALA A 298 0.64 -37.58 -13.34
N THR A 299 -0.21 -37.08 -12.43
CA THR A 299 -0.29 -37.61 -11.06
C THR A 299 -0.69 -39.09 -11.05
N GLY A 300 -1.65 -39.48 -11.89
CA GLY A 300 -2.09 -40.87 -12.03
C GLY A 300 -1.02 -41.77 -12.67
N ARG A 301 -0.33 -41.30 -13.72
CA ARG A 301 0.74 -42.07 -14.37
C ARG A 301 1.94 -42.31 -13.44
N LEU A 302 2.31 -41.33 -12.62
CA LEU A 302 3.34 -41.47 -11.58
C LEU A 302 2.94 -42.52 -10.53
N PHE A 303 1.68 -42.50 -10.09
CA PHE A 303 1.16 -43.48 -9.12
C PHE A 303 1.10 -44.92 -9.69
N ASP A 304 0.76 -45.06 -10.96
CA ASP A 304 0.75 -46.34 -11.69
C ASP A 304 2.16 -46.82 -12.11
N ALA A 305 3.23 -46.15 -11.67
CA ALA A 305 4.63 -46.40 -12.04
C ALA A 305 4.92 -46.36 -13.56
N ARG A 306 4.18 -45.55 -14.33
CA ARG A 306 4.31 -45.41 -15.79
C ARG A 306 5.14 -44.19 -16.18
N GLN A 307 6.46 -44.35 -16.13
CA GLN A 307 7.43 -43.26 -16.31
C GLN A 307 7.26 -42.49 -17.62
N ASP A 308 7.24 -43.18 -18.78
CA ASP A 308 7.12 -42.52 -20.09
C ASP A 308 5.79 -41.79 -20.27
N GLU A 309 4.69 -42.39 -19.79
CA GLU A 309 3.36 -41.77 -19.83
C GLU A 309 3.29 -40.55 -18.90
N ALA A 310 3.94 -40.60 -17.72
CA ALA A 310 4.05 -39.46 -16.82
C ALA A 310 4.86 -38.31 -17.43
N LEU A 311 6.02 -38.59 -18.02
CA LEU A 311 6.86 -37.61 -18.70
C LEU A 311 6.13 -36.92 -19.88
N ALA A 312 5.30 -37.67 -20.61
CA ALA A 312 4.48 -37.13 -21.69
C ALA A 312 3.41 -36.15 -21.17
N GLU A 313 2.68 -36.50 -20.09
CA GLU A 313 1.69 -35.59 -19.50
C GLU A 313 2.34 -34.36 -18.84
N GLN A 314 3.47 -34.54 -18.14
CA GLN A 314 4.26 -33.43 -17.59
C GLN A 314 4.71 -32.45 -18.68
N GLN A 315 5.06 -32.93 -19.88
CA GLN A 315 5.38 -32.05 -21.00
C GLN A 315 4.18 -31.23 -21.50
N LYS A 316 2.96 -31.79 -21.48
CA LYS A 316 1.75 -31.03 -21.82
C LYS A 316 1.48 -29.95 -20.78
N VAL A 317 1.74 -30.19 -19.50
CA VAL A 317 1.64 -29.15 -18.45
C VAL A 317 2.58 -27.99 -18.76
N VAL A 318 3.85 -28.26 -19.08
CA VAL A 318 4.82 -27.22 -19.50
C VAL A 318 4.33 -26.47 -20.72
N ALA A 319 3.97 -27.17 -21.81
CA ALA A 319 3.55 -26.54 -23.06
C ALA A 319 2.32 -25.62 -22.88
N ASN A 320 1.31 -26.07 -22.13
CA ASN A 320 0.10 -25.29 -21.85
C ASN A 320 0.39 -24.10 -20.94
N LEU A 321 1.29 -24.25 -19.95
CA LEU A 321 1.74 -23.14 -19.11
C LEU A 321 2.58 -22.12 -19.88
N THR A 322 3.42 -22.54 -20.82
CA THR A 322 4.20 -21.64 -21.68
C THR A 322 3.29 -20.81 -22.58
N GLY A 323 2.34 -21.45 -23.27
CA GLY A 323 1.34 -20.73 -24.07
C GLY A 323 0.47 -19.80 -23.22
N LEU A 324 0.14 -20.21 -21.98
CA LEU A 324 -0.56 -19.36 -21.02
C LEU A 324 0.29 -18.14 -20.62
N ALA A 325 1.57 -18.33 -20.29
CA ALA A 325 2.49 -17.25 -19.94
C ALA A 325 2.69 -16.26 -21.10
N GLU A 326 2.73 -16.74 -22.34
CA GLU A 326 2.85 -15.93 -23.55
C GLU A 326 1.55 -15.16 -23.88
N GLN A 327 0.38 -15.79 -23.69
CA GLN A 327 -0.91 -15.10 -23.77
C GLN A 327 -1.07 -14.04 -22.66
N LEU A 328 -0.55 -14.29 -21.46
CA LEU A 328 -0.60 -13.33 -20.37
C LEU A 328 0.40 -12.20 -20.54
N ALA A 329 1.59 -12.47 -21.09
CA ALA A 329 2.55 -11.43 -21.46
C ALA A 329 1.98 -10.53 -22.57
N SER A 330 1.46 -11.11 -23.65
CA SER A 330 0.84 -10.34 -24.74
C SER A 330 -0.44 -9.62 -24.32
N ALA A 331 -1.27 -10.19 -23.43
CA ALA A 331 -2.39 -9.46 -22.83
C ALA A 331 -1.92 -8.35 -21.87
N ALA A 332 -0.79 -8.51 -21.19
CA ALA A 332 -0.19 -7.46 -20.36
C ALA A 332 0.43 -6.33 -21.20
N ASP A 333 1.03 -6.64 -22.35
CA ASP A 333 1.53 -5.67 -23.36
C ASP A 333 0.39 -4.93 -24.08
N VAL A 334 -0.81 -5.51 -24.18
CA VAL A 334 -2.02 -4.84 -24.70
C VAL A 334 -2.75 -4.07 -23.59
N ALA A 335 -2.58 -4.45 -22.32
CA ALA A 335 -3.22 -3.82 -21.16
C ALA A 335 -2.32 -2.80 -20.42
N HIS A 336 -1.07 -2.62 -20.83
CA HIS A 336 -0.27 -1.42 -20.59
C HIS A 336 -0.20 -0.65 -21.92
N SER A 337 -0.73 0.56 -21.94
CA SER A 337 -0.57 1.44 -23.10
C SER A 337 0.81 2.10 -23.05
N ASP A 338 1.86 1.31 -23.28
CA ASP A 338 3.23 1.79 -23.41
C ASP A 338 3.28 2.77 -24.59
N LYS A 339 3.44 4.06 -24.27
CA LYS A 339 3.28 5.14 -25.24
C LYS A 339 4.55 5.31 -26.04
N SER A 340 4.38 5.69 -27.31
CA SER A 340 5.46 6.35 -28.03
C SER A 340 5.70 7.76 -27.51
N SER A 341 6.90 8.30 -27.72
CA SER A 341 7.24 9.70 -27.43
C SER A 341 6.25 10.70 -28.05
N ALA A 342 5.76 10.40 -29.27
CA ALA A 342 4.73 11.18 -29.97
C ALA A 342 3.35 11.13 -29.29
N GLU A 343 2.93 9.97 -28.78
CA GLU A 343 1.67 9.80 -28.03
C GLU A 343 1.74 10.44 -26.64
N ALA A 344 2.88 10.31 -25.95
CA ALA A 344 3.13 11.00 -24.68
C ALA A 344 3.11 12.53 -24.87
N ALA A 345 3.76 13.05 -25.92
CA ALA A 345 3.69 14.46 -26.29
C ALA A 345 2.28 14.92 -26.71
N LYS A 346 1.45 14.05 -27.31
CA LYS A 346 0.03 14.34 -27.55
C LYS A 346 -0.72 14.46 -26.23
N GLN A 347 -0.54 13.51 -25.31
CA GLN A 347 -1.19 13.55 -24.00
C GLN A 347 -0.83 14.81 -23.19
N VAL A 348 0.42 15.28 -23.25
CA VAL A 348 0.82 16.56 -22.65
C VAL A 348 0.02 17.72 -23.26
N ARG A 349 -0.12 17.80 -24.59
CA ARG A 349 -0.92 18.85 -25.26
C ARG A 349 -2.41 18.76 -24.93
N ASP A 350 -2.96 17.55 -24.90
CA ASP A 350 -4.36 17.30 -24.53
C ASP A 350 -4.64 17.77 -23.08
N LEU A 351 -3.70 17.51 -22.15
CA LEU A 351 -3.75 17.97 -20.76
C LEU A 351 -3.56 19.49 -20.62
N GLU A 352 -2.72 20.13 -21.44
CA GLU A 352 -2.60 21.60 -21.48
C GLU A 352 -3.90 22.27 -21.93
N GLN A 353 -4.59 21.69 -22.92
CA GLN A 353 -5.92 22.16 -23.33
C GLN A 353 -6.97 21.92 -22.25
N ALA A 354 -7.00 20.74 -21.63
CA ALA A 354 -7.90 20.45 -20.52
C ALA A 354 -7.67 21.40 -19.33
N ARG A 355 -6.42 21.80 -19.08
CA ARG A 355 -6.07 22.81 -18.07
C ARG A 355 -6.62 24.20 -18.43
N ALA A 356 -6.52 24.61 -19.69
CA ALA A 356 -7.08 25.89 -20.14
C ALA A 356 -8.62 25.91 -20.02
N ASP A 357 -9.28 24.79 -20.36
CA ASP A 357 -10.73 24.65 -20.24
C ASP A 357 -11.20 24.63 -18.78
N ILE A 358 -10.55 23.87 -17.89
CA ILE A 358 -10.98 23.78 -16.49
C ILE A 358 -10.76 25.11 -15.75
N GLU A 359 -9.71 25.89 -16.05
CA GLU A 359 -9.52 27.22 -15.45
C GLU A 359 -10.54 28.24 -15.96
N ARG A 360 -11.00 28.14 -17.22
CA ARG A 360 -12.16 28.90 -17.71
C ARG A 360 -13.44 28.49 -16.96
N ILE A 361 -13.67 27.19 -16.80
CA ILE A 361 -14.83 26.67 -16.05
C ILE A 361 -14.82 27.14 -14.59
N ARG A 362 -13.66 27.22 -13.93
CA ARG A 362 -13.55 27.82 -12.58
C ARG A 362 -13.96 29.29 -12.55
N GLN A 363 -13.67 30.06 -13.59
CA GLN A 363 -14.10 31.45 -13.71
C GLN A 363 -15.62 31.57 -13.96
N GLU A 364 -16.21 30.59 -14.65
CA GLU A 364 -17.66 30.46 -14.81
C GLU A 364 -18.31 30.10 -13.46
N GLN A 365 -17.79 29.11 -12.73
CA GLN A 365 -18.25 28.70 -11.39
C GLN A 365 -18.27 29.89 -10.40
N MET A 366 -17.18 30.65 -10.30
CA MET A 366 -17.12 31.85 -9.45
C MET A 366 -18.15 32.94 -9.82
N GLN A 367 -18.66 32.94 -11.07
CA GLN A 367 -19.76 33.82 -11.47
C GLN A 367 -21.13 33.24 -11.07
N VAL A 368 -21.29 31.91 -11.08
CA VAL A 368 -22.46 31.24 -10.51
C VAL A 368 -22.57 31.57 -9.03
N ASP A 369 -21.50 31.39 -8.24
CA ASP A 369 -21.52 31.63 -6.79
C ASP A 369 -21.97 33.06 -6.44
N ARG A 370 -21.40 34.05 -7.15
CA ARG A 370 -21.77 35.45 -7.00
C ARG A 370 -23.23 35.70 -7.38
N THR A 371 -23.71 35.09 -8.46
CA THR A 371 -25.11 35.22 -8.90
C THR A 371 -26.06 34.53 -7.90
N ALA A 372 -25.67 33.36 -7.39
CA ALA A 372 -26.45 32.59 -6.44
C ALA A 372 -26.63 33.34 -5.12
N MET A 373 -25.60 34.03 -4.61
CA MET A 373 -25.71 34.87 -3.40
C MET A 373 -26.89 35.85 -3.43
N GLU A 374 -27.25 36.37 -4.61
CA GLU A 374 -28.36 37.31 -4.80
C GLU A 374 -29.64 36.62 -5.30
N ASN A 375 -29.52 35.64 -6.20
CA ASN A 375 -30.65 34.98 -6.88
C ASN A 375 -30.30 33.53 -7.28
N ALA A 376 -30.66 32.56 -6.44
CA ALA A 376 -30.46 31.13 -6.69
C ALA A 376 -31.13 30.65 -7.99
N GLY A 377 -32.38 31.07 -8.25
CA GLY A 377 -33.09 30.71 -9.49
C GLY A 377 -32.43 31.24 -10.76
N GLY A 378 -31.80 32.42 -10.69
CA GLY A 378 -31.02 33.01 -11.78
C GLY A 378 -29.66 32.35 -12.04
N ALA A 379 -29.07 31.74 -11.01
CA ALA A 379 -27.80 31.02 -11.08
C ALA A 379 -27.93 29.61 -11.70
N ALA A 380 -29.09 28.95 -11.53
CA ALA A 380 -29.36 27.61 -12.04
C ALA A 380 -29.00 27.36 -13.54
N PRO A 381 -29.35 28.23 -14.51
CA PRO A 381 -28.93 28.05 -15.91
C PRO A 381 -27.42 28.24 -16.13
N GLN A 382 -26.74 29.05 -15.30
CA GLN A 382 -25.29 29.22 -15.38
C GLN A 382 -24.57 27.98 -14.87
N GLU A 383 -25.01 27.42 -13.74
CA GLU A 383 -24.51 26.15 -13.20
C GLU A 383 -24.73 24.97 -14.18
N GLN A 384 -25.89 24.97 -14.87
CA GLN A 384 -26.16 23.99 -15.92
C GLN A 384 -25.25 24.17 -17.14
N GLN A 385 -24.79 25.39 -17.44
CA GLN A 385 -23.81 25.66 -18.48
C GLN A 385 -22.40 25.19 -18.08
N VAL A 386 -22.01 25.38 -16.81
CA VAL A 386 -20.75 24.83 -16.26
C VAL A 386 -20.72 23.30 -16.41
N SER A 387 -21.80 22.61 -16.02
CA SER A 387 -21.94 21.16 -16.20
C SER A 387 -21.78 20.74 -17.68
N GLN A 388 -22.40 21.46 -18.61
CA GLN A 388 -22.25 21.22 -20.06
C GLN A 388 -20.87 21.60 -20.65
N ASN A 389 -20.07 22.39 -19.93
CA ASN A 389 -18.71 22.73 -20.33
C ASN A 389 -17.73 21.68 -19.80
N LEU A 390 -17.95 21.17 -18.59
CA LEU A 390 -17.20 20.05 -17.99
C LEU A 390 -17.25 18.78 -18.84
N SER A 391 -18.43 18.40 -19.32
CA SER A 391 -18.60 17.19 -20.13
C SER A 391 -17.80 17.22 -21.46
N LYS A 392 -17.49 18.43 -21.96
CA LYS A 392 -16.71 18.64 -23.20
C LYS A 392 -15.20 18.70 -22.99
N VAL A 393 -14.72 18.66 -21.74
CA VAL A 393 -13.28 18.78 -21.46
C VAL A 393 -12.49 17.54 -21.92
N ASP A 394 -13.14 16.38 -22.04
CA ASP A 394 -12.51 15.14 -22.53
C ASP A 394 -12.71 14.90 -24.05
N ASP A 395 -13.55 15.70 -24.72
CA ASP A 395 -13.93 15.48 -26.13
C ASP A 395 -12.70 15.44 -27.06
N ASN A 396 -12.48 14.28 -27.70
CA ASN A 396 -11.37 13.99 -28.62
C ASN A 396 -9.96 14.04 -27.99
N ARG A 397 -9.85 13.98 -26.67
CA ARG A 397 -8.57 14.01 -25.93
C ARG A 397 -8.19 12.63 -25.39
N SER A 398 -6.91 12.45 -25.08
CA SER A 398 -6.36 11.24 -24.44
C SER A 398 -5.98 11.57 -23.00
N LEU A 399 -6.98 11.90 -22.17
CA LEU A 399 -6.76 12.25 -20.77
C LEU A 399 -6.51 10.99 -19.92
N PRO A 400 -5.68 11.06 -18.87
CA PRO A 400 -5.52 9.96 -17.92
C PRO A 400 -6.84 9.62 -17.22
N LYS A 401 -7.09 8.34 -16.95
CA LYS A 401 -8.37 7.89 -16.37
C LYS A 401 -8.78 8.63 -15.09
N ALA A 402 -7.81 8.94 -14.21
CA ALA A 402 -8.06 9.73 -13.00
C ALA A 402 -8.66 11.11 -13.31
N VAL A 403 -8.14 11.81 -14.33
CA VAL A 403 -8.67 13.10 -14.80
C VAL A 403 -10.10 12.96 -15.32
N VAL A 404 -10.36 11.96 -16.16
CA VAL A 404 -11.71 11.67 -16.70
C VAL A 404 -12.71 11.43 -15.57
N THR A 405 -12.36 10.58 -14.59
CA THR A 405 -13.20 10.32 -13.42
C THR A 405 -13.46 11.58 -12.58
N ARG A 406 -12.48 12.48 -12.43
CA ARG A 406 -12.66 13.76 -11.73
C ARG A 406 -13.55 14.73 -12.49
N LEU A 407 -13.40 14.83 -13.81
CA LEU A 407 -14.26 15.65 -14.67
C LEU A 407 -15.72 15.17 -14.60
N ALA A 408 -15.96 13.87 -14.71
CA ALA A 408 -17.30 13.28 -14.55
C ALA A 408 -17.88 13.53 -13.15
N SER A 409 -17.05 13.49 -12.10
CA SER A 409 -17.49 13.81 -10.73
C SER A 409 -17.88 15.28 -10.57
N ALA A 410 -17.14 16.20 -11.22
CA ALA A 410 -17.46 17.63 -11.25
C ALA A 410 -18.72 17.92 -12.07
N GLU A 411 -18.90 17.28 -13.23
CA GLU A 411 -20.11 17.36 -14.03
C GLU A 411 -21.35 16.92 -13.23
N GLN A 412 -21.23 15.82 -12.48
CA GLN A 412 -22.32 15.30 -11.64
C GLN A 412 -22.66 16.23 -10.47
N ALA A 413 -21.65 16.81 -9.80
CA ALA A 413 -21.86 17.74 -8.70
C ALA A 413 -22.51 19.05 -9.17
N THR A 414 -22.01 19.64 -10.26
CA THR A 414 -22.59 20.85 -10.86
C THR A 414 -24.00 20.60 -11.42
N ALA A 415 -24.25 19.46 -12.04
CA ALA A 415 -25.60 19.05 -12.44
C ALA A 415 -26.56 18.85 -11.25
N ALA A 416 -26.06 18.50 -10.06
CA ALA A 416 -26.86 18.40 -8.85
C ALA A 416 -27.15 19.79 -8.25
N ALA A 417 -26.14 20.66 -8.18
CA ALA A 417 -26.30 22.06 -7.76
C ALA A 417 -27.27 22.81 -8.68
N ALA A 418 -27.17 22.68 -10.01
CA ALA A 418 -28.10 23.27 -10.96
C ALA A 418 -29.57 22.87 -10.69
N LYS A 419 -29.81 21.60 -10.36
CA LYS A 419 -31.14 21.07 -10.00
C LYS A 419 -31.61 21.55 -8.63
N ALA A 420 -30.71 21.74 -7.67
CA ALA A 420 -31.03 22.29 -6.35
C ALA A 420 -31.40 23.79 -6.44
N LEU A 421 -30.65 24.56 -7.22
CA LEU A 421 -30.89 25.98 -7.51
C LEU A 421 -32.20 26.19 -8.29
N ALA A 422 -32.47 25.37 -9.32
CA ALA A 422 -33.70 25.44 -10.12
C ALA A 422 -35.00 25.16 -9.34
N ARG A 423 -34.90 24.59 -8.13
CA ARG A 423 -36.02 24.35 -7.22
C ARG A 423 -36.26 25.49 -6.22
N GLY A 424 -35.35 26.46 -6.14
CA GLY A 424 -35.46 27.60 -5.23
C GLY A 424 -36.33 28.74 -5.78
N PRO A 425 -36.87 29.60 -4.90
CA PRO A 425 -37.41 30.90 -5.31
C PRO A 425 -36.29 31.82 -5.84
N ASN A 426 -36.67 32.95 -6.45
CA ASN A 426 -35.75 34.04 -6.80
C ASN A 426 -35.28 34.79 -5.54
N ALA A 427 -34.44 34.13 -4.74
CA ALA A 427 -33.88 34.63 -3.48
C ALA A 427 -32.49 34.00 -3.23
N ALA A 428 -31.81 34.41 -2.16
CA ALA A 428 -30.55 33.82 -1.74
C ALA A 428 -30.73 32.33 -1.32
N PRO A 429 -29.73 31.46 -1.57
CA PRO A 429 -29.84 30.02 -1.37
C PRO A 429 -30.01 29.65 0.10
N ASP A 430 -30.82 28.62 0.35
CA ASP A 430 -30.96 27.97 1.65
C ASP A 430 -29.70 27.15 2.03
N ALA A 431 -29.70 26.57 3.22
CA ALA A 431 -28.55 25.82 3.72
C ALA A 431 -28.18 24.60 2.84
N MET A 432 -29.17 23.90 2.28
CA MET A 432 -28.96 22.72 1.44
C MET A 432 -28.44 23.13 0.06
N GLN A 433 -28.98 24.22 -0.50
CA GLN A 433 -28.52 24.77 -1.78
C GLN A 433 -27.07 25.26 -1.70
N ARG A 434 -26.69 25.94 -0.60
CA ARG A 434 -25.29 26.34 -0.35
C ARG A 434 -24.37 25.15 -0.23
N GLU A 435 -24.78 24.10 0.48
CA GLU A 435 -23.99 22.88 0.60
C GLU A 435 -23.78 22.21 -0.77
N THR A 436 -24.81 22.16 -1.63
CA THR A 436 -24.65 21.60 -3.00
C THR A 436 -23.74 22.45 -3.89
N LEU A 437 -23.75 23.78 -3.75
CA LEU A 437 -22.80 24.67 -4.44
C LEU A 437 -21.37 24.44 -3.95
N GLU A 438 -21.13 24.45 -2.64
CA GLU A 438 -19.79 24.18 -2.10
C GLU A 438 -19.25 22.78 -2.48
N GLN A 439 -20.14 21.80 -2.73
CA GLN A 439 -19.75 20.49 -3.25
C GLN A 439 -19.38 20.55 -4.74
N ALA A 440 -20.09 21.33 -5.55
CA ALA A 440 -19.76 21.60 -6.96
C ALA A 440 -18.40 22.30 -7.08
N ASP A 441 -18.16 23.39 -6.33
CA ASP A 441 -16.88 24.11 -6.30
C ASP A 441 -15.71 23.20 -5.95
N ARG A 442 -15.87 22.39 -4.90
CA ARG A 442 -14.87 21.41 -4.47
C ARG A 442 -14.64 20.32 -5.51
N ALA A 443 -15.65 19.91 -6.28
CA ALA A 443 -15.49 18.94 -7.35
C ALA A 443 -14.73 19.54 -8.55
N VAL A 444 -15.06 20.78 -8.96
CA VAL A 444 -14.35 21.51 -10.03
C VAL A 444 -12.90 21.81 -9.63
N GLU A 445 -12.64 22.24 -8.39
CA GLU A 445 -11.27 22.46 -7.88
C GLU A 445 -10.44 21.17 -7.86
N ARG A 446 -11.04 20.04 -7.45
CA ARG A 446 -10.37 18.73 -7.50
C ARG A 446 -10.06 18.29 -8.93
N ALA A 447 -10.97 18.51 -9.89
CA ALA A 447 -10.70 18.24 -11.30
C ALA A 447 -9.55 19.11 -11.84
N ALA A 448 -9.52 20.40 -11.51
CA ALA A 448 -8.43 21.29 -11.89
C ALA A 448 -7.07 20.88 -11.30
N SER A 449 -7.04 20.49 -10.02
CA SER A 449 -5.83 20.02 -9.34
C SER A 449 -5.33 18.67 -9.89
N GLU A 450 -6.24 17.73 -10.19
CA GLU A 450 -5.89 16.46 -10.84
C GLU A 450 -5.34 16.68 -12.25
N ILE A 451 -5.94 17.58 -13.05
CA ILE A 451 -5.41 17.95 -14.38
C ILE A 451 -4.02 18.58 -14.27
N ALA A 452 -3.80 19.49 -13.31
CA ALA A 452 -2.51 20.13 -13.11
C ALA A 452 -1.42 19.11 -12.70
N ALA A 453 -1.71 18.24 -11.73
CA ALA A 453 -0.78 17.21 -11.29
C ALA A 453 -0.49 16.18 -12.39
N ALA A 454 -1.51 15.77 -13.14
CA ALA A 454 -1.37 14.85 -14.27
C ALA A 454 -0.59 15.45 -15.44
N LEU A 455 -0.74 16.76 -15.72
CA LEU A 455 0.09 17.47 -16.70
C LEU A 455 1.55 17.52 -16.28
N ASP A 456 1.80 17.85 -15.02
CA ASP A 456 3.16 17.90 -14.45
C ASP A 456 3.84 16.52 -14.48
N ASP A 457 3.11 15.44 -14.18
CA ASP A 457 3.62 14.07 -14.29
C ASP A 457 3.81 13.64 -15.75
N ALA A 458 2.84 13.91 -16.63
CA ALA A 458 2.93 13.57 -18.06
C ALA A 458 4.11 14.26 -18.75
N ARG A 459 4.49 15.47 -18.33
CA ARG A 459 5.69 16.16 -18.84
C ARG A 459 6.98 15.45 -18.42
N ARG A 460 7.06 14.93 -17.19
CA ARG A 460 8.24 14.19 -16.72
C ARG A 460 8.33 12.82 -17.37
N THR A 461 7.24 12.05 -17.40
CA THR A 461 7.21 10.72 -18.02
C THR A 461 7.43 10.79 -19.54
N ALA A 462 6.87 11.78 -20.24
CA ALA A 462 7.14 11.98 -21.67
C ALA A 462 8.63 12.19 -21.98
N LYS A 463 9.37 12.86 -21.08
CA LYS A 463 10.83 12.99 -21.21
C LYS A 463 11.57 11.68 -20.94
N GLY A 464 11.11 10.85 -19.99
CA GLY A 464 11.60 9.48 -19.81
C GLY A 464 11.41 8.62 -21.07
N VAL A 465 10.22 8.64 -21.67
CA VAL A 465 9.91 7.93 -22.94
C VAL A 465 10.78 8.43 -24.09
N GLU A 466 10.96 9.75 -24.22
CA GLU A 466 11.85 10.36 -25.22
C GLU A 466 13.30 9.90 -25.05
N ILE A 467 13.84 9.92 -23.82
CA ILE A 467 15.18 9.41 -23.50
C ILE A 467 15.32 7.93 -23.90
N GLY A 468 14.35 7.10 -23.51
CA GLY A 468 14.35 5.66 -23.81
C GLY A 468 14.32 5.37 -25.32
N GLU A 469 13.44 6.04 -26.08
CA GLU A 469 13.39 5.90 -27.54
C GLU A 469 14.67 6.36 -28.22
N LEU A 470 15.24 7.51 -27.81
CA LEU A 470 16.51 8.00 -28.35
C LEU A 470 17.66 7.04 -28.05
N ALA A 471 17.71 6.44 -26.86
CA ALA A 471 18.74 5.47 -26.47
C ALA A 471 18.66 4.18 -27.30
N ARG A 472 17.45 3.62 -27.48
CA ARG A 472 17.21 2.44 -28.32
C ARG A 472 17.48 2.70 -29.79
N ALA A 473 17.12 3.89 -30.30
CA ALA A 473 17.47 4.32 -31.65
C ALA A 473 18.98 4.48 -31.85
N ALA A 474 19.70 5.03 -30.87
CA ALA A 474 21.16 5.17 -30.92
C ALA A 474 21.88 3.81 -30.99
N GLU A 475 21.48 2.84 -30.15
CA GLU A 475 21.98 1.47 -30.23
C GLU A 475 21.71 0.82 -31.60
N THR A 476 20.46 0.92 -32.07
CA THR A 476 20.03 0.31 -33.34
C THR A 476 20.87 0.81 -34.51
N LEU A 477 21.23 2.10 -34.51
CA LEU A 477 22.09 2.72 -35.52
C LEU A 477 23.58 2.35 -35.35
N GLU A 478 24.11 2.18 -34.14
CA GLU A 478 25.50 1.73 -33.95
C GLU A 478 25.70 0.28 -34.42
N ARG A 479 24.74 -0.62 -34.15
CA ARG A 479 24.80 -2.00 -34.68
C ARG A 479 24.75 -2.02 -36.21
N ALA A 480 23.89 -1.21 -36.81
CA ALA A 480 23.86 -1.03 -38.26
C ALA A 480 25.17 -0.43 -38.80
N ALA A 481 25.75 0.56 -38.09
CA ALA A 481 27.02 1.16 -38.47
C ALA A 481 28.17 0.13 -38.43
N ALA A 482 28.22 -0.73 -37.41
CA ALA A 482 29.18 -1.82 -37.33
C ALA A 482 29.02 -2.83 -38.48
N ALA A 483 27.78 -3.27 -38.76
CA ALA A 483 27.49 -4.17 -39.89
C ALA A 483 27.93 -3.57 -41.24
N GLU A 484 27.73 -2.27 -41.44
CA GLU A 484 28.21 -1.55 -42.63
C GLU A 484 29.75 -1.45 -42.70
N ARG A 485 30.45 -1.23 -41.58
CA ARG A 485 31.94 -1.26 -41.55
C ARG A 485 32.47 -2.63 -41.99
N ASP A 486 31.80 -3.71 -41.59
CA ASP A 486 32.24 -5.07 -41.92
C ASP A 486 31.86 -5.47 -43.35
N MET A 487 30.71 -5.01 -43.87
CA MET A 487 30.42 -5.14 -45.30
C MET A 487 31.37 -4.32 -46.16
N ALA A 488 31.74 -3.10 -45.76
CA ALA A 488 32.73 -2.29 -46.46
C ALA A 488 34.10 -2.99 -46.51
N ARG A 489 34.55 -3.58 -45.40
CA ARG A 489 35.78 -4.41 -45.34
C ARG A 489 35.71 -5.64 -46.24
N ALA A 490 34.61 -6.39 -46.19
CA ALA A 490 34.44 -7.60 -46.99
C ALA A 490 34.36 -7.31 -48.50
N ALA A 491 33.60 -6.28 -48.90
CA ALA A 491 33.50 -5.85 -50.29
C ALA A 491 34.84 -5.33 -50.83
N LYS A 492 35.60 -4.56 -50.01
CA LYS A 492 36.95 -4.11 -50.36
C LYS A 492 37.91 -5.29 -50.53
N SER A 493 37.93 -6.23 -49.58
CA SER A 493 38.78 -7.43 -49.71
C SER A 493 38.40 -8.29 -50.93
N ALA A 494 37.15 -8.26 -51.40
CA ALA A 494 36.76 -8.95 -52.62
C ALA A 494 37.26 -8.20 -53.87
N ALA A 495 37.17 -6.87 -53.90
CA ALA A 495 37.73 -6.04 -54.97
C ALA A 495 39.25 -6.24 -55.13
N ASP A 496 39.98 -6.28 -54.00
CA ASP A 496 41.43 -6.49 -53.99
C ASP A 496 41.84 -7.91 -54.46
N LYS A 497 41.04 -8.94 -54.15
CA LYS A 497 41.37 -10.37 -54.41
C LYS A 497 40.81 -10.91 -55.74
N SER A 498 39.74 -11.71 -55.71
CA SER A 498 39.21 -12.45 -56.86
C SER A 498 37.91 -11.86 -57.43
N GLY A 499 37.36 -10.83 -56.79
CA GLY A 499 35.96 -10.42 -56.93
C GLY A 499 35.02 -11.21 -56.01
N LEU A 500 33.72 -10.95 -56.14
CA LEU A 500 32.62 -11.61 -55.44
C LEU A 500 32.01 -12.74 -56.27
N GLU A 501 31.65 -13.83 -55.61
CA GLU A 501 30.77 -14.86 -56.16
C GLU A 501 29.31 -14.42 -56.15
N ALA A 502 28.50 -14.91 -57.10
CA ALA A 502 27.11 -14.47 -57.27
C ALA A 502 26.22 -14.72 -56.04
N SER A 503 26.48 -15.79 -55.28
CA SER A 503 25.78 -16.09 -54.02
C SER A 503 26.20 -15.14 -52.88
N ALA A 504 27.50 -14.85 -52.76
CA ALA A 504 28.04 -13.92 -51.77
C ALA A 504 27.55 -12.50 -52.02
N ALA A 505 27.60 -12.03 -53.28
CA ALA A 505 27.10 -10.73 -53.69
C ALA A 505 25.60 -10.56 -53.37
N LYS A 506 24.76 -11.58 -53.64
CA LYS A 506 23.33 -11.58 -53.27
C LYS A 506 23.12 -11.55 -51.75
N ALA A 507 23.90 -12.30 -50.97
CA ALA A 507 23.79 -12.29 -49.51
C ALA A 507 24.17 -10.92 -48.91
N MET A 508 25.20 -10.26 -49.45
CA MET A 508 25.57 -8.89 -49.05
C MET A 508 24.54 -7.85 -49.51
N SER A 509 23.97 -8.00 -50.72
CA SER A 509 22.86 -7.17 -51.23
C SER A 509 21.63 -7.25 -50.32
N GLN A 510 21.27 -8.45 -49.85
CA GLN A 510 20.17 -8.62 -48.89
C GLN A 510 20.45 -7.93 -47.55
N ARG A 511 21.68 -8.05 -47.01
CA ARG A 511 22.07 -7.33 -45.77
C ARG A 511 21.98 -5.81 -45.95
N GLN A 512 22.41 -5.27 -47.08
CA GLN A 512 22.23 -3.85 -47.43
C GLN A 512 20.76 -3.44 -47.49
N ALA A 513 19.87 -4.30 -48.00
CA ALA A 513 18.42 -4.04 -47.99
C ALA A 513 17.85 -3.96 -46.56
N ASP A 514 18.35 -4.79 -45.64
CA ASP A 514 17.93 -4.77 -44.24
C ASP A 514 18.47 -3.54 -43.49
N VAL A 515 19.70 -3.09 -43.78
CA VAL A 515 20.26 -1.84 -43.24
C VAL A 515 19.53 -0.61 -43.80
N GLU A 516 19.24 -0.55 -45.10
CA GLU A 516 18.40 0.51 -45.70
C GLU A 516 17.03 0.60 -45.01
N GLY A 517 16.38 -0.56 -44.80
CA GLY A 517 15.08 -0.66 -44.13
C GLY A 517 15.13 -0.21 -42.67
N LEU A 518 16.15 -0.65 -41.92
CA LEU A 518 16.41 -0.24 -40.53
C LEU A 518 16.65 1.27 -40.46
N ALA A 519 17.54 1.81 -41.27
CA ALA A 519 17.93 3.22 -41.21
C ALA A 519 16.75 4.15 -41.53
N ARG A 520 15.89 3.79 -42.50
CA ARG A 520 14.62 4.52 -42.74
C ARG A 520 13.63 4.40 -41.59
N ALA A 521 13.48 3.21 -41.00
CA ALA A 521 12.56 3.00 -39.90
C ALA A 521 12.97 3.78 -38.63
N VAL A 522 14.28 3.83 -38.31
CA VAL A 522 14.79 4.71 -37.25
C VAL A 522 14.62 6.17 -37.62
N ALA A 523 14.92 6.58 -38.86
CA ALA A 523 14.74 7.97 -39.29
C ALA A 523 13.29 8.44 -39.11
N GLN A 524 12.31 7.63 -39.55
CA GLN A 524 10.89 7.89 -39.34
C GLN A 524 10.51 7.91 -37.85
N ALA A 525 11.08 7.02 -37.04
CA ALA A 525 10.81 6.95 -35.60
C ALA A 525 11.28 8.21 -34.85
N VAL A 526 12.46 8.75 -35.20
CA VAL A 526 13.11 9.84 -34.46
C VAL A 526 12.92 11.22 -35.10
N GLU A 527 12.38 11.32 -36.33
CA GLU A 527 12.08 12.60 -37.00
C GLU A 527 11.38 13.64 -36.10
N PRO A 528 10.32 13.33 -35.33
CA PRO A 528 9.63 14.33 -34.51
C PRO A 528 10.41 14.81 -33.27
N ILE A 529 11.48 14.11 -32.88
CA ILE A 529 12.25 14.38 -31.64
C ILE A 529 13.74 14.69 -31.88
N ALA A 530 14.29 14.31 -33.03
CA ALA A 530 15.70 14.41 -33.39
C ALA A 530 15.92 14.52 -34.91
N GLY A 531 15.32 15.54 -35.55
CA GLY A 531 15.31 15.71 -37.01
C GLY A 531 16.69 15.65 -37.69
N GLU A 532 17.75 16.19 -37.07
CA GLU A 532 19.12 16.09 -37.62
C GLU A 532 19.67 14.65 -37.64
N ALA A 533 19.29 13.82 -36.66
CA ALA A 533 19.66 12.41 -36.62
C ALA A 533 18.87 11.63 -37.67
N ALA A 534 17.56 11.92 -37.82
CA ALA A 534 16.72 11.34 -38.87
C ALA A 534 17.25 11.65 -40.28
N GLN A 535 17.67 12.90 -40.55
CA GLN A 535 18.33 13.27 -41.81
C GLN A 535 19.62 12.46 -42.05
N SER A 536 20.43 12.26 -41.00
CA SER A 536 21.69 11.52 -41.09
C SER A 536 21.46 10.02 -41.35
N ALA A 537 20.46 9.41 -40.68
CA ALA A 537 20.04 8.04 -40.92
C ALA A 537 19.42 7.84 -42.32
N ASN A 538 18.61 8.79 -42.81
CA ASN A 538 18.10 8.76 -44.19
C ASN A 538 19.22 8.89 -45.23
N ALA A 539 20.23 9.73 -44.99
CA ALA A 539 21.40 9.84 -45.86
C ALA A 539 22.26 8.56 -45.84
N ALA A 540 22.29 7.83 -44.72
CA ALA A 540 22.91 6.50 -44.67
C ALA A 540 22.09 5.44 -45.43
N ALA A 541 20.76 5.49 -45.35
CA ALA A 541 19.90 4.59 -46.11
C ALA A 541 20.05 4.75 -47.62
N GLN A 542 20.38 5.96 -48.10
CA GLN A 542 20.71 6.23 -49.51
C GLN A 542 22.04 5.59 -49.91
N ASP A 543 23.07 5.71 -49.07
CA ASP A 543 24.37 5.05 -49.30
C ASP A 543 24.24 3.52 -49.26
N ALA A 544 23.46 2.98 -48.33
CA ALA A 544 23.17 1.54 -48.25
C ALA A 544 22.46 1.04 -49.51
N ALA A 545 21.46 1.78 -50.00
CA ALA A 545 20.78 1.47 -51.27
C ALA A 545 21.72 1.54 -52.49
N ALA A 546 22.66 2.49 -52.51
CA ALA A 546 23.69 2.58 -53.54
C ALA A 546 24.66 1.39 -53.48
N SER A 547 25.09 1.00 -52.27
CA SER A 547 25.90 -0.19 -52.03
C SER A 547 25.18 -1.46 -52.50
N ARG A 548 23.89 -1.62 -52.20
CA ARG A 548 23.06 -2.72 -52.71
C ARG A 548 23.08 -2.79 -54.23
N ALA A 549 22.82 -1.67 -54.91
CA ALA A 549 22.78 -1.63 -56.38
C ALA A 549 24.12 -2.02 -57.03
N GLN A 550 25.24 -1.76 -56.36
CA GLN A 550 26.57 -2.21 -56.79
C GLN A 550 26.78 -3.72 -56.50
N LEU A 551 26.30 -4.24 -55.38
CA LEU A 551 26.34 -5.67 -55.08
C LEU A 551 25.45 -6.49 -56.02
N ASP A 552 24.30 -5.96 -56.45
CA ASP A 552 23.46 -6.59 -57.48
C ASP A 552 24.18 -6.64 -58.84
N GLN A 553 24.93 -5.60 -59.20
CA GLN A 553 25.78 -5.60 -60.40
C GLN A 553 26.94 -6.61 -60.28
N ALA A 554 27.57 -6.72 -59.11
CA ALA A 554 28.55 -7.75 -58.82
C ALA A 554 27.97 -9.17 -58.93
N ALA A 555 26.73 -9.38 -58.46
CA ALA A 555 26.03 -10.66 -58.59
C ALA A 555 25.69 -11.04 -60.04
N ALA A 556 25.49 -10.04 -60.91
CA ALA A 556 25.27 -10.24 -62.35
C ALA A 556 26.56 -10.50 -63.14
N LYS A 557 27.73 -10.17 -62.58
CA LYS A 557 29.07 -10.36 -63.19
C LYS A 557 30.06 -10.93 -62.17
N PRO A 558 29.87 -12.18 -61.72
CA PRO A 558 30.67 -12.77 -60.63
C PRO A 558 32.13 -13.01 -61.03
N GLY A 559 32.98 -13.27 -60.03
CA GLY A 559 34.42 -13.42 -60.22
C GLY A 559 35.09 -12.08 -60.52
N THR A 560 36.16 -12.08 -61.31
CA THR A 560 37.03 -10.88 -61.50
C THR A 560 36.31 -9.65 -62.04
N ASP A 561 35.24 -9.84 -62.81
CA ASP A 561 34.48 -8.76 -63.45
C ASP A 561 33.65 -7.95 -62.44
N SER A 562 33.39 -8.52 -61.25
CA SER A 562 32.69 -7.84 -60.15
C SER A 562 33.55 -6.80 -59.43
N LYS A 563 34.88 -6.82 -59.59
CA LYS A 563 35.80 -5.99 -58.78
C LYS A 563 35.47 -4.49 -58.74
N PRO A 564 35.13 -3.81 -59.85
CA PRO A 564 34.79 -2.38 -59.82
C PRO A 564 33.49 -2.11 -59.05
N ALA A 565 32.53 -3.02 -59.15
CA ALA A 565 31.26 -2.94 -58.43
C ALA A 565 31.47 -3.24 -56.92
N ALA A 566 32.29 -4.24 -56.58
CA ALA A 566 32.68 -4.52 -55.20
C ALA A 566 33.41 -3.34 -54.54
N GLN A 567 34.30 -2.65 -55.28
CA GLN A 567 34.97 -1.44 -54.79
C GLN A 567 34.00 -0.28 -54.57
N SER A 568 33.03 -0.09 -55.48
CA SER A 568 32.00 0.94 -55.37
C SER A 568 31.04 0.66 -54.21
N ALA A 569 30.66 -0.61 -54.02
CA ALA A 569 29.91 -1.07 -52.85
C ALA A 569 30.66 -0.80 -51.54
N ALA A 570 31.96 -1.09 -51.50
CA ALA A 570 32.79 -0.84 -50.31
C ALA A 570 32.83 0.65 -49.92
N GLN A 571 32.92 1.55 -50.90
CA GLN A 571 32.89 3.00 -50.67
C GLN A 571 31.52 3.47 -50.16
N ALA A 572 30.44 2.98 -50.76
CA ALA A 572 29.08 3.32 -50.35
C ALA A 572 28.76 2.78 -48.93
N ALA A 573 29.12 1.52 -48.63
CA ALA A 573 28.98 0.94 -47.29
C ALA A 573 29.78 1.71 -46.22
N ALA A 574 30.99 2.17 -46.56
CA ALA A 574 31.78 3.01 -45.64
C ALA A 574 31.10 4.37 -45.36
N GLY A 575 30.49 5.00 -46.38
CA GLY A 575 29.69 6.22 -46.23
C GLY A 575 28.44 6.01 -45.36
N ALA A 576 27.73 4.89 -45.58
CA ALA A 576 26.59 4.49 -44.75
C ALA A 576 27.01 4.31 -43.28
N ALA A 577 28.09 3.55 -43.02
CA ALA A 577 28.64 3.36 -41.68
C ALA A 577 28.95 4.68 -40.96
N GLU A 578 29.60 5.63 -41.64
CA GLU A 578 29.94 6.92 -41.06
C GLU A 578 28.68 7.72 -40.70
N LYS A 579 27.72 7.82 -41.62
CA LYS A 579 26.45 8.55 -41.43
C LYS A 579 25.58 7.93 -40.34
N LEU A 580 25.54 6.60 -40.20
CA LEU A 580 24.86 5.90 -39.09
C LEU A 580 25.53 6.22 -37.74
N SER A 581 26.86 6.23 -37.69
CA SER A 581 27.63 6.60 -36.48
C SER A 581 27.37 8.06 -36.09
N GLN A 582 27.36 8.98 -37.06
CA GLN A 582 27.01 10.40 -36.85
C GLN A 582 25.57 10.56 -36.37
N ALA A 583 24.62 9.77 -36.89
CA ALA A 583 23.23 9.77 -36.45
C ALA A 583 23.10 9.30 -34.98
N ALA A 584 23.76 8.20 -34.60
CA ALA A 584 23.80 7.72 -33.22
C ALA A 584 24.42 8.76 -32.26
N ALA A 585 25.52 9.41 -32.65
CA ALA A 585 26.14 10.47 -31.85
C ALA A 585 25.22 11.69 -31.67
N LYS A 586 24.44 12.07 -32.69
CA LYS A 586 23.40 13.11 -32.57
C LYS A 586 22.28 12.71 -31.60
N LEU A 587 21.84 11.45 -31.62
CA LEU A 587 20.85 10.95 -30.66
C LEU A 587 21.35 11.02 -29.20
N ARG A 588 22.62 10.67 -28.92
CA ARG A 588 23.20 10.83 -27.57
C ARG A 588 23.20 12.28 -27.07
N ARG A 589 23.48 13.26 -27.95
CA ARG A 589 23.37 14.68 -27.61
C ARG A 589 21.91 15.10 -27.33
N GLN A 590 20.96 14.50 -28.05
CA GLN A 590 19.54 14.72 -27.79
C GLN A 590 19.09 14.08 -26.46
N ILE A 591 19.70 12.99 -26.01
CA ILE A 591 19.47 12.40 -24.68
C ILE A 591 19.90 13.38 -23.56
N ASP A 592 21.11 13.96 -23.60
CA ASP A 592 21.53 15.00 -22.63
C ASP A 592 20.57 16.20 -22.65
N THR A 593 20.12 16.61 -23.85
CA THR A 593 19.15 17.71 -24.01
C THR A 593 17.78 17.38 -23.42
N ALA A 594 17.26 16.17 -23.65
CA ALA A 594 15.98 15.72 -23.09
C ALA A 594 16.05 15.59 -21.56
N ALA A 595 17.13 15.01 -21.04
CA ALA A 595 17.39 14.89 -19.61
C ALA A 595 17.60 16.26 -18.94
N GLN A 596 18.27 17.22 -19.59
CA GLN A 596 18.33 18.62 -19.12
C GLN A 596 16.93 19.25 -19.05
N GLY A 597 16.07 18.97 -20.03
CA GLY A 597 14.66 19.39 -20.01
C GLY A 597 13.88 18.82 -18.82
N LEU A 598 14.13 17.55 -18.49
CA LEU A 598 13.53 16.89 -17.32
C LEU A 598 14.03 17.47 -15.99
N VAL A 599 15.32 17.79 -15.86
CA VAL A 599 15.88 18.49 -14.69
C VAL A 599 15.24 19.87 -14.49
N ALA A 600 15.04 20.61 -15.59
CA ALA A 600 14.41 21.92 -15.56
C ALA A 600 12.93 21.85 -15.15
N GLU A 601 12.17 20.91 -15.71
CA GLU A 601 10.75 20.74 -15.37
C GLU A 601 10.57 20.22 -13.93
N SER A 602 11.40 19.28 -13.49
CA SER A 602 11.41 18.80 -12.11
C SER A 602 11.72 19.92 -11.12
N SER A 603 12.70 20.78 -11.42
CA SER A 603 13.04 21.93 -10.56
C SER A 603 11.88 22.94 -10.44
N ARG A 604 11.17 23.26 -11.56
CA ARG A 604 9.95 24.10 -11.55
C ARG A 604 8.78 23.49 -10.77
N GLN A 605 8.76 22.19 -10.58
CA GLN A 605 7.74 21.50 -9.79
C GLN A 605 8.10 21.51 -8.31
N LEU A 606 9.39 21.32 -7.95
CA LEU A 606 9.88 21.51 -6.58
C LEU A 606 9.65 22.94 -6.08
N GLU A 607 9.90 23.96 -6.92
CA GLU A 607 9.60 25.37 -6.62
C GLU A 607 8.12 25.62 -6.26
N ARG A 608 7.19 24.76 -6.70
CA ARG A 608 5.76 24.81 -6.35
C ARG A 608 5.39 23.96 -5.15
N VAL A 609 5.99 22.78 -4.98
CA VAL A 609 5.61 21.82 -3.93
C VAL A 609 6.27 22.15 -2.59
N SER A 610 7.58 22.45 -2.58
CA SER A 610 8.37 22.61 -1.34
C SER A 610 7.86 23.75 -0.43
N PRO A 611 7.54 24.96 -0.94
CA PRO A 611 7.04 26.05 -0.09
C PRO A 611 5.68 25.72 0.55
N VAL A 612 4.82 24.99 -0.16
CA VAL A 612 3.50 24.57 0.36
C VAL A 612 3.67 23.51 1.44
N ARG A 613 4.58 22.53 1.25
CA ARG A 613 4.93 21.56 2.31
C ARG A 613 5.39 22.28 3.56
N GLU A 614 6.33 23.21 3.44
CA GLU A 614 6.86 23.99 4.56
C GLU A 614 5.79 24.84 5.25
N ALA A 615 4.85 25.42 4.51
CA ALA A 615 3.75 26.17 5.08
C ALA A 615 2.78 25.27 5.88
N VAL A 616 2.50 24.04 5.40
CA VAL A 616 1.72 23.04 6.16
C VAL A 616 2.48 22.56 7.40
N ASP A 617 3.78 22.25 7.28
CA ASP A 617 4.64 21.83 8.39
C ASP A 617 4.69 22.93 9.49
N GLN A 618 4.79 24.20 9.09
CA GLN A 618 4.76 25.35 10.01
C GLN A 618 3.38 25.56 10.66
N ALA A 619 2.29 25.30 9.96
CA ALA A 619 0.94 25.41 10.51
C ALA A 619 0.65 24.28 11.52
N LEU A 620 1.12 23.05 11.23
CA LEU A 620 1.10 21.93 12.15
C LEU A 620 1.85 22.25 13.45
N ALA A 621 3.09 22.74 13.35
CA ALA A 621 3.93 23.10 14.50
C ALA A 621 3.36 24.25 15.38
N LYS A 622 2.34 24.98 14.91
CA LYS A 622 1.62 26.00 15.69
C LYS A 622 0.38 25.47 16.41
N ALA A 623 -0.13 24.30 16.01
CA ALA A 623 -1.40 23.76 16.51
C ALA A 623 -1.27 22.97 17.83
N GLU A 624 -0.06 22.60 18.25
CA GLU A 624 0.25 21.66 19.34
C GLU A 624 0.18 22.29 20.75
N SER A 625 -0.87 23.07 21.06
CA SER A 625 -1.10 23.62 22.41
C SER A 625 -2.18 22.84 23.20
N PRO A 626 -1.98 22.55 24.50
CA PRO A 626 -2.74 21.53 25.26
C PRO A 626 -4.13 22.00 25.75
N LEU A 627 -4.92 22.64 24.88
CA LEU A 627 -6.18 23.28 25.27
C LEU A 627 -7.27 22.25 25.65
N SER A 628 -7.24 21.06 25.04
CA SER A 628 -8.10 19.93 25.38
C SER A 628 -7.93 19.46 26.83
N GLU A 629 -6.70 19.31 27.31
CA GLU A 629 -6.40 18.91 28.69
C GLU A 629 -6.86 19.96 29.70
N ARG A 630 -6.64 21.24 29.39
CA ARG A 630 -7.05 22.38 30.22
C ARG A 630 -8.56 22.36 30.43
N MET A 631 -9.34 22.11 29.36
CA MET A 631 -10.79 21.94 29.46
C MET A 631 -11.19 20.69 30.25
N GLN A 632 -10.48 19.56 30.12
CA GLN A 632 -10.74 18.37 30.93
C GLN A 632 -10.47 18.62 32.42
N ARG A 633 -9.40 19.35 32.77
CA ARG A 633 -9.10 19.76 34.16
C ARG A 633 -10.16 20.67 34.75
N LEU A 634 -10.64 21.66 33.99
CA LEU A 634 -11.76 22.52 34.42
C LEU A 634 -13.06 21.72 34.64
N ALA A 635 -13.40 20.79 33.73
CA ALA A 635 -14.57 19.92 33.90
C ALA A 635 -14.43 18.98 35.13
N ALA A 636 -13.21 18.51 35.41
CA ALA A 636 -12.92 17.73 36.62
C ALA A 636 -13.04 18.58 37.89
N ALA A 637 -12.55 19.84 37.86
CA ALA A 637 -12.70 20.79 38.95
C ALA A 637 -14.18 21.09 39.24
N GLU A 638 -15.01 21.35 38.23
CA GLU A 638 -16.45 21.54 38.41
C GLU A 638 -17.10 20.31 39.09
N LYS A 639 -16.74 19.08 38.66
CA LYS A 639 -17.27 17.83 39.25
C LYS A 639 -16.79 17.65 40.69
N ALA A 640 -15.60 18.13 41.06
CA ALA A 640 -15.13 18.15 42.43
C ALA A 640 -15.85 19.21 43.29
N VAL A 641 -16.11 20.42 42.78
CA VAL A 641 -16.90 21.45 43.47
C VAL A 641 -18.33 20.98 43.72
N ARG A 642 -19.00 20.34 42.75
CA ARG A 642 -20.33 19.74 42.95
C ARG A 642 -20.34 18.68 44.05
N LYS A 643 -19.34 17.78 44.10
CA LYS A 643 -19.16 16.81 45.20
C LYS A 643 -18.99 17.51 46.56
N ALA A 644 -18.22 18.60 46.62
CA ALA A 644 -18.03 19.38 47.85
C ALA A 644 -19.33 20.07 48.30
N GLN A 645 -20.14 20.62 47.37
CA GLN A 645 -21.47 21.18 47.68
C GLN A 645 -22.40 20.11 48.28
N VAL A 646 -22.49 18.93 47.65
CA VAL A 646 -23.26 17.78 48.17
C VAL A 646 -22.79 17.37 49.58
N ALA A 647 -21.47 17.29 49.79
CA ALA A 647 -20.90 16.96 51.10
C ALA A 647 -21.22 18.04 52.14
N GLN A 648 -21.23 19.32 51.75
CA GLN A 648 -21.54 20.44 52.65
C GLN A 648 -22.98 20.40 53.14
N GLN A 649 -23.94 20.04 52.29
CA GLN A 649 -25.34 19.84 52.72
C GLN A 649 -25.46 18.69 53.73
N ARG A 650 -24.74 17.57 53.54
CA ARG A 650 -24.69 16.48 54.53
C ARG A 650 -24.08 16.93 55.86
N ALA A 651 -22.98 17.68 55.82
CA ALA A 651 -22.34 18.21 57.01
C ALA A 651 -23.20 19.22 57.77
N ALA A 652 -24.09 19.96 57.08
CA ALA A 652 -25.11 20.81 57.70
C ALA A 652 -26.32 20.03 58.25
N GLY A 653 -26.31 18.70 58.18
CA GLY A 653 -27.44 17.84 58.58
C GLY A 653 -28.62 17.88 57.62
N GLN A 654 -28.46 18.45 56.42
CA GLN A 654 -29.49 18.50 55.37
C GLN A 654 -29.34 17.29 54.42
N ALA A 655 -29.46 16.07 54.97
CA ALA A 655 -29.28 14.83 54.20
C ALA A 655 -30.22 14.73 52.99
N ALA A 656 -31.50 15.10 53.15
CA ALA A 656 -32.47 15.12 52.06
C ALA A 656 -32.08 16.07 50.91
N ALA A 657 -31.49 17.23 51.23
CA ALA A 657 -30.99 18.17 50.22
C ALA A 657 -29.78 17.60 49.49
N ALA A 658 -28.86 16.95 50.21
CA ALA A 658 -27.70 16.30 49.60
C ALA A 658 -28.10 15.14 48.68
N ASP A 659 -29.08 14.33 49.07
CA ASP A 659 -29.57 13.20 48.27
C ASP A 659 -30.33 13.69 47.02
N ALA A 660 -31.12 14.76 47.14
CA ALA A 660 -31.75 15.44 46.00
C ALA A 660 -30.71 16.06 45.05
N MET A 661 -29.67 16.72 45.57
CA MET A 661 -28.55 17.23 44.75
C MET A 661 -27.78 16.10 44.05
N GLN A 662 -27.58 14.94 44.69
CA GLN A 662 -26.99 13.78 44.01
C GLN A 662 -27.88 13.21 42.91
N LEU A 663 -29.20 13.20 43.11
CA LEU A 663 -30.14 12.80 42.06
C LEU A 663 -30.10 13.77 40.87
N ALA A 664 -30.05 15.07 41.12
CA ALA A 664 -29.86 16.10 40.10
C ALA A 664 -28.50 15.99 39.37
N ASP A 665 -27.41 15.69 40.07
CA ASP A 665 -26.10 15.43 39.45
C ASP A 665 -26.13 14.18 38.55
N ALA A 666 -26.74 13.09 39.01
CA ALA A 666 -26.85 11.84 38.25
C ALA A 666 -27.83 11.94 37.07
N LEU A 667 -28.82 12.83 37.15
CA LEU A 667 -29.67 13.27 36.04
C LEU A 667 -28.88 14.02 34.96
N ARG A 668 -27.95 14.92 35.34
CA ARG A 668 -27.06 15.56 34.34
C ARG A 668 -26.12 14.55 33.67
N ASP A 669 -25.59 13.58 34.42
CA ASP A 669 -24.81 12.48 33.83
C ASP A 669 -25.69 11.66 32.84
N ALA A 670 -27.01 11.54 33.04
CA ALA A 670 -27.95 10.87 32.12
C ALA A 670 -28.31 11.73 30.89
N GLN A 671 -28.52 13.04 31.05
CA GLN A 671 -28.69 13.99 29.95
C GLN A 671 -27.45 14.02 29.04
N ALA A 672 -26.25 13.95 29.63
CA ALA A 672 -25.00 13.84 28.88
C ALA A 672 -24.90 12.54 28.08
N GLU A 673 -25.43 11.42 28.59
CA GLU A 673 -25.50 10.16 27.86
C GLU A 673 -26.55 10.19 26.74
N GLN A 674 -27.71 10.83 26.95
CA GLN A 674 -28.69 11.08 25.88
C GLN A 674 -28.07 11.93 24.76
N ALA A 675 -27.34 13.00 25.09
CA ALA A 675 -26.65 13.83 24.10
C ALA A 675 -25.57 13.06 23.31
N LYS A 676 -24.97 12.01 23.91
CA LYS A 676 -24.06 11.07 23.23
C LYS A 676 -24.78 10.05 22.36
N ALA A 677 -25.99 9.65 22.72
CA ALA A 677 -26.82 8.74 21.94
C ALA A 677 -27.43 9.48 20.71
N ASP A 678 -27.92 10.70 20.94
CA ASP A 678 -28.29 11.67 19.90
C ASP A 678 -27.15 11.92 18.90
N GLN A 679 -25.90 12.01 19.39
CA GLN A 679 -24.72 12.16 18.55
C GLN A 679 -24.47 10.94 17.68
N ALA A 680 -24.50 9.72 18.27
CA ALA A 680 -24.30 8.48 17.50
C ALA A 680 -25.39 8.32 16.43
N ALA A 681 -26.64 8.67 16.75
CA ALA A 681 -27.74 8.69 15.80
C ALA A 681 -27.56 9.71 14.66
N ARG A 682 -27.09 10.93 14.95
CA ARG A 682 -26.80 11.94 13.91
C ARG A 682 -25.60 11.55 13.05
N GLN A 683 -24.60 10.91 13.65
CA GLN A 683 -23.45 10.35 12.94
C GLN A 683 -23.90 9.24 11.97
N LEU A 684 -24.68 8.26 12.45
CA LEU A 684 -25.32 7.22 11.63
C LEU A 684 -26.22 7.80 10.51
N ALA A 685 -27.04 8.82 10.81
CA ALA A 685 -27.91 9.46 9.83
C ALA A 685 -27.14 10.29 8.78
N ALA A 686 -25.96 10.79 9.13
CA ALA A 686 -25.00 11.41 8.22
C ALA A 686 -24.04 10.38 7.58
N GLY A 687 -24.31 9.08 7.71
CA GLY A 687 -23.43 7.95 7.34
C GLY A 687 -22.33 7.66 8.36
N ARG A 688 -21.65 8.72 8.81
CA ARG A 688 -20.37 8.71 9.52
C ARG A 688 -20.25 7.74 10.69
N ARG A 689 -19.44 6.69 10.50
CA ARG A 689 -18.67 5.87 11.50
C ARG A 689 -19.40 5.23 12.68
N ALA A 690 -20.54 5.72 13.14
CA ALA A 690 -21.31 5.17 14.25
C ALA A 690 -22.15 4.00 13.74
N SER A 691 -21.95 2.82 14.29
CA SER A 691 -22.76 1.65 13.90
C SER A 691 -24.20 1.77 14.43
N PRO A 692 -25.20 1.15 13.76
CA PRO A 692 -26.54 0.99 14.33
C PRO A 692 -26.48 0.38 15.74
N LEU A 693 -25.62 -0.63 15.94
CA LEU A 693 -25.38 -1.28 17.22
C LEU A 693 -24.89 -0.30 18.30
N GLU A 694 -24.00 0.65 17.97
CA GLU A 694 -23.53 1.66 18.91
C GLU A 694 -24.66 2.61 19.31
N THR A 695 -25.48 3.06 18.34
CA THR A 695 -26.65 3.90 18.62
C THR A 695 -27.62 3.16 19.57
N ILE A 696 -27.96 1.91 19.25
CA ILE A 696 -28.81 1.05 20.08
C ILE A 696 -28.21 0.84 21.48
N THR A 697 -26.90 0.62 21.57
CA THR A 697 -26.19 0.42 22.85
C THR A 697 -26.24 1.68 23.73
N ARG A 698 -26.06 2.87 23.15
CA ARG A 698 -26.15 4.14 23.89
C ARG A 698 -27.58 4.46 24.31
N GLU A 699 -28.58 4.27 23.46
CA GLU A 699 -30.00 4.41 23.83
C GLU A 699 -30.38 3.42 24.95
N HIS A 700 -29.89 2.17 24.90
CA HIS A 700 -30.07 1.20 25.98
C HIS A 700 -29.38 1.64 27.29
N ALA A 701 -28.19 2.24 27.21
CA ALA A 701 -27.50 2.78 28.38
C ALA A 701 -28.29 3.93 29.04
N VAL A 702 -28.88 4.83 28.24
CA VAL A 702 -29.78 5.88 28.74
C VAL A 702 -31.02 5.28 29.37
N ALA A 703 -31.65 4.28 28.74
CA ALA A 703 -32.82 3.61 29.29
C ALA A 703 -32.55 2.96 30.65
N GLU A 704 -31.43 2.24 30.76
CA GLU A 704 -30.93 1.64 32.01
C GLU A 704 -30.66 2.69 33.10
N GLN A 705 -29.99 3.79 32.74
CA GLN A 705 -29.63 4.85 33.67
C GLN A 705 -30.88 5.60 34.16
N ALA A 706 -31.79 5.98 33.25
CA ALA A 706 -33.07 6.59 33.59
C ALA A 706 -33.96 5.66 34.44
N GLY A 707 -33.94 4.35 34.18
CA GLY A 707 -34.62 3.34 35.00
C GLY A 707 -34.08 3.27 36.43
N LYS A 708 -32.76 3.19 36.61
CA LYS A 708 -32.10 3.22 37.93
C LYS A 708 -32.36 4.53 38.67
N LEU A 709 -32.35 5.65 37.95
CA LEU A 709 -32.72 6.95 38.51
C LEU A 709 -34.20 6.94 38.96
N ALA A 710 -35.13 6.39 38.17
CA ALA A 710 -36.53 6.25 38.56
C ALA A 710 -36.72 5.40 39.83
N GLU A 711 -35.94 4.33 40.01
CA GLU A 711 -35.96 3.52 41.23
C GLU A 711 -35.43 4.28 42.46
N SER A 712 -34.36 5.08 42.28
CA SER A 712 -33.82 5.93 43.34
C SER A 712 -34.79 7.06 43.70
N ALA A 713 -35.41 7.67 42.69
CA ALA A 713 -36.44 8.69 42.84
C ALA A 713 -37.68 8.11 43.55
N ALA A 714 -38.05 6.86 43.27
CA ALA A 714 -39.15 6.17 43.91
C ALA A 714 -38.89 5.80 45.39
N LYS A 715 -37.71 6.09 45.94
CA LYS A 715 -37.38 5.93 47.37
C LYS A 715 -37.33 7.27 48.13
N ARG A 716 -37.55 8.40 47.46
CA ARG A 716 -37.58 9.74 48.08
C ARG A 716 -38.80 9.92 49.00
N PRO A 717 -38.68 10.72 50.09
CA PRO A 717 -39.82 11.11 50.93
C PRO A 717 -40.98 11.75 50.15
N GLN A 718 -40.67 12.55 49.13
CA GLN A 718 -41.65 13.19 48.24
C GLN A 718 -42.45 12.14 47.45
N SER A 719 -41.79 11.08 46.95
CA SER A 719 -42.46 9.97 46.26
C SER A 719 -43.35 9.15 47.20
N GLN A 720 -42.97 9.03 48.47
CA GLN A 720 -43.81 8.41 49.50
C GLN A 720 -45.04 9.25 49.81
N ALA A 721 -44.87 10.56 50.06
CA ALA A 721 -45.97 11.49 50.31
C ALA A 721 -46.95 11.57 49.12
N ALA A 722 -46.47 11.48 47.88
CA ALA A 722 -47.32 11.40 46.69
C ALA A 722 -48.20 10.13 46.69
N ARG A 723 -47.64 8.97 47.05
CA ARG A 723 -48.39 7.71 47.18
C ARG A 723 -49.43 7.77 48.29
N ASP A 724 -49.06 8.30 49.45
CA ASP A 724 -49.96 8.45 50.59
C ASP A 724 -51.12 9.42 50.26
N ALA A 725 -50.88 10.39 49.37
CA ALA A 725 -51.90 11.29 48.81
C ALA A 725 -52.65 10.72 47.57
N GLY A 726 -52.40 9.47 47.17
CA GLY A 726 -53.05 8.82 46.02
C GLY A 726 -52.67 9.38 44.64
N LYS A 727 -51.52 10.05 44.52
CA LYS A 727 -51.05 10.72 43.29
C LYS A 727 -49.75 10.11 42.76
N PRO A 728 -49.51 10.14 41.43
CA PRO A 728 -48.20 9.80 40.89
C PRO A 728 -47.15 10.85 41.28
N ASP A 729 -45.92 10.40 41.48
CA ASP A 729 -44.76 11.26 41.72
C ASP A 729 -44.15 11.67 40.37
N ALA A 730 -44.23 12.96 40.04
CA ALA A 730 -43.90 13.50 38.73
C ALA A 730 -42.44 13.27 38.31
N LEU A 731 -41.50 13.28 39.26
CA LEU A 731 -40.08 13.07 38.99
C LEU A 731 -39.80 11.60 38.61
N SER A 732 -40.33 10.64 39.37
CA SER A 732 -40.20 9.22 39.05
C SER A 732 -40.98 8.83 37.80
N GLU A 733 -42.09 9.50 37.51
CA GLU A 733 -42.84 9.32 36.26
C GLU A 733 -42.07 9.85 35.05
N SER A 734 -41.53 11.06 35.12
CA SER A 734 -40.70 11.64 34.04
C SER A 734 -39.45 10.80 33.76
N LEU A 735 -38.84 10.21 34.79
CA LEU A 735 -37.71 9.28 34.64
C LEU A 735 -38.13 7.93 34.00
N ARG A 736 -39.33 7.42 34.30
CA ARG A 736 -39.89 6.23 33.63
C ARG A 736 -40.26 6.53 32.18
N ASP A 737 -40.74 7.75 31.88
CA ASP A 737 -40.98 8.19 30.51
C ASP A 737 -39.69 8.30 29.71
N ALA A 738 -38.63 8.87 30.30
CA ALA A 738 -37.31 8.89 29.69
C ALA A 738 -36.81 7.46 29.38
N ALA A 739 -36.87 6.56 30.36
CA ALA A 739 -36.47 5.17 30.16
C ALA A 739 -37.27 4.48 29.05
N ARG A 740 -38.61 4.60 29.07
CA ARG A 740 -39.50 4.03 28.04
C ARG A 740 -39.27 4.65 26.66
N ALA A 741 -38.98 5.94 26.57
CA ALA A 741 -38.72 6.64 25.32
C ALA A 741 -37.37 6.22 24.72
N ALA A 742 -36.31 6.12 25.52
CA ALA A 742 -35.02 5.59 25.10
C ALA A 742 -35.11 4.10 24.70
N THR A 743 -35.88 3.27 25.40
CA THR A 743 -36.15 1.88 24.95
C THR A 743 -36.90 1.84 23.62
N ARG A 744 -37.88 2.72 23.38
CA ARG A 744 -38.53 2.84 22.07
C ARG A 744 -37.55 3.31 21.00
N ALA A 745 -36.66 4.25 21.31
CA ALA A 745 -35.64 4.73 20.38
C ALA A 745 -34.66 3.62 19.99
N ALA A 746 -34.16 2.86 20.97
CA ALA A 746 -33.30 1.70 20.77
C ALA A 746 -33.99 0.63 19.89
N ARG A 747 -35.26 0.32 20.18
CA ARG A 747 -36.04 -0.66 19.41
C ARG A 747 -36.31 -0.18 17.98
N ALA A 748 -36.76 1.06 17.79
CA ALA A 748 -36.99 1.60 16.46
C ALA A 748 -35.69 1.70 15.64
N ALA A 749 -34.55 1.97 16.29
CA ALA A 749 -33.23 1.93 15.65
C ALA A 749 -32.80 0.51 15.23
N LEU A 750 -33.17 -0.52 16.01
CA LEU A 750 -32.99 -1.94 15.64
C LEU A 750 -33.92 -2.34 14.47
N ASP A 751 -35.18 -1.90 14.51
CA ASP A 751 -36.20 -2.12 13.48
C ASP A 751 -35.96 -1.26 12.21
N GLY A 752 -34.92 -0.41 12.19
CA GLY A 752 -34.53 0.45 11.06
C GLY A 752 -35.36 1.72 10.86
N ASP A 753 -36.37 1.99 11.70
CA ASP A 753 -37.21 3.20 11.62
C ASP A 753 -36.53 4.39 12.29
N GLN A 754 -35.74 5.12 11.49
CA GLN A 754 -35.04 6.33 11.93
C GLN A 754 -35.96 7.45 12.41
N THR A 755 -37.20 7.52 11.92
CA THR A 755 -38.17 8.58 12.29
C THR A 755 -38.72 8.32 13.68
N GLN A 756 -39.15 7.09 13.95
CA GLN A 756 -39.58 6.67 15.30
C GLN A 756 -38.40 6.66 16.28
N ALA A 757 -37.21 6.28 15.85
CA ALA A 757 -36.01 6.34 16.68
C ALA A 757 -35.69 7.78 17.11
N GLN A 758 -35.79 8.74 16.18
CA GLN A 758 -35.58 10.15 16.48
C GLN A 758 -36.68 10.73 17.38
N ALA A 759 -37.95 10.42 17.12
CA ALA A 759 -39.05 10.82 17.98
C ALA A 759 -38.92 10.26 19.41
N GLY A 760 -38.44 9.01 19.55
CA GLY A 760 -38.12 8.39 20.84
C GLY A 760 -37.00 9.13 21.58
N ARG A 761 -35.92 9.50 20.88
CA ARG A 761 -34.81 10.30 21.44
C ARG A 761 -35.24 11.67 21.93
N ASP A 762 -36.01 12.40 21.12
CA ASP A 762 -36.49 13.73 21.49
C ASP A 762 -37.49 13.68 22.66
N GLN A 763 -38.33 12.64 22.74
CA GLN A 763 -39.16 12.34 23.91
C GLN A 763 -38.32 12.00 25.16
N ALA A 764 -37.25 11.22 25.01
CA ALA A 764 -36.34 10.88 26.11
C ALA A 764 -35.65 12.12 26.66
N ARG A 765 -35.13 13.00 25.78
CA ARG A 765 -34.53 14.29 26.16
C ARG A 765 -35.52 15.17 26.93
N GLN A 766 -36.72 15.40 26.38
CA GLN A 766 -37.77 16.17 27.06
C GLN A 766 -38.20 15.59 28.42
N ALA A 767 -38.13 14.27 28.59
CA ALA A 767 -38.45 13.61 29.85
C ALA A 767 -37.30 13.67 30.88
N LEU A 768 -36.04 13.62 30.41
CA LEU A 768 -34.86 13.88 31.25
C LEU A 768 -34.77 15.36 31.67
N ASP A 769 -35.08 16.30 30.79
CA ASP A 769 -35.05 17.74 31.09
C ASP A 769 -36.12 18.12 32.13
N ARG A 770 -37.34 17.59 31.99
CA ARG A 770 -38.40 17.73 33.01
C ARG A 770 -37.99 17.08 34.34
N ALA A 771 -37.36 15.92 34.32
CA ALA A 771 -36.86 15.27 35.53
C ALA A 771 -35.72 16.08 36.20
N ALA A 772 -34.78 16.62 35.42
CA ALA A 772 -33.70 17.47 35.91
C ALA A 772 -34.24 18.76 36.56
N HIS A 773 -35.24 19.41 35.95
CA HIS A 773 -35.89 20.57 36.55
C HIS A 773 -36.57 20.20 37.87
N LEU A 774 -37.39 19.14 37.91
CA LEU A 774 -38.09 18.69 39.13
C LEU A 774 -37.10 18.34 40.25
N ALA A 775 -36.02 17.60 39.94
CA ALA A 775 -34.99 17.26 40.91
C ALA A 775 -34.22 18.49 41.43
N SER A 776 -34.01 19.51 40.60
CA SER A 776 -33.43 20.78 41.04
C SER A 776 -34.37 21.51 42.00
N THR A 777 -35.65 21.63 41.66
CA THR A 777 -36.66 22.26 42.52
C THR A 777 -36.77 21.54 43.86
N GLU A 778 -36.82 20.20 43.87
CA GLU A 778 -36.81 19.41 45.11
C GLU A 778 -35.52 19.59 45.93
N ALA A 779 -34.37 19.78 45.29
CA ALA A 779 -33.11 20.05 45.97
C ALA A 779 -33.09 21.44 46.62
N ASP A 780 -33.63 22.46 45.95
CA ASP A 780 -33.77 23.81 46.48
C ASP A 780 -34.79 23.87 47.64
N GLU A 781 -35.93 23.19 47.50
CA GLU A 781 -36.93 23.04 48.58
C GLU A 781 -36.36 22.30 49.80
N ALA A 782 -35.64 21.19 49.58
CA ALA A 782 -34.98 20.46 50.65
C ALA A 782 -33.83 21.25 51.30
N ALA A 783 -33.16 22.13 50.55
CA ALA A 783 -32.12 23.03 51.08
C ALA A 783 -32.69 24.20 51.90
N ALA A 784 -33.99 24.53 51.73
CA ALA A 784 -34.71 25.51 52.54
C ALA A 784 -35.20 24.95 53.89
N ALA A 785 -35.21 23.62 54.07
CA ALA A 785 -35.56 22.99 55.34
C ALA A 785 -34.53 23.30 56.45
N PRO A 786 -34.95 23.46 57.72
CA PRO A 786 -34.05 23.85 58.81
C PRO A 786 -32.92 22.83 59.01
N ALA A 787 -31.68 23.33 59.02
CA ALA A 787 -30.46 22.54 59.16
C ALA A 787 -30.44 21.68 60.44
N GLY A 788 -29.86 20.49 60.34
CA GLY A 788 -29.70 19.55 61.46
C GLY A 788 -28.59 19.96 62.44
N LYS A 789 -28.12 19.02 63.27
CA LYS A 789 -26.88 19.21 64.02
C LYS A 789 -25.69 19.14 63.04
N PRO A 790 -24.74 20.09 63.08
CA PRO A 790 -23.52 20.00 62.28
C PRO A 790 -22.73 18.71 62.56
N ASP A 791 -22.29 18.02 61.50
CA ASP A 791 -21.47 16.81 61.59
C ASP A 791 -20.02 17.14 61.20
N ALA A 792 -19.13 17.14 62.20
CA ALA A 792 -17.69 17.38 62.01
C ALA A 792 -17.01 16.33 61.11
N THR A 793 -17.44 15.06 61.16
CA THR A 793 -16.85 13.97 60.37
C THR A 793 -17.25 14.11 58.89
N ALA A 794 -18.48 14.53 58.62
CA ALA A 794 -18.89 14.93 57.29
C ALA A 794 -18.19 16.22 56.83
N GLN A 795 -18.03 17.21 57.71
CA GLN A 795 -17.37 18.49 57.39
C GLN A 795 -15.91 18.30 56.97
N LYS A 796 -15.17 17.37 57.59
CA LYS A 796 -13.81 17.01 57.15
C LYS A 796 -13.76 16.58 55.67
N LYS A 797 -14.73 15.76 55.23
CA LYS A 797 -14.83 15.31 53.82
C LYS A 797 -15.15 16.46 52.86
N VAL A 798 -15.80 17.52 53.33
CA VAL A 798 -15.98 18.76 52.55
C VAL A 798 -14.63 19.43 52.32
N GLY A 799 -13.79 19.55 53.36
CA GLY A 799 -12.44 20.09 53.24
C GLY A 799 -11.55 19.31 52.27
N GLU A 800 -11.60 17.97 52.33
CA GLU A 800 -10.89 17.08 51.39
C GLU A 800 -11.37 17.30 49.92
N ALA A 801 -12.69 17.33 49.68
CA ALA A 801 -13.25 17.56 48.34
C ALA A 801 -12.97 18.98 47.81
N ILE A 802 -12.89 19.99 48.68
CA ILE A 802 -12.47 21.36 48.33
C ILE A 802 -11.00 21.40 47.92
N ALA A 803 -10.11 20.70 48.65
CA ALA A 803 -8.69 20.66 48.32
C ALA A 803 -8.42 20.01 46.95
N ASP A 804 -9.12 18.90 46.65
CA ASP A 804 -9.08 18.27 45.32
C ASP A 804 -9.59 19.22 44.23
N ALA A 805 -10.70 19.92 44.47
CA ALA A 805 -11.24 20.90 43.53
C ALA A 805 -10.28 22.08 43.29
N ALA A 806 -9.69 22.63 44.35
CA ALA A 806 -8.73 23.73 44.26
C ALA A 806 -7.49 23.33 43.45
N LYS A 807 -6.95 22.13 43.67
CA LYS A 807 -5.80 21.59 42.93
C LYS A 807 -6.08 21.46 41.43
N LEU A 808 -7.31 21.11 41.04
CA LEU A 808 -7.73 21.00 39.64
C LEU A 808 -8.04 22.37 39.02
N ALA A 809 -8.55 23.32 39.80
CA ALA A 809 -8.90 24.67 39.36
C ALA A 809 -7.66 25.58 39.18
N GLN A 810 -6.70 25.53 40.11
CA GLN A 810 -5.60 26.50 40.22
C GLN A 810 -4.83 26.80 38.91
N PRO A 811 -4.51 25.82 38.04
CA PRO A 811 -3.72 26.08 36.83
C PRO A 811 -4.49 26.83 35.74
N ASP A 812 -5.81 26.67 35.70
CA ASP A 812 -6.65 27.02 34.55
C ASP A 812 -7.78 28.00 34.90
N ALA A 813 -8.12 28.14 36.18
CA ALA A 813 -9.03 29.15 36.74
C ALA A 813 -8.55 29.64 38.13
N PRO A 814 -7.50 30.48 38.20
CA PRO A 814 -6.95 30.98 39.46
C PRO A 814 -7.98 31.64 40.41
N PRO A 815 -8.95 32.47 39.95
CA PRO A 815 -9.98 33.03 40.83
C PRO A 815 -10.83 31.96 41.53
N ALA A 816 -11.21 30.90 40.80
CA ALA A 816 -11.91 29.77 41.40
C ALA A 816 -11.03 29.01 42.41
N GLY A 817 -9.73 28.87 42.14
CA GLY A 817 -8.75 28.30 43.07
C GLY A 817 -8.64 29.09 44.38
N GLU A 818 -8.60 30.42 44.31
CA GLU A 818 -8.59 31.30 45.49
C GLU A 818 -9.90 31.21 46.30
N ILE A 819 -11.05 31.25 45.63
CA ILE A 819 -12.36 31.09 46.29
C ILE A 819 -12.49 29.70 46.95
N LEU A 820 -11.93 28.65 46.34
CA LEU A 820 -11.88 27.31 46.92
C LEU A 820 -10.92 27.22 48.11
N ALA A 821 -9.79 27.93 48.08
CA ALA A 821 -8.91 28.05 49.25
C ALA A 821 -9.64 28.72 50.44
N ASP A 822 -10.46 29.74 50.19
CA ASP A 822 -11.29 30.38 51.22
C ASP A 822 -12.44 29.49 51.69
N ALA A 823 -13.09 28.74 50.79
CA ALA A 823 -14.06 27.70 51.16
C ALA A 823 -13.42 26.63 52.06
N GLY A 824 -12.14 26.29 51.83
CA GLY A 824 -11.38 25.36 52.66
C GLY A 824 -11.15 25.90 54.08
N LYS A 825 -10.83 27.20 54.21
CA LYS A 825 -10.69 27.88 55.51
C LYS A 825 -12.00 27.88 56.30
N SER A 826 -13.12 28.26 55.67
CA SER A 826 -14.43 28.26 56.32
C SER A 826 -14.92 26.85 56.66
N SER A 827 -14.61 25.85 55.82
CA SER A 827 -14.90 24.44 56.09
C SER A 827 -14.12 23.93 57.31
N GLY A 828 -12.83 24.28 57.41
CA GLY A 828 -12.00 23.96 58.58
C GLY A 828 -12.45 24.66 59.87
N GLN A 829 -12.96 25.89 59.77
CA GLN A 829 -13.60 26.56 60.91
C GLN A 829 -14.90 25.85 61.31
N ALA A 830 -15.78 25.53 60.35
CA ALA A 830 -17.01 24.79 60.59
C ALA A 830 -16.75 23.44 61.30
N GLN A 831 -15.69 22.73 60.93
CA GLN A 831 -15.29 21.49 61.57
C GLN A 831 -14.94 21.71 63.05
N ARG A 832 -14.06 22.68 63.35
CA ARG A 832 -13.62 22.97 64.73
C ARG A 832 -14.77 23.41 65.64
N GLU A 833 -15.66 24.27 65.15
CA GLU A 833 -16.82 24.74 65.92
C GLU A 833 -17.84 23.62 66.13
N ALA A 834 -17.98 22.69 65.16
CA ALA A 834 -18.82 21.49 65.32
C ALA A 834 -18.21 20.49 66.33
N GLU A 835 -16.89 20.28 66.33
CA GLU A 835 -16.16 19.49 67.33
C GLU A 835 -16.26 20.10 68.73
N ALA A 836 -16.25 21.43 68.84
CA ALA A 836 -16.46 22.17 70.09
C ALA A 836 -17.93 22.23 70.54
N GLY A 837 -18.89 21.78 69.72
CA GLY A 837 -20.33 21.81 70.01
C GLY A 837 -21.01 23.17 69.82
N ASP A 838 -20.32 24.19 69.30
CA ASP A 838 -20.88 25.52 69.01
C ASP A 838 -21.67 25.49 67.69
N ALA A 839 -22.87 24.91 67.75
CA ALA A 839 -23.74 24.76 66.59
C ALA A 839 -24.08 26.09 65.86
N PRO A 840 -24.29 27.24 66.54
CA PRO A 840 -24.45 28.53 65.87
C PRO A 840 -23.22 28.94 65.03
N LYS A 841 -22.00 28.91 65.58
CA LYS A 841 -20.80 29.28 64.83
C LYS A 841 -20.47 28.28 63.72
N ALA A 842 -20.64 26.98 63.99
CA ALA A 842 -20.47 25.94 62.98
C ALA A 842 -21.38 26.20 61.77
N ARG A 843 -22.68 26.46 61.99
CA ARG A 843 -23.63 26.78 60.90
C ARG A 843 -23.26 28.05 60.13
N ALA A 844 -22.78 29.10 60.80
CA ALA A 844 -22.33 30.32 60.12
C ALA A 844 -21.14 30.05 59.17
N ALA A 845 -20.17 29.23 59.61
CA ALA A 845 -19.03 28.83 58.79
C ALA A 845 -19.42 27.85 57.66
N GLN A 846 -20.42 26.98 57.88
CA GLN A 846 -20.99 26.10 56.85
C GLN A 846 -21.68 26.89 55.73
N GLU A 847 -22.50 27.90 56.08
CA GLU A 847 -23.13 28.78 55.09
C GLU A 847 -22.10 29.65 54.34
N GLN A 848 -21.02 30.09 54.98
CA GLN A 848 -19.92 30.75 54.28
C GLN A 848 -19.24 29.80 53.28
N THR A 849 -19.01 28.53 53.68
CA THR A 849 -18.45 27.51 52.80
C THR A 849 -19.34 27.22 51.59
N LYS A 850 -20.65 27.13 51.81
CA LYS A 850 -21.67 26.94 50.77
C LYS A 850 -21.71 28.10 49.77
N LYS A 851 -21.60 29.36 50.24
CA LYS A 851 -21.48 30.54 49.36
C LYS A 851 -20.21 30.50 48.52
N SER A 852 -19.05 30.27 49.13
CA SER A 852 -17.78 30.18 48.41
C SER A 852 -17.79 29.04 47.39
N LEU A 853 -18.33 27.87 47.74
CA LEU A 853 -18.52 26.75 46.82
C LEU A 853 -19.45 27.07 45.64
N LYS A 854 -20.43 27.96 45.80
CA LYS A 854 -21.27 28.43 44.69
C LYS A 854 -20.49 29.38 43.78
N SER A 855 -19.85 30.41 44.35
CA SER A 855 -19.03 31.36 43.58
C SER A 855 -17.89 30.67 42.83
N ALA A 856 -17.25 29.65 43.40
CA ALA A 856 -16.25 28.85 42.72
C ALA A 856 -16.82 28.05 41.53
N ALA A 857 -18.06 27.56 41.62
CA ALA A 857 -18.72 26.89 40.49
C ALA A 857 -19.07 27.87 39.37
N ASP A 858 -19.52 29.09 39.72
CA ASP A 858 -19.81 30.15 38.76
C ASP A 858 -18.52 30.62 38.03
N GLU A 859 -17.41 30.82 38.76
CA GLU A 859 -16.10 31.15 38.17
C GLU A 859 -15.51 30.02 37.30
N LEU A 860 -15.64 28.75 37.70
CA LEU A 860 -15.22 27.62 36.86
C LEU A 860 -16.02 27.56 35.55
N LYS A 861 -17.33 27.83 35.62
CA LYS A 861 -18.19 27.91 34.44
C LYS A 861 -17.76 29.06 33.52
N ALA A 862 -17.53 30.25 34.07
CA ALA A 862 -17.05 31.41 33.30
C ALA A 862 -15.67 31.16 32.64
N ALA A 863 -14.74 30.54 33.37
CA ALA A 863 -13.43 30.14 32.84
C ALA A 863 -13.55 29.14 31.68
N ARG A 864 -14.44 28.15 31.81
CA ARG A 864 -14.73 27.17 30.76
C ARG A 864 -15.40 27.80 29.53
N GLU A 865 -16.36 28.70 29.71
CA GLU A 865 -17.01 29.42 28.60
C GLU A 865 -15.98 30.28 27.85
N LYS A 866 -15.13 31.01 28.57
CA LYS A 866 -14.03 31.79 27.98
C LYS A 866 -13.05 30.90 27.20
N MET A 867 -12.62 29.78 27.79
CA MET A 867 -11.71 28.83 27.15
C MET A 867 -12.33 28.18 25.90
N SER A 868 -13.64 27.91 25.90
CA SER A 868 -14.37 27.45 24.71
C SER A 868 -14.44 28.51 23.62
N GLN A 869 -14.63 29.80 23.96
CA GLN A 869 -14.56 30.89 22.98
C GLN A 869 -13.16 31.06 22.38
N GLU A 870 -12.10 30.86 23.19
CA GLU A 870 -10.72 30.85 22.73
C GLU A 870 -10.45 29.65 21.80
N GLN A 871 -10.95 28.45 22.13
CA GLN A 871 -10.90 27.27 21.27
C GLN A 871 -11.61 27.47 19.94
N ALA A 872 -12.83 28.01 19.96
CA ALA A 872 -13.61 28.28 18.75
C ALA A 872 -12.91 29.29 17.83
N LYS A 873 -12.24 30.31 18.40
CA LYS A 873 -11.40 31.25 17.65
C LYS A 873 -10.18 30.57 17.03
N GLN A 874 -9.47 29.74 17.79
CA GLN A 874 -8.32 28.96 17.26
C GLN A 874 -8.74 28.01 16.14
N LEU A 875 -9.87 27.32 16.28
CA LEU A 875 -10.43 26.44 15.25
C LEU A 875 -10.88 27.22 14.01
N ALA A 876 -11.49 28.40 14.18
CA ALA A 876 -11.83 29.28 13.06
C ALA A 876 -10.57 29.83 12.34
N GLU A 877 -9.48 30.08 13.07
CA GLU A 877 -8.20 30.45 12.47
C GLU A 877 -7.54 29.27 11.75
N GLN A 878 -7.49 28.08 12.37
CA GLN A 878 -6.99 26.85 11.76
C GLN A 878 -7.76 26.52 10.47
N ALA A 879 -9.08 26.71 10.45
CA ALA A 879 -9.90 26.56 9.25
C ALA A 879 -9.48 27.52 8.13
N ARG A 880 -9.22 28.80 8.45
CA ARG A 880 -8.75 29.80 7.47
C ARG A 880 -7.34 29.50 6.98
N GLN A 881 -6.45 29.04 7.86
CA GLN A 881 -5.10 28.62 7.47
C GLN A 881 -5.15 27.39 6.56
N ALA A 882 -5.95 26.37 6.90
CA ALA A 882 -6.16 25.18 6.06
C ALA A 882 -6.77 25.54 4.69
N GLU A 883 -7.69 26.50 4.63
CA GLU A 883 -8.25 27.03 3.38
C GLU A 883 -7.21 27.74 2.50
N GLN A 884 -6.36 28.60 3.09
CA GLN A 884 -5.27 29.26 2.37
C GLN A 884 -4.23 28.26 1.85
N LEU A 885 -3.87 27.28 2.68
CA LEU A 885 -2.96 26.20 2.31
C LEU A 885 -3.56 25.30 1.22
N ALA A 886 -4.87 25.01 1.27
CA ALA A 886 -5.56 24.23 0.23
C ALA A 886 -5.46 24.95 -1.13
N ALA A 887 -5.74 26.26 -1.17
CA ALA A 887 -5.62 27.07 -2.37
C ALA A 887 -4.19 27.10 -2.94
N GLN A 888 -3.16 27.15 -2.07
CA GLN A 888 -1.76 27.05 -2.46
C GLN A 888 -1.36 25.64 -2.93
N ALA A 889 -2.00 24.58 -2.41
CA ALA A 889 -1.74 23.20 -2.77
C ALA A 889 -2.36 22.76 -4.11
N VAL A 890 -3.34 23.51 -4.64
CA VAL A 890 -4.01 23.23 -5.93
C VAL A 890 -3.03 22.90 -7.08
N PRO A 891 -2.01 23.71 -7.38
CA PRO A 891 -1.01 23.43 -8.42
C PRO A 891 0.13 22.48 -7.98
N ALA A 892 0.04 21.84 -6.81
CA ALA A 892 1.10 21.05 -6.20
C ALA A 892 0.72 19.55 -6.01
N ASP A 893 -0.39 19.25 -5.32
CA ASP A 893 -0.88 17.87 -5.14
C ASP A 893 -2.38 17.80 -4.77
N PRO A 894 -3.23 17.09 -5.55
CA PRO A 894 -4.68 17.02 -5.31
C PRO A 894 -5.07 16.26 -4.03
N SER A 895 -4.23 15.31 -3.57
CA SER A 895 -4.49 14.60 -2.31
C SER A 895 -4.22 15.50 -1.10
N ALA A 896 -3.26 16.41 -1.22
CA ALA A 896 -2.99 17.44 -0.21
C ALA A 896 -4.12 18.47 -0.16
N VAL A 897 -4.64 18.94 -1.31
CA VAL A 897 -5.82 19.81 -1.37
C VAL A 897 -7.01 19.18 -0.65
N ALA A 898 -7.36 17.93 -0.99
CA ALA A 898 -8.47 17.23 -0.35
C ALA A 898 -8.29 17.12 1.17
N ALA A 899 -7.08 16.78 1.64
CA ALA A 899 -6.77 16.72 3.06
C ALA A 899 -6.83 18.08 3.78
N LEU A 900 -6.43 19.17 3.12
CA LEU A 900 -6.55 20.52 3.67
C LEU A 900 -8.01 21.01 3.68
N ARG A 901 -8.84 20.62 2.70
CA ARG A 901 -10.29 20.86 2.69
C ARG A 901 -11.01 20.06 3.78
N ASP A 902 -10.60 18.82 4.07
CA ASP A 902 -11.08 18.06 5.22
C ASP A 902 -10.75 18.77 6.54
N ALA A 903 -9.49 19.18 6.71
CA ALA A 903 -9.04 19.92 7.88
C ALA A 903 -9.83 21.23 8.06
N GLN A 904 -10.05 21.98 6.98
CA GLN A 904 -10.90 23.17 6.97
C GLN A 904 -12.34 22.85 7.43
N SER A 905 -12.95 21.80 6.88
CA SER A 905 -14.33 21.42 7.17
C SER A 905 -14.51 20.99 8.63
N ARG A 906 -13.60 20.15 9.15
CA ARG A 906 -13.61 19.73 10.56
C ARG A 906 -13.34 20.89 11.51
N ALA A 907 -12.39 21.76 11.19
CA ALA A 907 -12.13 22.94 12.01
C ALA A 907 -13.31 23.94 12.00
N LYS A 908 -13.99 24.15 10.86
CA LYS A 908 -15.26 24.90 10.80
C LYS A 908 -16.35 24.28 11.67
N GLN A 909 -16.53 22.96 11.61
CA GLN A 909 -17.51 22.23 12.44
C GLN A 909 -17.18 22.39 13.94
N GLY A 910 -15.93 22.17 14.35
CA GLY A 910 -15.49 22.33 15.73
C GLY A 910 -15.61 23.75 16.27
N ALA A 911 -15.41 24.77 15.42
CA ALA A 911 -15.59 26.18 15.78
C ALA A 911 -17.06 26.58 16.01
N ALA A 912 -18.02 25.77 15.55
CA ALA A 912 -19.46 26.02 15.72
C ALA A 912 -20.07 25.28 16.94
N GLU A 913 -19.33 24.40 17.61
CA GLU A 913 -19.80 23.69 18.81
C GLU A 913 -19.74 24.59 20.07
N SER A 914 -20.63 24.32 21.03
CA SER A 914 -20.76 25.13 22.26
C SER A 914 -19.81 24.71 23.39
N ALA A 915 -19.73 25.52 24.46
CA ALA A 915 -18.92 25.22 25.65
C ALA A 915 -19.34 23.94 26.39
N GLU A 916 -20.59 23.50 26.25
CA GLU A 916 -21.08 22.21 26.74
C GLU A 916 -20.55 21.04 25.91
N GLN A 917 -20.27 21.28 24.63
CA GLN A 917 -19.77 20.34 23.62
C GLN A 917 -18.24 20.37 23.43
N ALA A 918 -17.49 20.92 24.40
CA ALA A 918 -16.03 21.04 24.41
C ALA A 918 -15.24 19.80 23.90
N LEU A 919 -15.71 18.59 24.23
CA LEU A 919 -15.09 17.34 23.78
C LEU A 919 -15.15 17.17 22.25
N ARG A 920 -16.21 17.65 21.59
CA ARG A 920 -16.35 17.62 20.12
C ARG A 920 -15.47 18.65 19.44
N ALA A 921 -15.35 19.86 20.00
CA ALA A 921 -14.41 20.86 19.51
C ALA A 921 -12.96 20.33 19.58
N ALA A 922 -12.59 19.66 20.69
CA ALA A 922 -11.30 18.99 20.82
C ALA A 922 -11.12 17.80 19.86
N GLU A 923 -12.15 16.98 19.64
CA GLU A 923 -12.08 15.89 18.65
C GLU A 923 -11.92 16.44 17.22
N ALA A 924 -12.69 17.47 16.86
CA ALA A 924 -12.60 18.15 15.58
C ALA A 924 -11.22 18.78 15.34
N GLN A 925 -10.63 19.40 16.38
CA GLN A 925 -9.25 19.90 16.37
C GLN A 925 -8.24 18.79 16.07
N ASN A 926 -8.34 17.67 16.79
CA ASN A 926 -7.47 16.51 16.61
C ASN A 926 -7.63 15.84 15.24
N GLN A 927 -8.85 15.78 14.70
CA GLN A 927 -9.09 15.26 13.36
C GLN A 927 -8.57 16.22 12.28
N ALA A 928 -8.77 17.53 12.43
CA ALA A 928 -8.22 18.54 11.52
C ALA A 928 -6.68 18.53 11.49
N GLY A 929 -6.03 18.37 12.65
CA GLY A 929 -4.58 18.19 12.73
C GLY A 929 -4.10 16.94 11.99
N LYS A 930 -4.80 15.81 12.11
CA LYS A 930 -4.49 14.56 11.36
C LYS A 930 -4.64 14.74 9.85
N ASP A 931 -5.64 15.50 9.41
CA ASP A 931 -5.84 15.77 7.99
C ASP A 931 -4.79 16.76 7.44
N MET A 932 -4.31 17.72 8.23
CA MET A 932 -3.13 18.52 7.88
C MET A 932 -1.85 17.68 7.82
N GLN A 933 -1.63 16.72 8.73
CA GLN A 933 -0.52 15.75 8.66
C GLN A 933 -0.59 14.90 7.38
N ARG A 934 -1.81 14.46 7.01
CA ARG A 934 -2.09 13.74 5.76
C ARG A 934 -1.74 14.57 4.52
N ALA A 935 -1.95 15.90 4.58
CA ALA A 935 -1.54 16.82 3.52
C ALA A 935 -0.02 16.96 3.42
N ALA A 936 0.67 17.17 4.54
CA ALA A 936 2.14 17.27 4.58
C ALA A 936 2.80 15.99 4.04
N ALA A 937 2.31 14.81 4.43
CA ALA A 937 2.80 13.52 3.95
C ALA A 937 2.54 13.28 2.45
N ASN A 938 1.42 13.77 1.89
CA ASN A 938 1.18 13.78 0.44
C ASN A 938 2.16 14.70 -0.30
N LEU A 939 2.35 15.94 0.17
CA LEU A 939 3.29 16.90 -0.43
C LEU A 939 4.73 16.39 -0.36
N SER A 940 5.17 15.81 0.76
CA SER A 940 6.50 15.23 0.88
C SER A 940 6.69 14.00 -0.02
N ALA A 941 5.66 13.17 -0.21
CA ALA A 941 5.71 12.07 -1.18
C ALA A 941 5.76 12.55 -2.65
N ARG A 942 5.12 13.68 -2.97
CA ARG A 942 5.20 14.35 -4.27
C ARG A 942 6.61 14.91 -4.51
N GLU A 943 7.13 15.65 -3.53
CA GLU A 943 8.48 16.21 -3.53
C GLU A 943 9.56 15.13 -3.74
N GLN A 944 9.56 14.07 -2.92
CA GLN A 944 10.54 12.98 -3.02
C GLN A 944 10.54 12.24 -4.36
N ARG A 945 9.39 12.15 -5.05
CA ARG A 945 9.32 11.60 -6.42
C ARG A 945 10.00 12.55 -7.40
N ILE A 946 9.69 13.84 -7.35
CA ILE A 946 10.27 14.84 -8.26
C ILE A 946 11.78 15.00 -8.02
N GLU A 947 12.25 14.95 -6.76
CA GLU A 947 13.68 14.92 -6.43
C GLU A 947 14.38 13.68 -7.02
N ARG A 948 13.73 12.52 -6.98
CA ARG A 948 14.26 11.30 -7.60
C ARG A 948 14.31 11.41 -9.11
N ASP A 949 13.22 11.80 -9.76
CA ASP A 949 13.13 11.99 -11.21
C ASP A 949 14.23 12.96 -11.68
N LYS A 950 14.48 14.04 -10.91
CA LYS A 950 15.58 14.97 -11.14
C LYS A 950 16.96 14.32 -11.00
N ALA A 951 17.22 13.58 -9.93
CA ALA A 951 18.52 12.94 -9.69
C ALA A 951 18.82 11.86 -10.75
N ILE A 952 17.81 11.09 -11.17
CA ILE A 952 17.93 10.13 -12.28
C ILE A 952 18.22 10.89 -13.58
N ALA A 953 17.52 12.00 -13.85
CA ALA A 953 17.77 12.82 -15.02
C ALA A 953 19.19 13.42 -15.03
N GLU A 954 19.71 13.88 -13.89
CA GLU A 954 21.10 14.34 -13.76
C GLU A 954 22.08 13.19 -14.07
N ALA A 955 21.86 11.99 -13.53
CA ALA A 955 22.66 10.80 -13.85
C ALA A 955 22.59 10.41 -15.34
N VAL A 956 21.43 10.49 -15.99
CA VAL A 956 21.28 10.22 -17.45
C VAL A 956 22.12 11.16 -18.29
N ARG A 957 22.30 12.42 -17.89
CA ARG A 957 23.14 13.38 -18.62
C ARG A 957 24.61 12.98 -18.60
N ASP A 958 25.08 12.52 -17.45
CA ASP A 958 26.46 12.06 -17.29
C ASP A 958 26.66 10.72 -18.03
N LEU A 959 25.72 9.76 -17.88
CA LEU A 959 25.72 8.51 -18.65
C LEU A 959 25.71 8.74 -20.18
N ALA A 960 24.93 9.70 -20.69
CA ALA A 960 24.89 10.02 -22.12
C ALA A 960 26.22 10.60 -22.64
N ARG A 961 26.95 11.36 -21.80
CA ARG A 961 28.28 11.89 -22.11
C ARG A 961 29.35 10.81 -22.03
N ASP A 962 29.31 9.99 -21.00
CA ASP A 962 30.20 8.83 -20.83
C ASP A 962 30.04 7.86 -21.99
N GLN A 963 28.80 7.57 -22.42
CA GLN A 963 28.54 6.73 -23.59
C GLN A 963 29.08 7.36 -24.89
N ALA A 964 28.97 8.69 -25.05
CA ALA A 964 29.51 9.38 -26.22
C ALA A 964 31.06 9.35 -26.23
N GLN A 965 31.71 9.63 -25.10
CA GLN A 965 33.16 9.56 -24.95
C GLN A 965 33.67 8.13 -25.17
N ALA A 966 33.03 7.13 -24.56
CA ALA A 966 33.38 5.72 -24.74
C ALA A 966 33.24 5.25 -26.19
N ALA A 967 32.24 5.73 -26.94
CA ALA A 967 32.10 5.44 -28.37
C ALA A 967 33.26 6.02 -29.20
N GLU A 968 33.69 7.26 -28.91
CA GLU A 968 34.84 7.89 -29.56
C GLU A 968 36.15 7.17 -29.21
N ASP A 969 36.34 6.77 -27.95
CA ASP A 969 37.50 5.97 -27.54
C ASP A 969 37.52 4.57 -28.17
N ILE A 970 36.38 3.85 -28.27
CA ILE A 970 36.30 2.58 -29.01
C ILE A 970 36.77 2.77 -30.45
N ALA A 971 36.29 3.80 -31.14
CA ALA A 971 36.65 4.10 -32.52
C ALA A 971 38.12 4.57 -32.69
N ALA A 972 38.70 5.23 -31.67
CA ALA A 972 40.12 5.59 -31.65
C ALA A 972 41.01 4.35 -31.40
N ARG A 973 40.77 3.60 -30.31
CA ARG A 973 41.59 2.45 -29.91
C ARG A 973 41.52 1.30 -30.90
N SER A 974 40.36 1.07 -31.53
CA SER A 974 40.25 0.10 -32.64
C SER A 974 41.19 0.44 -33.79
N ARG A 975 41.27 1.73 -34.19
CA ARG A 975 42.21 2.19 -35.23
C ARG A 975 43.67 2.07 -34.79
N ASP A 976 44.00 2.48 -33.57
CA ASP A 976 45.35 2.35 -32.99
C ASP A 976 45.84 0.88 -33.08
N LEU A 977 45.01 -0.05 -32.61
CA LEU A 977 45.31 -1.49 -32.53
C LEU A 977 45.40 -2.19 -33.91
N LEU A 978 44.72 -1.64 -34.92
CA LEU A 978 44.82 -2.12 -36.30
C LEU A 978 46.06 -1.55 -37.01
N ALA A 979 46.42 -0.29 -36.75
CA ALA A 979 47.52 0.43 -37.40
C ALA A 979 48.92 0.01 -36.92
N GLU A 980 49.10 -0.40 -35.66
CA GLU A 980 50.40 -0.85 -35.14
C GLU A 980 50.96 -2.11 -35.83
N ASN A 981 50.23 -2.73 -36.77
CA ASN A 981 50.71 -3.85 -37.59
C ASN A 981 51.40 -3.42 -38.90
N SER A 982 51.30 -2.14 -39.30
CA SER A 982 51.95 -1.61 -40.51
C SER A 982 53.42 -1.20 -40.30
N ALA A 983 53.94 -1.32 -39.08
CA ALA A 983 55.28 -0.87 -38.70
C ALA A 983 56.30 -2.00 -38.43
N ASP A 984 55.86 -3.23 -38.13
CA ASP A 984 56.75 -4.42 -37.97
C ASP A 984 57.07 -5.10 -39.32
N GLY A 985 56.88 -4.37 -40.43
CA GLY A 985 56.94 -4.89 -41.80
C GLY A 985 58.21 -4.53 -42.59
N ASP A 986 59.24 -3.98 -41.97
CA ASP A 986 60.54 -3.77 -42.62
C ASP A 986 61.71 -3.70 -41.62
N THR A 987 62.61 -4.68 -41.69
CA THR A 987 64.05 -4.62 -41.33
C THR A 987 64.66 -6.00 -41.56
N GLY A 988 64.72 -6.40 -42.84
CA GLY A 988 65.57 -7.52 -43.25
C GLY A 988 66.95 -7.00 -43.65
N GLU A 989 67.96 -7.16 -42.81
CA GLU A 989 69.36 -7.03 -43.25
C GLU A 989 70.27 -8.04 -42.55
N ASN A 990 71.02 -8.78 -43.36
CA ASN A 990 72.00 -9.76 -42.90
C ASN A 990 73.36 -9.09 -42.70
N ASP A 991 74.12 -9.49 -41.68
CA ASP A 991 75.58 -9.53 -41.77
C ASP A 991 76.17 -10.63 -40.87
N PRO A 992 77.05 -11.53 -41.36
CA PRO A 992 77.64 -12.61 -40.57
C PRO A 992 79.09 -12.33 -40.13
N GLY A 993 79.39 -12.37 -38.82
CA GLY A 993 80.73 -12.12 -38.29
C GLY A 993 81.10 -13.04 -37.11
N ALA A 994 82.26 -13.72 -37.21
CA ALA A 994 82.75 -14.69 -36.23
C ALA A 994 83.51 -14.06 -35.03
N GLY A 995 83.67 -14.79 -33.91
CA GLY A 995 84.64 -14.37 -32.87
C GLY A 995 84.55 -15.01 -31.48
N GLN A 996 85.00 -16.28 -31.36
CA GLN A 996 85.44 -17.03 -30.16
C GLN A 996 85.48 -16.40 -28.73
N ALA A 997 84.84 -17.13 -27.80
CA ALA A 997 85.37 -17.71 -26.54
C ALA A 997 85.94 -16.83 -25.39
N GLY A 998 85.45 -17.08 -24.16
CA GLY A 998 86.04 -16.67 -22.88
C GLY A 998 85.14 -17.01 -21.68
N ASP A 999 85.62 -17.88 -20.78
CA ASP A 999 84.89 -18.62 -19.74
C ASP A 999 84.10 -17.84 -18.64
N ASP A 1000 83.18 -18.58 -18.02
CA ASP A 1000 82.40 -18.37 -16.77
C ASP A 1000 83.26 -18.06 -15.50
N PRO A 1001 82.69 -17.74 -14.29
CA PRO A 1001 81.31 -17.32 -13.96
C PRO A 1001 81.16 -16.19 -12.90
N ALA A 1002 79.89 -15.85 -12.59
CA ALA A 1002 79.33 -15.53 -11.25
C ALA A 1002 79.02 -14.08 -10.81
N ALA A 1003 77.83 -13.98 -10.17
CA ALA A 1003 77.20 -12.87 -9.45
C ALA A 1003 76.77 -11.62 -10.28
N GLY A 1004 75.50 -11.22 -10.35
CA GLY A 1004 74.30 -11.72 -9.67
C GLY A 1004 73.44 -10.58 -9.10
N ALA A 1005 72.76 -9.82 -9.96
CA ALA A 1005 71.83 -8.75 -9.56
C ALA A 1005 70.48 -8.93 -10.28
N PRO A 1006 69.33 -8.72 -9.60
CA PRO A 1006 68.02 -9.04 -10.16
C PRO A 1006 67.58 -8.03 -11.23
N ALA A 1007 67.12 -8.54 -12.37
CA ALA A 1007 66.58 -7.72 -13.46
C ALA A 1007 65.24 -7.07 -13.05
N LYS A 1008 65.09 -5.76 -13.32
CA LYS A 1008 63.80 -5.06 -13.18
C LYS A 1008 62.87 -5.41 -14.34
N GLY A 1009 61.59 -5.65 -14.02
CA GLY A 1009 60.58 -6.11 -14.96
C GLY A 1009 60.32 -5.17 -16.15
N GLY A 1010 60.00 -5.78 -17.29
CA GLY A 1010 59.66 -5.07 -18.53
C GLY A 1010 58.34 -4.31 -18.44
N LYS A 1011 58.28 -3.17 -19.16
CA LYS A 1011 57.04 -2.38 -19.32
C LYS A 1011 56.01 -3.19 -20.12
N PRO A 1012 54.69 -3.09 -19.83
CA PRO A 1012 53.68 -3.70 -20.69
C PRO A 1012 53.78 -3.13 -22.11
N SER A 1013 53.73 -3.99 -23.12
CA SER A 1013 53.79 -3.63 -24.53
C SER A 1013 52.69 -2.61 -24.88
N ARG A 1014 52.98 -1.67 -25.80
CA ARG A 1014 52.00 -0.64 -26.20
C ARG A 1014 50.69 -1.26 -26.72
N ARG A 1015 50.80 -2.35 -27.51
CA ARG A 1015 49.68 -3.20 -27.94
C ARG A 1015 48.78 -3.66 -26.79
N ARG A 1016 49.37 -4.15 -25.69
CA ARG A 1016 48.60 -4.58 -24.51
C ARG A 1016 47.89 -3.41 -23.83
N GLN A 1017 48.55 -2.26 -23.68
CA GLN A 1017 47.90 -1.05 -23.13
C GLN A 1017 46.76 -0.54 -24.03
N ALA A 1018 46.90 -0.66 -25.35
CA ALA A 1018 45.84 -0.31 -26.31
C ALA A 1018 44.65 -1.30 -26.22
N ALA A 1019 44.91 -2.60 -26.07
CA ALA A 1019 43.89 -3.62 -25.85
C ALA A 1019 43.15 -3.44 -24.51
N GLU A 1020 43.88 -3.15 -23.42
CA GLU A 1020 43.31 -2.85 -22.09
C GLU A 1020 42.39 -1.61 -22.15
N ARG A 1021 42.80 -0.55 -22.86
CA ARG A 1021 41.99 0.66 -23.07
C ARG A 1021 40.76 0.43 -23.94
N LEU A 1022 40.87 -0.34 -25.03
CA LEU A 1022 39.72 -0.70 -25.87
C LEU A 1022 38.69 -1.49 -25.04
N SER A 1023 39.15 -2.51 -24.31
CA SER A 1023 38.31 -3.34 -23.44
C SER A 1023 37.64 -2.52 -22.32
N GLN A 1024 38.32 -1.51 -21.79
CA GLN A 1024 37.74 -0.59 -20.82
C GLN A 1024 36.64 0.29 -21.45
N ALA A 1025 36.93 0.93 -22.58
CA ALA A 1025 35.94 1.75 -23.29
C ALA A 1025 34.69 0.95 -23.69
N GLN A 1026 34.84 -0.33 -24.05
CA GLN A 1026 33.72 -1.23 -24.32
C GLN A 1026 32.84 -1.48 -23.08
N ARG A 1027 33.45 -1.73 -21.91
CA ARG A 1027 32.71 -1.89 -20.65
C ARG A 1027 31.99 -0.61 -20.24
N ASP A 1028 32.64 0.53 -20.40
CA ASP A 1028 32.07 1.82 -19.98
C ASP A 1028 30.91 2.23 -20.91
N PHE A 1029 31.03 1.99 -22.22
CA PHE A 1029 29.93 2.12 -23.17
C PHE A 1029 28.72 1.26 -22.79
N ALA A 1030 28.93 -0.04 -22.56
CA ALA A 1030 27.84 -0.97 -22.26
C ALA A 1030 27.15 -0.65 -20.93
N ARG A 1031 27.93 -0.26 -19.90
CA ARG A 1031 27.42 0.21 -18.61
C ARG A 1031 26.58 1.47 -18.76
N ALA A 1032 27.10 2.49 -19.46
CA ALA A 1032 26.42 3.76 -19.65
C ALA A 1032 25.11 3.59 -20.42
N GLN A 1033 25.11 2.72 -21.42
CA GLN A 1033 23.93 2.36 -22.19
C GLN A 1033 22.86 1.64 -21.36
N ARG A 1034 23.25 0.63 -20.56
CA ARG A 1034 22.32 -0.09 -19.68
C ARG A 1034 21.69 0.85 -18.64
N GLY A 1035 22.51 1.65 -17.95
CA GLY A 1035 22.02 2.62 -16.98
C GLY A 1035 21.10 3.69 -17.57
N THR A 1036 21.33 4.11 -18.82
CA THR A 1036 20.43 5.02 -19.54
C THR A 1036 19.07 4.39 -19.80
N GLY A 1037 19.03 3.09 -20.14
CA GLY A 1037 17.79 2.33 -20.32
C GLY A 1037 17.03 2.11 -19.02
N GLU A 1038 17.72 1.72 -17.95
CA GLU A 1038 17.16 1.53 -16.60
C GLU A 1038 16.54 2.84 -16.07
N ALA A 1039 17.25 3.95 -16.22
CA ALA A 1039 16.78 5.28 -15.86
C ALA A 1039 15.56 5.74 -16.68
N ALA A 1040 15.54 5.45 -17.98
CA ALA A 1040 14.41 5.75 -18.85
C ALA A 1040 13.15 4.97 -18.43
N GLU A 1041 13.30 3.69 -18.10
CA GLU A 1041 12.21 2.83 -17.60
C GLU A 1041 11.68 3.32 -16.25
N GLU A 1042 12.53 3.66 -15.28
CA GLU A 1042 12.07 4.18 -13.96
C GLU A 1042 11.30 5.50 -14.11
N ILE A 1043 11.80 6.46 -14.91
CA ILE A 1043 11.13 7.76 -15.12
C ILE A 1043 9.85 7.62 -15.93
N ALA A 1044 9.86 6.81 -17.00
CA ALA A 1044 8.71 6.66 -17.89
C ALA A 1044 7.57 5.84 -17.25
N GLY A 1045 7.91 4.91 -16.35
CA GLY A 1045 6.96 3.96 -15.78
C GLY A 1045 6.42 2.93 -16.80
N GLN A 1046 7.16 2.70 -17.88
CA GLN A 1046 6.86 1.69 -18.90
C GLN A 1046 8.14 0.94 -19.29
N SER A 1047 8.05 -0.38 -19.49
CA SER A 1047 9.20 -1.21 -19.82
C SER A 1047 9.49 -1.28 -21.32
N ASN A 1048 8.47 -1.22 -22.18
CA ASN A 1048 8.66 -1.35 -23.63
C ASN A 1048 8.71 -0.01 -24.38
N VAL A 1049 9.34 -0.06 -25.54
CA VAL A 1049 9.27 0.99 -26.57
C VAL A 1049 7.90 0.95 -27.26
N GLY A 1050 7.06 1.97 -27.06
CA GLY A 1050 5.77 2.09 -27.74
C GLY A 1050 5.90 2.29 -29.26
N ASN A 1051 6.92 3.04 -29.70
CA ASN A 1051 7.19 3.42 -31.08
C ASN A 1051 7.38 2.20 -32.02
N ARG A 1052 6.41 1.98 -32.92
CA ARG A 1052 6.36 0.81 -33.82
C ARG A 1052 7.49 0.79 -34.86
N PRO A 1053 7.75 1.85 -35.65
CA PRO A 1053 8.90 1.89 -36.55
C PRO A 1053 10.25 1.60 -35.85
N LEU A 1054 10.41 2.05 -34.60
CA LEU A 1054 11.62 1.74 -33.83
C LEU A 1054 11.71 0.26 -33.43
N ARG A 1055 10.60 -0.38 -33.04
CA ARG A 1055 10.56 -1.84 -32.79
C ARG A 1055 10.87 -2.65 -34.05
N ASP A 1056 10.33 -2.25 -35.20
CA ASP A 1056 10.65 -2.88 -36.49
C ASP A 1056 12.14 -2.75 -36.84
N ALA A 1057 12.75 -1.59 -36.54
CA ALA A 1057 14.18 -1.36 -36.73
C ALA A 1057 15.03 -2.23 -35.78
N MET A 1058 14.67 -2.35 -34.51
CA MET A 1058 15.34 -3.23 -33.54
C MET A 1058 15.27 -4.71 -33.98
N SER A 1059 14.10 -5.17 -34.46
CA SER A 1059 13.92 -6.54 -35.00
C SER A 1059 14.72 -6.79 -36.29
N ARG A 1060 15.13 -5.75 -37.03
CA ARG A 1060 16.08 -5.87 -38.14
C ARG A 1060 17.51 -5.93 -37.62
N ALA A 1061 17.86 -5.10 -36.64
CA ALA A 1061 19.19 -5.05 -36.04
C ALA A 1061 19.60 -6.35 -35.35
N SER A 1062 18.70 -7.02 -34.62
CA SER A 1062 19.03 -8.32 -33.97
C SER A 1062 19.34 -9.44 -34.97
N LYS A 1063 18.88 -9.34 -36.22
CA LYS A 1063 19.20 -10.28 -37.31
C LYS A 1063 20.55 -10.01 -37.98
N MET A 1064 21.20 -8.89 -37.66
CA MET A 1064 22.50 -8.48 -38.24
C MET A 1064 23.69 -8.98 -37.41
N THR A 1065 23.46 -9.45 -36.18
CA THR A 1065 24.50 -10.03 -35.32
C THR A 1065 25.18 -11.23 -36.02
N PRO A 1066 26.51 -11.30 -36.10
CA PRO A 1066 27.19 -12.42 -36.74
C PRO A 1066 26.96 -13.71 -35.95
N ARG A 1067 26.22 -14.67 -36.54
CA ARG A 1067 26.24 -16.06 -36.04
C ARG A 1067 27.68 -16.55 -36.00
N ASN A 1068 28.17 -16.88 -34.80
CA ASN A 1068 29.53 -17.33 -34.52
C ASN A 1068 29.94 -18.51 -35.44
N SER A 1069 30.59 -18.21 -36.56
CA SER A 1069 30.85 -19.18 -37.63
C SER A 1069 32.16 -19.92 -37.42
N GLY A 1070 32.09 -20.96 -36.58
CA GLY A 1070 33.03 -22.10 -36.60
C GLY A 1070 34.46 -21.83 -36.11
N LYS A 1071 34.68 -21.98 -34.80
CA LYS A 1071 35.98 -22.47 -34.30
C LYS A 1071 35.88 -23.98 -34.11
N GLY A 1072 36.64 -24.72 -34.93
CA GLY A 1072 36.71 -26.17 -34.85
C GLY A 1072 37.32 -26.61 -33.52
N GLN A 1073 36.60 -27.49 -32.82
CA GLN A 1073 37.12 -28.24 -31.68
C GLN A 1073 38.16 -29.25 -32.21
N PRO A 1074 39.38 -29.34 -31.64
CA PRO A 1074 40.39 -30.27 -32.13
C PRO A 1074 39.92 -31.72 -31.91
N ALA A 1075 39.90 -32.51 -32.99
CA ALA A 1075 39.43 -33.88 -32.94
C ALA A 1075 40.34 -34.79 -32.12
N SER A 1076 39.78 -35.49 -31.13
CA SER A 1076 40.45 -36.62 -30.46
C SER A 1076 40.22 -37.91 -31.25
N PRO A 1077 41.27 -38.67 -31.63
CA PRO A 1077 41.12 -39.86 -32.47
C PRO A 1077 41.11 -41.17 -31.65
N ASN A 1078 39.93 -41.69 -31.30
CA ASN A 1078 39.68 -43.15 -31.27
C ASN A 1078 38.24 -43.51 -30.85
N SER A 1079 37.53 -44.26 -31.70
CA SER A 1079 36.96 -45.60 -31.39
C SER A 1079 36.06 -46.07 -32.53
N ALA A 1080 36.12 -47.36 -32.89
CA ALA A 1080 35.50 -47.89 -34.11
C ALA A 1080 34.00 -48.22 -33.99
N GLN A 1081 33.36 -48.33 -35.17
CA GLN A 1081 32.06 -48.97 -35.47
C GLN A 1081 32.05 -50.46 -35.02
N PRO A 1082 30.87 -51.12 -34.84
CA PRO A 1082 30.02 -51.46 -36.00
C PRO A 1082 28.49 -51.38 -35.83
N ASP A 1083 27.85 -50.92 -36.91
CA ASP A 1083 26.63 -51.39 -37.58
C ASP A 1083 25.41 -51.95 -36.82
N ALA A 1084 24.26 -51.28 -37.01
CA ALA A 1084 22.98 -51.94 -37.26
C ALA A 1084 22.07 -51.04 -38.15
N ALA A 1085 21.48 -51.61 -39.21
CA ALA A 1085 20.60 -50.87 -40.14
C ALA A 1085 19.11 -51.06 -39.80
N GLY A 1086 18.27 -50.02 -39.93
CA GLY A 1086 16.89 -50.10 -39.42
C GLY A 1086 15.90 -48.98 -39.79
N GLN A 1087 15.75 -48.68 -41.09
CA GLN A 1087 14.54 -48.09 -41.71
C GLN A 1087 14.12 -46.63 -41.36
N ALA A 1088 13.35 -46.02 -42.27
CA ALA A 1088 13.14 -44.58 -42.36
C ALA A 1088 11.70 -44.13 -42.02
N GLY A 1089 11.56 -42.87 -41.58
CA GLY A 1089 10.32 -42.09 -41.82
C GLY A 1089 9.82 -41.19 -40.69
N SER A 1090 10.29 -39.94 -40.64
CA SER A 1090 9.45 -38.72 -40.46
C SER A 1090 10.35 -37.47 -40.32
N ALA A 1091 9.86 -36.31 -40.75
CA ALA A 1091 10.63 -35.07 -40.77
C ALA A 1091 10.85 -34.49 -39.36
N SER A 1092 12.11 -34.22 -39.02
CA SER A 1092 12.48 -33.42 -37.84
C SER A 1092 12.97 -32.05 -38.31
N GLN A 1093 12.16 -31.02 -38.06
CA GLN A 1093 12.48 -29.63 -38.39
C GLN A 1093 12.83 -28.89 -37.10
N SER A 1094 14.04 -28.30 -37.04
CA SER A 1094 14.53 -27.28 -36.08
C SER A 1094 14.11 -27.45 -34.60
N GLY A 1095 15.01 -27.75 -33.66
CA GLY A 1095 16.28 -27.04 -33.48
C GLY A 1095 16.00 -25.68 -32.82
N LEU A 1096 16.01 -25.66 -31.48
CA LEU A 1096 15.78 -24.48 -30.64
C LEU A 1096 16.80 -23.36 -30.98
N PRO A 1097 16.38 -22.09 -31.06
CA PRO A 1097 17.30 -20.95 -31.08
C PRO A 1097 18.02 -20.81 -29.74
N ASP A 1098 19.23 -20.27 -29.78
CA ASP A 1098 19.96 -19.77 -28.61
C ASP A 1098 19.52 -18.31 -28.39
N ASP A 1099 18.89 -18.00 -27.24
CA ASP A 1099 18.20 -16.73 -26.98
C ASP A 1099 19.16 -15.55 -26.67
N SER A 1100 20.48 -15.73 -26.76
CA SER A 1100 21.48 -14.77 -26.29
C SER A 1100 21.66 -13.51 -27.16
N ASP A 1101 21.15 -13.49 -28.40
CA ASP A 1101 21.44 -12.43 -29.39
C ASP A 1101 20.30 -11.41 -29.63
N ASP A 1102 19.10 -11.59 -29.05
CA ASP A 1102 18.01 -10.63 -29.27
C ASP A 1102 18.21 -9.30 -28.53
N LEU A 1103 17.82 -8.21 -29.17
CA LEU A 1103 17.92 -6.86 -28.63
C LEU A 1103 16.88 -6.56 -27.54
N GLY A 1104 15.75 -7.27 -27.55
CA GLY A 1104 14.57 -6.95 -26.75
C GLY A 1104 13.80 -5.72 -27.27
N THR A 1105 12.51 -5.66 -26.96
CA THR A 1105 11.63 -4.49 -27.21
C THR A 1105 11.61 -3.49 -26.06
N GLY A 1106 12.34 -3.78 -24.98
CA GLY A 1106 12.43 -2.96 -23.77
C GLY A 1106 13.27 -1.69 -23.93
N PHE A 1107 13.22 -0.80 -22.93
CA PHE A 1107 14.18 0.31 -22.80
C PHE A 1107 15.56 -0.17 -22.32
N ILE A 1108 15.62 -1.17 -21.43
CA ILE A 1108 16.87 -1.82 -21.02
C ILE A 1108 17.35 -2.74 -22.17
N PRO A 1109 18.61 -2.60 -22.66
CA PRO A 1109 19.17 -3.53 -23.63
C PRO A 1109 19.50 -4.88 -23.03
N ASN A 1110 19.15 -5.96 -23.74
CA ASN A 1110 19.55 -7.32 -23.36
C ASN A 1110 21.07 -7.55 -23.51
N SER A 1111 21.71 -6.99 -24.55
CA SER A 1111 23.10 -7.28 -24.92
C SER A 1111 23.95 -6.03 -25.27
N PRO A 1112 24.05 -5.01 -24.38
CA PRO A 1112 24.80 -3.79 -24.66
C PRO A 1112 26.32 -4.04 -24.81
N GLU A 1113 26.87 -5.08 -24.18
CA GLU A 1113 28.25 -5.53 -24.38
C GLU A 1113 28.51 -5.96 -25.83
N ALA A 1114 27.57 -6.69 -26.45
CA ALA A 1114 27.68 -7.10 -27.86
C ALA A 1114 27.66 -5.88 -28.80
N THR A 1115 26.89 -4.83 -28.47
CA THR A 1115 26.93 -3.55 -29.19
C THR A 1115 28.32 -2.91 -29.12
N ALA A 1116 28.96 -2.90 -27.94
CA ALA A 1116 30.30 -2.37 -27.74
C ALA A 1116 31.39 -3.19 -28.48
N GLU A 1117 31.24 -4.51 -28.56
CA GLU A 1117 32.11 -5.40 -29.35
C GLU A 1117 31.99 -5.14 -30.85
N LEU A 1118 30.76 -5.07 -31.37
CA LEU A 1118 30.49 -4.71 -32.76
C LEU A 1118 31.06 -3.33 -33.13
N MET A 1119 30.95 -2.33 -32.24
CA MET A 1119 31.49 -1.00 -32.47
C MET A 1119 33.03 -0.99 -32.59
N ALA A 1120 33.73 -1.84 -31.84
CA ALA A 1120 35.18 -2.02 -31.99
C ALA A 1120 35.55 -2.72 -33.31
N GLY A 1121 34.68 -3.62 -33.78
CA GLY A 1121 34.85 -4.42 -34.99
C GLY A 1121 35.64 -5.70 -34.74
N GLU A 1122 35.23 -6.78 -35.42
CA GLU A 1122 35.65 -8.16 -35.16
C GLU A 1122 37.18 -8.32 -35.07
N GLU A 1123 37.93 -7.75 -36.02
CA GLU A 1123 39.39 -7.89 -36.06
C GLU A 1123 40.10 -7.18 -34.89
N ALA A 1124 39.63 -6.00 -34.48
CA ALA A 1124 40.22 -5.27 -33.35
C ALA A 1124 39.85 -5.94 -32.02
N ALA A 1125 38.60 -6.39 -31.87
CA ALA A 1125 38.15 -7.14 -30.70
C ALA A 1125 38.93 -8.46 -30.55
N ALA A 1126 39.08 -9.24 -31.64
CA ALA A 1126 39.85 -10.49 -31.63
C ALA A 1126 41.33 -10.28 -31.31
N ARG A 1127 41.96 -9.22 -31.84
CA ARG A 1127 43.34 -8.84 -31.50
C ARG A 1127 43.48 -8.42 -30.04
N ALA A 1128 42.56 -7.62 -29.51
CA ALA A 1128 42.56 -7.22 -28.11
C ALA A 1128 42.41 -8.44 -27.19
N ALA A 1129 41.49 -9.35 -27.48
CA ALA A 1129 41.33 -10.61 -26.77
C ALA A 1129 42.60 -11.48 -26.83
N ALA A 1130 43.30 -11.52 -27.97
CA ALA A 1130 44.55 -12.27 -28.11
C ALA A 1130 45.71 -11.67 -27.29
N GLU A 1131 45.87 -10.33 -27.29
CA GLU A 1131 46.91 -9.65 -26.51
C GLU A 1131 46.65 -9.71 -25.00
N LEU A 1132 45.38 -9.65 -24.57
CA LEU A 1132 44.97 -9.83 -23.18
C LEU A 1132 45.14 -11.29 -22.71
N GLY A 1133 44.75 -12.26 -23.56
CA GLY A 1133 44.84 -13.70 -23.26
C GLY A 1133 46.28 -14.24 -23.22
N ARG A 1134 47.21 -13.66 -24.01
CA ARG A 1134 48.63 -14.06 -24.03
C ARG A 1134 49.35 -13.92 -22.68
N GLY A 1135 48.81 -13.15 -21.74
CA GLY A 1135 49.36 -13.03 -20.39
C GLY A 1135 49.36 -14.33 -19.56
N HIS A 1136 48.51 -15.30 -19.88
CA HIS A 1136 48.36 -16.53 -19.09
C HIS A 1136 49.32 -17.67 -19.50
N LEU A 1137 50.06 -17.52 -20.61
CA LEU A 1137 50.98 -18.53 -21.14
C LEU A 1137 52.47 -18.24 -20.87
N ALA A 1138 52.78 -17.12 -20.23
CA ALA A 1138 54.16 -16.64 -20.03
C ALA A 1138 54.74 -16.94 -18.63
N GLN A 1139 54.02 -17.65 -17.75
CA GLN A 1139 54.45 -17.79 -16.35
C GLN A 1139 54.00 -19.08 -15.64
N SER A 1140 54.26 -20.26 -16.23
CA SER A 1140 54.21 -21.53 -15.49
C SER A 1140 55.05 -22.65 -16.12
N ASP A 1141 56.32 -22.77 -15.70
CA ASP A 1141 57.11 -24.01 -15.53
C ASP A 1141 58.55 -23.64 -15.10
N GLY A 1142 59.05 -23.98 -13.91
CA GLY A 1142 58.44 -24.55 -12.70
C GLY A 1142 59.46 -24.80 -11.57
N ARG A 1143 58.98 -24.94 -10.31
CA ARG A 1143 59.67 -25.45 -9.08
C ARG A 1143 60.90 -24.65 -8.56
N ASP A 1144 61.18 -24.48 -7.26
CA ASP A 1144 60.65 -25.09 -6.02
C ASP A 1144 60.43 -24.05 -4.88
N SER A 1145 59.67 -24.45 -3.85
CA SER A 1145 59.43 -23.74 -2.56
C SER A 1145 60.71 -23.74 -1.66
N PRO A 1146 60.88 -22.92 -0.58
CA PRO A 1146 59.81 -22.54 0.39
C PRO A 1146 59.94 -21.23 1.23
N ARG A 1147 58.90 -21.02 2.08
CA ARG A 1147 58.87 -20.41 3.45
C ARG A 1147 58.75 -18.89 3.71
N ASP A 1148 57.88 -18.65 4.70
CA ASP A 1148 57.92 -17.67 5.81
C ASP A 1148 57.47 -16.20 5.64
N ALA A 1149 57.07 -15.67 6.81
CA ALA A 1149 56.88 -14.27 7.24
C ALA A 1149 55.56 -13.54 6.89
N SER A 1150 54.72 -13.44 7.93
CA SER A 1150 53.63 -12.47 8.08
C SER A 1150 54.15 -11.04 8.33
N GLY A 1151 53.41 -10.00 7.92
CA GLY A 1151 53.59 -8.65 8.47
C GLY A 1151 52.98 -7.46 7.69
N ALA A 1152 51.87 -6.93 8.23
CA ALA A 1152 51.40 -5.53 8.15
C ALA A 1152 50.86 -4.92 6.82
N ASN A 1153 49.52 -4.88 6.74
CA ASN A 1153 48.61 -3.81 6.27
C ASN A 1153 49.13 -2.57 5.53
N GLU A 1154 48.42 -2.20 4.45
CA GLU A 1154 47.48 -1.06 4.47
C GLU A 1154 46.35 -1.19 3.42
N ASP A 1155 45.23 -0.49 3.67
CA ASP A 1155 44.08 -0.13 2.80
C ASP A 1155 42.97 -1.11 2.31
N SER A 1156 41.74 -0.80 2.78
CA SER A 1156 40.51 -0.48 2.02
C SER A 1156 39.89 -1.42 0.95
N ALA A 1157 39.06 -2.35 1.44
CA ALA A 1157 37.69 -2.70 0.99
C ALA A 1157 37.29 -2.73 -0.52
N SER A 1158 37.07 -3.94 -1.05
CA SER A 1158 35.72 -4.46 -1.41
C SER A 1158 35.79 -5.99 -1.60
N GLY A 1159 34.67 -6.72 -1.51
CA GLY A 1159 34.70 -8.15 -1.15
C GLY A 1159 33.95 -9.16 -2.04
N ASN A 1160 34.38 -10.42 -1.88
CA ASN A 1160 33.81 -11.70 -2.36
C ASN A 1160 33.87 -12.01 -3.87
N PRO A 1161 33.81 -13.30 -4.28
CA PRO A 1161 33.68 -14.54 -3.47
C PRO A 1161 34.73 -15.64 -3.76
N GLU A 1162 34.83 -16.68 -2.91
CA GLU A 1162 34.72 -18.08 -3.36
C GLU A 1162 34.60 -19.12 -2.23
N GLN A 1163 34.05 -20.30 -2.57
CA GLN A 1163 34.00 -21.49 -1.72
C GLN A 1163 35.28 -22.31 -1.89
N THR A 1164 35.70 -23.07 -0.87
CA THR A 1164 36.53 -24.27 -1.10
C THR A 1164 36.06 -25.43 -0.22
N ALA A 1165 36.18 -26.64 -0.76
CA ALA A 1165 35.76 -27.89 -0.14
C ALA A 1165 36.94 -28.68 0.44
N SER A 1166 36.60 -29.58 1.37
CA SER A 1166 37.29 -30.82 1.77
C SER A 1166 38.60 -31.24 1.09
N ASN A 1167 39.53 -31.80 1.88
CA ASN A 1167 40.21 -33.03 1.46
C ASN A 1167 40.54 -34.01 2.62
N GLN A 1168 40.84 -35.26 2.27
CA GLN A 1168 40.84 -36.48 3.09
C GLN A 1168 42.25 -37.13 3.29
N GLN A 1169 42.24 -38.36 3.84
CA GLN A 1169 43.27 -39.42 3.89
C GLN A 1169 44.18 -39.43 5.15
N GLY A 1170 44.62 -40.55 5.75
CA GLY A 1170 44.41 -42.01 5.56
C GLY A 1170 45.36 -42.79 6.52
N GLU A 1171 45.38 -44.12 6.74
CA GLU A 1171 44.50 -45.27 6.40
C GLU A 1171 44.87 -46.46 7.35
N ARG A 1172 44.05 -47.53 7.46
CA ARG A 1172 44.35 -48.91 8.00
C ARG A 1172 44.54 -49.15 9.52
N GLY A 1173 44.00 -50.28 10.03
CA GLY A 1173 44.46 -50.79 11.36
C GLY A 1173 43.85 -52.00 12.11
N GLY A 1174 42.89 -52.78 11.60
CA GLY A 1174 42.69 -54.21 12.00
C GLY A 1174 42.36 -54.68 13.45
N LYS A 1175 41.16 -55.28 13.60
CA LYS A 1175 40.87 -56.62 14.22
C LYS A 1175 41.02 -56.94 15.73
N LYS A 1176 39.92 -57.56 16.25
CA LYS A 1176 39.76 -58.69 17.23
C LYS A 1176 39.43 -58.45 18.73
N LYS A 1177 38.16 -58.75 19.05
CA LYS A 1177 37.61 -59.74 20.02
C LYS A 1177 38.17 -59.90 21.47
N SER A 1178 37.28 -59.58 22.43
CA SER A 1178 36.87 -60.36 23.64
C SER A 1178 37.85 -60.77 24.75
N SER A 1179 37.54 -60.42 26.02
CA SER A 1179 36.99 -61.38 27.03
C SER A 1179 36.71 -60.82 28.47
N ARG A 1180 35.45 -60.97 28.91
CA ARG A 1180 34.92 -61.64 30.15
C ARG A 1180 35.36 -61.28 31.62
N ALA A 1181 34.39 -60.74 32.39
CA ALA A 1181 34.00 -61.00 33.82
C ALA A 1181 34.96 -60.60 34.99
N SER A 1182 34.53 -60.31 36.24
CA SER A 1182 33.53 -61.02 37.09
C SER A 1182 33.17 -60.33 38.44
N SER A 1183 32.10 -60.84 39.13
CA SER A 1183 31.69 -60.73 40.56
C SER A 1183 31.05 -59.41 41.08
N GLY A 1184 30.08 -59.39 42.02
CA GLY A 1184 29.24 -60.39 42.74
C GLY A 1184 28.21 -59.66 43.66
N GLY A 1185 26.94 -60.05 43.86
CA GLY A 1185 26.37 -61.06 44.81
C GLY A 1185 26.12 -60.49 46.24
N ASN A 1186 25.11 -60.82 47.08
CA ASN A 1186 23.81 -61.56 46.99
C ASN A 1186 22.95 -61.34 48.30
N SER A 1187 21.61 -61.53 48.22
CA SER A 1187 20.50 -61.87 49.19
C SER A 1187 20.81 -62.29 50.67
N PRO A 1188 19.86 -62.34 51.69
CA PRO A 1188 18.50 -62.99 51.64
C PRO A 1188 17.34 -62.74 52.69
N LYS A 1189 16.13 -63.34 52.44
CA LYS A 1189 15.06 -63.89 53.37
C LYS A 1189 14.30 -62.94 54.38
N SER A 1190 13.03 -63.09 54.83
CA SER A 1190 12.03 -64.20 54.96
C SER A 1190 10.61 -63.74 55.43
N ASP A 1191 9.55 -64.49 55.04
CA ASP A 1191 8.28 -64.88 55.72
C ASP A 1191 7.34 -63.99 56.61
N ARG A 1192 6.03 -64.11 56.26
CA ARG A 1192 4.79 -64.33 57.07
C ARG A 1192 3.93 -63.23 57.76
N ASP A 1193 2.62 -63.38 57.45
CA ASP A 1193 1.39 -63.34 58.30
C ASP A 1193 0.67 -62.04 58.75
N ASP A 1194 -0.52 -61.86 58.13
CA ASP A 1194 -1.86 -61.73 58.74
C ASP A 1194 -2.65 -60.38 58.69
N GLN A 1195 -3.99 -60.54 58.62
CA GLN A 1195 -5.10 -59.60 58.87
C GLN A 1195 -5.63 -58.68 57.74
N SER A 1196 -6.45 -59.30 56.88
CA SER A 1196 -7.77 -58.83 56.39
C SER A 1196 -8.65 -58.22 57.53
N PRO A 1197 -9.74 -57.43 57.27
CA PRO A 1197 -10.74 -57.74 56.23
C PRO A 1197 -11.57 -56.60 55.55
N GLU A 1198 -12.16 -56.94 54.39
CA GLU A 1198 -13.58 -56.74 54.00
C GLU A 1198 -14.21 -55.33 53.86
N ASN A 1199 -15.25 -55.07 53.05
CA ASN A 1199 -16.06 -55.89 52.12
C ASN A 1199 -16.54 -55.00 50.92
N GLN A 1200 -16.56 -55.49 49.67
CA GLN A 1200 -17.72 -56.08 48.93
C GLN A 1200 -18.93 -55.11 48.75
N ASP A 1201 -19.67 -55.05 47.64
CA ASP A 1201 -19.74 -55.89 46.43
C ASP A 1201 -20.34 -55.05 45.24
N LEU A 1202 -20.00 -55.26 43.96
CA LEU A 1202 -20.71 -56.09 42.93
C LEU A 1202 -22.23 -55.78 42.76
N LYS A 1203 -22.88 -55.78 41.57
CA LYS A 1203 -22.61 -56.38 40.23
C LYS A 1203 -23.61 -55.84 39.17
N ARG A 1204 -23.23 -55.95 37.88
CA ARG A 1204 -24.07 -56.26 36.67
C ARG A 1204 -25.26 -55.39 36.21
N GLY A 1205 -25.25 -55.05 34.92
CA GLY A 1205 -26.21 -55.60 33.94
C GLY A 1205 -27.41 -54.73 33.49
N PRO A 1206 -27.67 -54.57 32.16
CA PRO A 1206 -28.85 -53.90 31.59
C PRO A 1206 -29.91 -54.94 31.09
N PRO A 1207 -30.97 -54.64 30.28
CA PRO A 1207 -31.52 -53.37 29.75
C PRO A 1207 -33.08 -53.22 29.79
N ARG A 1208 -33.60 -52.16 29.13
CA ARG A 1208 -34.84 -52.07 28.29
C ARG A 1208 -36.25 -51.71 28.85
N THR A 1209 -36.96 -51.00 27.94
CA THR A 1209 -38.42 -50.90 27.63
C THR A 1209 -39.42 -50.13 28.52
N ASP A 1210 -39.92 -49.03 27.93
CA ASP A 1210 -41.33 -48.69 27.62
C ASP A 1210 -42.38 -48.30 28.69
N ALA A 1211 -43.18 -47.30 28.27
CA ALA A 1211 -44.63 -47.11 28.45
C ALA A 1211 -45.22 -46.16 29.54
N VAL A 1212 -45.57 -44.95 29.08
CA VAL A 1212 -46.97 -44.40 28.99
C VAL A 1212 -47.79 -44.02 30.25
N ALA A 1213 -48.36 -42.80 30.17
CA ALA A 1213 -49.66 -42.26 30.69
C ALA A 1213 -49.75 -41.46 32.03
N ALA A 1214 -50.19 -40.19 31.84
CA ALA A 1214 -51.22 -39.41 32.56
C ALA A 1214 -51.07 -39.16 34.09
N ALA A 1215 -51.29 -37.95 34.64
CA ALA A 1215 -52.24 -36.88 34.28
C ALA A 1215 -51.82 -35.51 34.88
N ALA A 1216 -52.42 -34.41 34.40
CA ALA A 1216 -52.30 -33.05 34.97
C ALA A 1216 -53.49 -32.72 35.92
N PRO A 1217 -53.47 -31.63 36.72
CA PRO A 1217 -53.67 -30.27 36.18
C PRO A 1217 -53.00 -29.07 36.92
N THR A 1218 -53.14 -27.89 36.28
CA THR A 1218 -53.19 -26.50 36.82
C THR A 1218 -51.97 -25.78 37.47
N GLU A 1219 -51.40 -24.87 36.65
CA GLU A 1219 -51.23 -23.41 36.86
C GLU A 1219 -50.20 -22.74 37.82
N SER A 1220 -49.61 -21.66 37.26
CA SER A 1220 -49.13 -20.42 37.92
C SER A 1220 -47.68 -20.30 38.47
N GLY A 1221 -46.71 -20.23 37.55
CA GLY A 1221 -45.97 -18.99 37.22
C GLY A 1221 -45.04 -18.28 38.23
N LYS A 1222 -43.72 -18.32 37.97
CA LYS A 1222 -42.92 -17.17 37.47
C LYS A 1222 -41.48 -17.59 37.07
N PRO A 1223 -40.75 -16.79 36.24
CA PRO A 1223 -39.74 -17.33 35.34
C PRO A 1223 -38.28 -17.21 35.82
N THR A 1224 -37.45 -18.13 35.34
CA THR A 1224 -35.98 -18.08 35.42
C THR A 1224 -35.36 -17.66 34.07
N THR A 1225 -34.31 -16.86 34.14
CA THR A 1225 -33.49 -16.40 33.01
C THR A 1225 -32.75 -17.55 32.31
N PRO A 1226 -32.72 -17.62 30.96
CA PRO A 1226 -31.74 -18.40 30.23
C PRO A 1226 -30.55 -17.53 29.80
N ASN A 1227 -29.42 -17.66 30.49
CA ASN A 1227 -28.13 -17.17 30.00
C ASN A 1227 -27.73 -18.00 28.77
N ARG A 1228 -27.58 -17.37 27.59
CA ARG A 1228 -27.46 -18.11 26.30
C ARG A 1228 -26.35 -17.66 25.36
N ASP A 1229 -25.33 -16.94 25.85
CA ASP A 1229 -24.22 -16.43 25.02
C ASP A 1229 -22.85 -17.09 25.30
N VAL A 1230 -22.79 -18.20 26.06
CA VAL A 1230 -21.51 -18.84 26.45
C VAL A 1230 -21.19 -20.13 25.68
N ASP A 1231 -22.13 -20.67 24.89
CA ASP A 1231 -22.02 -22.01 24.28
C ASP A 1231 -21.54 -22.05 22.82
N PHE A 1232 -21.43 -20.92 22.13
CA PHE A 1232 -21.01 -20.89 20.72
C PHE A 1232 -19.49 -20.95 20.50
N ALA A 1233 -18.68 -20.44 21.43
CA ALA A 1233 -17.22 -20.45 21.30
C ALA A 1233 -16.56 -21.82 21.56
N ASN A 1234 -17.30 -22.79 22.11
CA ASN A 1234 -16.72 -24.00 22.72
C ASN A 1234 -16.77 -25.28 21.84
N ARG A 1235 -17.23 -25.18 20.59
CA ARG A 1235 -17.51 -26.36 19.73
C ARG A 1235 -16.40 -26.82 18.77
N GLY A 1236 -15.35 -26.02 18.55
CA GLY A 1236 -14.23 -26.40 17.68
C GLY A 1236 -13.24 -27.37 18.34
N VAL A 1237 -12.48 -26.88 19.33
CA VAL A 1237 -11.26 -27.54 19.85
C VAL A 1237 -11.56 -28.81 20.67
N GLY A 1238 -12.78 -28.95 21.22
CA GLY A 1238 -13.14 -30.05 22.12
C GLY A 1238 -13.43 -31.41 21.47
N ARG A 1239 -13.50 -31.51 20.14
CA ARG A 1239 -13.90 -32.73 19.42
C ARG A 1239 -12.77 -33.44 18.67
N GLU A 1240 -11.57 -32.87 18.65
CA GLU A 1240 -10.46 -33.42 17.88
C GLU A 1240 -9.71 -34.52 18.66
N SER A 1241 -9.57 -35.69 18.02
CA SER A 1241 -9.07 -36.93 18.66
C SER A 1241 -7.60 -36.87 19.11
N TRP A 1242 -6.83 -35.88 18.65
CA TRP A 1242 -5.47 -35.61 19.11
C TRP A 1242 -5.44 -34.87 20.46
N PHE A 1243 -6.44 -34.03 20.77
CA PHE A 1243 -6.50 -33.24 22.00
C PHE A 1243 -6.65 -34.12 23.25
N ALA A 1244 -7.32 -35.28 23.11
CA ALA A 1244 -7.45 -36.28 24.17
C ALA A 1244 -6.13 -36.98 24.53
N LYS A 1245 -5.15 -37.01 23.60
CA LYS A 1245 -3.83 -37.65 23.79
C LYS A 1245 -2.80 -36.77 24.50
N LEU A 1246 -3.11 -35.50 24.73
CA LEU A 1246 -2.21 -34.55 25.41
C LEU A 1246 -2.14 -34.82 26.94
N PRO A 1247 -0.98 -34.57 27.60
CA PRO A 1247 -0.89 -34.63 29.06
C PRO A 1247 -1.92 -33.73 29.76
N PRO A 1248 -2.40 -34.07 30.98
CA PRO A 1248 -3.40 -33.29 31.71
C PRO A 1248 -2.99 -31.83 31.92
N ASP A 1249 -1.71 -31.59 32.21
CA ASP A 1249 -1.17 -30.26 32.45
C ASP A 1249 -1.08 -29.41 31.18
N LEU A 1250 -0.84 -30.04 30.02
CA LEU A 1250 -0.89 -29.35 28.72
C LEU A 1250 -2.35 -28.98 28.35
N ARG A 1251 -3.31 -29.88 28.62
CA ARG A 1251 -4.75 -29.58 28.47
C ARG A 1251 -5.21 -28.46 29.41
N LYS A 1252 -4.67 -28.40 30.64
CA LYS A 1252 -4.88 -27.28 31.57
C LYS A 1252 -4.23 -26.00 31.05
N ALA A 1253 -2.99 -26.05 30.56
CA ALA A 1253 -2.28 -24.90 30.04
C ALA A 1253 -2.99 -24.27 28.84
N ILE A 1254 -3.46 -25.08 27.88
CA ILE A 1254 -4.21 -24.58 26.71
C ILE A 1254 -5.53 -23.92 27.14
N ARG A 1255 -6.28 -24.52 28.07
CA ARG A 1255 -7.50 -23.91 28.64
C ARG A 1255 -7.22 -22.62 29.43
N ALA A 1256 -6.11 -22.57 30.17
CA ALA A 1256 -5.72 -21.40 30.96
C ALA A 1256 -5.16 -20.25 30.11
N LYS A 1257 -4.51 -20.54 28.98
CA LYS A 1257 -3.94 -19.53 28.06
C LYS A 1257 -5.00 -18.94 27.12
N ALA A 1258 -6.11 -19.66 26.88
CA ALA A 1258 -7.29 -19.15 26.16
C ALA A 1258 -8.18 -18.21 26.99
N GLN A 1259 -7.91 -18.02 28.30
CA GLN A 1259 -8.71 -17.19 29.22
C GLN A 1259 -7.95 -15.98 29.76
N ARG A 1260 -7.34 -15.18 28.88
CA ARG A 1260 -6.94 -13.81 29.21
C ARG A 1260 -7.39 -12.83 28.12
N PRO A 1261 -8.44 -12.02 28.35
CA PRO A 1261 -8.59 -10.81 27.56
C PRO A 1261 -7.36 -9.90 27.79
N PRO A 1262 -6.93 -9.11 26.79
CA PRO A 1262 -5.89 -8.12 27.00
C PRO A 1262 -6.32 -7.15 28.12
N PRO A 1263 -5.41 -6.73 29.02
CA PRO A 1263 -5.77 -5.82 30.10
C PRO A 1263 -6.21 -4.47 29.51
N ARG A 1264 -7.42 -4.03 29.87
CA ARG A 1264 -8.13 -2.80 29.43
C ARG A 1264 -7.42 -1.45 29.74
N SER A 1265 -6.12 -1.45 30.00
CA SER A 1265 -5.31 -0.25 30.27
C SER A 1265 -3.95 -0.25 29.57
N TYR A 1266 -3.75 -1.06 28.53
CA TYR A 1266 -2.52 -1.03 27.75
C TYR A 1266 -2.44 0.21 26.85
N GLU A 1267 -3.56 0.57 26.20
CA GLU A 1267 -3.69 1.79 25.41
C GLU A 1267 -3.63 3.04 26.28
N ASP A 1268 -4.39 3.11 27.40
CA ASP A 1268 -4.29 4.17 28.41
C ASP A 1268 -2.87 4.42 28.94
N LYS A 1269 -2.05 3.36 29.06
CA LYS A 1269 -0.66 3.47 29.54
C LYS A 1269 0.31 3.88 28.46
N LEU A 1270 0.06 3.53 27.20
CA LEU A 1270 0.84 4.01 26.07
C LEU A 1270 0.50 5.47 25.76
N GLN A 1271 -0.78 5.83 25.79
CA GLN A 1271 -1.25 7.20 25.65
C GLN A 1271 -0.61 8.11 26.72
N LYS A 1272 -0.72 7.75 28.01
CA LYS A 1272 -0.05 8.48 29.11
C LYS A 1272 1.48 8.50 29.06
N TYR A 1273 2.10 7.60 28.29
CA TYR A 1273 3.54 7.58 28.10
C TYR A 1273 3.97 8.54 26.98
N PHE A 1274 3.22 8.57 25.86
CA PHE A 1274 3.43 9.54 24.79
C PHE A 1274 3.05 10.96 25.21
N GLU A 1275 1.97 11.14 25.99
CA GLU A 1275 1.60 12.41 26.66
C GLU A 1275 2.61 12.86 27.75
N SER A 1276 3.72 12.12 27.95
CA SER A 1276 4.78 12.46 28.92
C SER A 1276 6.18 12.58 28.32
N ILE A 1277 6.28 12.59 26.99
CA ILE A 1277 7.53 12.76 26.23
C ILE A 1277 7.59 14.12 25.50
N ASP A 1278 6.47 14.84 25.42
CA ASP A 1278 6.42 16.29 25.26
C ASP A 1278 6.47 16.99 26.65
#